data_AF-A0A923TTC7-F1
#
_entry.id   AF-A0A923TTC7-F1
#
_cell.length_a   1.000
_cell.length_b   1.000
_cell.length_c   1.000
_cell.angle_alpha   90.00
_cell.angle_beta   90.00
_cell.angle_gamma   90.00
#
_symmetry.space_group_name_H-M   'P 1'
#
loop_
_entity.id
_entity.type
_entity.pdbx_description
1 polymer ?
#
loop_
_entity_poly.entity_id
_entity_poly.type
_entity_poly.pdbx_seq_one_letter_code
_entity_poly.pdbx_strand_id
1 'polypeptide(L)'
;MKLVTQPPKKALKAFLKQKPLRSEIDVFKTNLIALLNKIIVIEKRPTDESEEHLKNDLRDFLRDTYYRDINAINTKDKKDLVIHLGKTTDSEVGVIIEAKRPTNINEMVSADKPNKKALHELILYYLDERNKAGNNQLKQLVMTNVNEWYIIDANYFDKHIYRNTQIKKLYETKLNDKKDNPFFYEEIAKIISKIDVEIPCVYFDIREYDKILRNNKKEDDRELIALFKILSPQHLLKLATPNDSNSLNEKFYKELLHIIGLEEAKENGKNIIRRKKESRNAASLIEGTIEALITDDPFHRLPDQSIYGENKDERVFNVSLELCITWINRILFLKLLEGQLITYHQGNKDYRFLNSETIHDFDQLFKLFHKVLAVNLNDRIEAIRSKYSRVPYLNSSLFEISELEDQTIKINSLDNSGQLELIGTTILKDIKKKAASLPTLDYLFQFLDAYDFASEGAEDVQEDNKSIINASVLGKVFEKINGYKDGSVFTPAFITMYMCKQSIRLAVVEKFNDAKKWNIKQFDELYNKIDDKKEANEIINSLKICDPAVGSGHFLVSALNEIIAVKSELGILIDEKGKTLRDYEIEIVNDELIITDENGNIIAYNPKNLESNRVQKTLFQEKQTIIENCLFGVDINPKSVLICRLRLWIELLKNAYYKPATLNGVEVYTELETLPNIDINIKCGNSLLSRFPLNSDLKPALRHSKKWNIESYKLAVHSYHSAKNKDDKKTFLTLIKEIKENFETTFINTDPRRAKLSSIRGQIAVLENKKELGNLFEKLKDKDIKESVTKLKKQLLKLETEVEEIKTNAVYKNAFEWRFEFPEVLSHDGEFEGFDLIIGNPPYIRHEEIKHLKPQLEKDFTVFNSSADILTYFFELGNKILRPKGGLSFIVSNKFFKVSYGENLRSYLIQNTLLQQIIEFGKVNVFDEATVKAAIIQLRKEQLSKTFTYVDVLEMPENLENIVKEEGKEYEQALFNNGQWIFQSENLWKIYHKINEYGTALSDWDLKISRGLLTGFNEAFLLDEETKNKLILEDKNSKKIIKKLIRGREVEKYEANFQNTYLIFIPKGYTIKRNLPKDNANYVSEPTPRYGNMEIDNAWDWLKENYPAVAKHLFPFKVSAEKRQDKGDYWWELRACDYYEDFEKPKLIWKRIGSKLRFSYDESGTYTLDSTCIATGKHLKYLVGVLNSKVIENELNRFAPKTGTGDLIISVQALSPLQIPIPTTEQENQMNELVDKIIAQKQKGEDTKATENLIDKMVYALYQITPEEQKIIEGN
;
A
#
# COMPACT_ATOMS: atom_id res chain seq x y z
N MET A 1 -22.17 -11.57 -37.18
CA MET A 1 -21.19 -11.72 -36.08
C MET A 1 -20.04 -12.56 -36.61
N LYS A 2 -18.80 -12.29 -36.22
CA LYS A 2 -17.62 -13.04 -36.65
C LYS A 2 -16.82 -13.52 -35.44
N LEU A 3 -16.25 -14.72 -35.52
CA LEU A 3 -15.32 -15.22 -34.51
C LEU A 3 -13.90 -14.94 -34.99
N VAL A 4 -13.11 -14.26 -34.16
CA VAL A 4 -11.70 -13.98 -34.42
C VAL A 4 -10.88 -15.01 -33.63
N THR A 5 -10.33 -15.99 -34.34
CA THR A 5 -9.61 -17.11 -33.73
C THR A 5 -8.20 -16.74 -33.32
N GLN A 6 -7.78 -17.18 -32.14
CA GLN A 6 -6.39 -17.14 -31.67
C GLN A 6 -5.94 -18.52 -31.17
N PRO A 7 -4.65 -18.88 -31.28
CA PRO A 7 -4.16 -20.17 -30.81
C PRO A 7 -4.11 -20.25 -29.26
N PRO A 8 -4.06 -21.46 -28.67
CA PRO A 8 -3.99 -21.64 -27.21
C PRO A 8 -2.81 -20.90 -26.57
N LYS A 9 -1.64 -20.87 -27.22
CA LYS A 9 -0.45 -20.17 -26.72
C LYS A 9 -0.71 -18.68 -26.48
N LYS A 10 -1.35 -18.00 -27.46
CA LYS A 10 -1.72 -16.58 -27.36
C LYS A 10 -2.76 -16.30 -26.26
N ALA A 11 -3.63 -17.26 -25.95
CA ALA A 11 -4.64 -17.13 -24.91
C ALA A 11 -4.09 -17.36 -23.48
N LEU A 12 -3.02 -18.14 -23.33
CA LEU A 12 -2.45 -18.54 -22.04
C LEU A 12 -1.42 -17.57 -21.49
N LYS A 13 -0.69 -16.87 -22.36
CA LYS A 13 0.22 -15.78 -21.99
C LYS A 13 1.17 -16.18 -20.84
N ALA A 14 1.14 -15.52 -19.70
CA ALA A 14 2.01 -15.82 -18.56
C ALA A 14 1.79 -17.20 -17.93
N PHE A 15 0.55 -17.73 -17.98
CA PHE A 15 0.31 -19.08 -17.50
C PHE A 15 1.12 -20.10 -18.31
N LEU A 16 1.47 -19.79 -19.57
CA LEU A 16 2.32 -20.62 -20.42
C LEU A 16 3.75 -20.82 -19.88
N LYS A 17 4.30 -19.87 -19.11
CA LYS A 17 5.63 -19.98 -18.47
C LYS A 17 5.71 -21.02 -17.36
N GLN A 18 4.61 -21.27 -16.66
CA GLN A 18 4.60 -22.17 -15.50
C GLN A 18 4.80 -23.62 -15.95
N LYS A 19 6.01 -24.17 -15.77
CA LYS A 19 6.31 -25.52 -16.27
C LYS A 19 5.40 -26.55 -15.58
N PRO A 20 4.57 -27.30 -16.32
CA PRO A 20 3.82 -28.40 -15.72
C PRO A 20 4.80 -29.50 -15.32
N LEU A 21 4.46 -30.24 -14.27
CA LEU A 21 5.27 -31.39 -13.85
C LEU A 21 5.17 -32.49 -14.91
N ARG A 22 6.26 -33.22 -15.12
CA ARG A 22 6.27 -34.38 -16.02
C ARG A 22 5.13 -35.36 -15.72
N SER A 23 4.87 -35.62 -14.45
CA SER A 23 3.76 -36.48 -14.02
C SER A 23 2.37 -35.98 -14.43
N GLU A 24 2.17 -34.66 -14.49
CA GLU A 24 0.88 -34.07 -14.90
C GLU A 24 0.68 -34.20 -16.41
N ILE A 25 1.74 -33.94 -17.19
CA ILE A 25 1.74 -34.13 -18.64
C ILE A 25 1.53 -35.61 -18.99
N ASP A 26 2.15 -36.55 -18.26
CA ASP A 26 1.98 -37.98 -18.51
C ASP A 26 0.53 -38.45 -18.26
N VAL A 27 -0.12 -37.94 -17.20
CA VAL A 27 -1.55 -38.18 -16.93
C VAL A 27 -2.42 -37.59 -18.03
N PHE A 28 -2.14 -36.35 -18.44
CA PHE A 28 -2.84 -35.68 -19.55
C PHE A 28 -2.73 -36.47 -20.86
N LYS A 29 -1.52 -36.89 -21.24
CA LYS A 29 -1.29 -37.72 -22.43
C LYS A 29 -2.10 -39.00 -22.37
N THR A 30 -2.05 -39.70 -21.25
CA THR A 30 -2.77 -40.97 -21.05
C THR A 30 -4.28 -40.79 -21.25
N ASN A 31 -4.86 -39.78 -20.59
CA ASN A 31 -6.29 -39.52 -20.65
C ASN A 31 -6.73 -39.00 -22.03
N LEU A 32 -5.93 -38.15 -22.69
CA LEU A 32 -6.25 -37.62 -24.02
C LEU A 32 -6.15 -38.71 -25.11
N ILE A 33 -5.16 -39.60 -25.03
CA ILE A 33 -5.08 -40.77 -25.92
C ILE A 33 -6.30 -41.68 -25.74
N ALA A 34 -6.74 -41.88 -24.49
CA ALA A 34 -7.95 -42.66 -24.21
C ALA A 34 -9.20 -42.03 -24.85
N LEU A 35 -9.36 -40.70 -24.76
CA LEU A 35 -10.43 -39.97 -25.41
C LEU A 35 -10.37 -40.11 -26.94
N LEU A 36 -9.21 -39.85 -27.55
CA LEU A 36 -9.00 -39.96 -29.01
C LEU A 36 -9.31 -41.37 -29.53
N ASN A 37 -8.90 -42.42 -28.81
CA ASN A 37 -9.19 -43.80 -29.20
C ASN A 37 -10.70 -44.09 -29.22
N LYS A 38 -11.46 -43.55 -28.25
CA LYS A 38 -12.93 -43.69 -28.21
C LYS A 38 -13.61 -42.94 -29.36
N ILE A 39 -13.17 -41.72 -29.65
CA ILE A 39 -13.68 -40.93 -30.79
C ILE A 39 -13.49 -41.66 -32.11
N ILE A 40 -12.32 -42.27 -32.34
CA ILE A 40 -12.04 -43.04 -33.56
C ILE A 40 -13.03 -44.21 -33.73
N VAL A 41 -13.48 -44.83 -32.63
CA VAL A 41 -14.50 -45.90 -32.68
C VAL A 41 -15.85 -45.32 -33.08
N ILE A 42 -16.26 -44.19 -32.48
CA ILE A 42 -17.51 -43.49 -32.77
C ILE A 42 -17.57 -43.05 -34.23
N GLU A 43 -16.50 -42.46 -34.76
CA GLU A 43 -16.41 -42.02 -36.15
C GLU A 43 -16.53 -43.18 -37.14
N LYS A 44 -16.09 -44.39 -36.76
CA LYS A 44 -16.19 -45.61 -37.58
C LYS A 44 -17.53 -46.33 -37.47
N ARG A 45 -18.32 -46.07 -36.42
CA ARG A 45 -19.63 -46.71 -36.17
C ARG A 45 -20.69 -45.67 -35.76
N PRO A 46 -21.13 -44.78 -36.68
CA PRO A 46 -21.96 -43.63 -36.33
C PRO A 46 -23.36 -43.97 -35.81
N THR A 47 -23.85 -45.20 -36.09
CA THR A 47 -25.21 -45.66 -35.82
C THR A 47 -25.39 -46.31 -34.45
N ASP A 48 -24.30 -46.70 -33.78
CA ASP A 48 -24.36 -47.57 -32.59
C ASP A 48 -24.18 -46.82 -31.27
N GLU A 49 -23.70 -45.57 -31.30
CA GLU A 49 -23.45 -44.77 -30.09
C GLU A 49 -24.21 -43.43 -30.12
N SER A 50 -24.85 -43.10 -28.99
CA SER A 50 -25.61 -41.87 -28.82
C SER A 50 -24.70 -40.67 -28.54
N GLU A 51 -25.16 -39.46 -28.84
CA GLU A 51 -24.47 -38.19 -28.57
C GLU A 51 -24.15 -38.01 -27.07
N GLU A 52 -25.01 -38.58 -26.22
CA GLU A 52 -24.85 -38.61 -24.77
C GLU A 52 -23.65 -39.46 -24.32
N HIS A 53 -23.26 -40.50 -25.07
CA HIS A 53 -22.05 -41.27 -24.74
C HIS A 53 -20.78 -40.43 -24.93
N LEU A 54 -20.69 -39.65 -26.02
CA LEU A 54 -19.56 -38.76 -26.28
C LEU A 54 -19.40 -37.68 -25.19
N LYS A 55 -20.52 -37.13 -24.70
CA LYS A 55 -20.51 -36.14 -23.59
C LYS A 55 -19.96 -36.74 -22.31
N ASN A 56 -20.28 -38.01 -22.01
CA ASN A 56 -19.73 -38.72 -20.86
C ASN A 56 -18.22 -38.94 -20.99
N ASP A 57 -17.73 -39.28 -22.19
CA ASP A 57 -16.29 -39.45 -22.44
C ASP A 57 -15.52 -38.14 -22.30
N LEU A 58 -16.08 -37.04 -22.82
CA LEU A 58 -15.50 -35.71 -22.65
C LEU A 58 -15.47 -35.28 -21.18
N ARG A 59 -16.57 -35.52 -20.44
CA ARG A 59 -16.64 -35.28 -19.00
C ARG A 59 -15.56 -36.05 -18.26
N ASP A 60 -15.43 -37.35 -18.54
CA ASP A 60 -14.50 -38.22 -17.84
C ASP A 60 -13.05 -37.80 -18.12
N PHE A 61 -12.72 -37.42 -19.36
CA PHE A 61 -11.41 -36.85 -19.69
C PHE A 61 -11.08 -35.59 -18.87
N LEU A 62 -11.96 -34.60 -18.85
CA LEU A 62 -11.74 -33.37 -18.09
C LEU A 62 -11.65 -33.66 -16.58
N ARG A 63 -12.60 -34.45 -16.05
CA ARG A 63 -12.64 -34.85 -14.64
C ARG A 63 -11.34 -35.53 -14.21
N ASP A 64 -10.93 -36.55 -14.94
CA ASP A 64 -9.83 -37.43 -14.53
C ASP A 64 -8.45 -36.82 -14.78
N THR A 65 -8.39 -35.76 -15.60
CA THR A 65 -7.17 -34.99 -15.83
C THR A 65 -7.01 -33.85 -14.83
N TYR A 66 -8.09 -33.11 -14.52
CA TYR A 66 -7.98 -31.87 -13.74
C TYR A 66 -8.95 -31.76 -12.57
N TYR A 67 -10.23 -32.09 -12.79
CA TYR A 67 -11.30 -31.55 -11.95
C TYR A 67 -11.78 -32.46 -10.82
N ARG A 68 -11.36 -33.74 -10.80
CA ARG A 68 -11.86 -34.79 -9.89
C ARG A 68 -11.99 -34.36 -8.43
N ASP A 69 -10.98 -33.69 -7.89
CA ASP A 69 -10.91 -33.36 -6.47
C ASP A 69 -11.26 -31.89 -6.14
N ILE A 70 -11.56 -31.08 -7.17
CA ILE A 70 -11.66 -29.60 -7.05
C ILE A 70 -13.01 -29.02 -7.50
N ASN A 71 -13.62 -29.56 -8.56
CA ASN A 71 -14.85 -29.00 -9.14
C ASN A 71 -15.80 -30.10 -9.60
N ALA A 72 -17.11 -29.89 -9.42
CA ALA A 72 -18.11 -30.76 -10.01
C ALA A 72 -18.19 -30.50 -11.53
N ILE A 73 -18.16 -31.58 -12.31
CA ILE A 73 -18.48 -31.58 -13.73
C ILE A 73 -19.65 -32.51 -13.94
N ASN A 74 -20.76 -31.98 -14.46
CA ASN A 74 -21.95 -32.79 -14.72
C ASN A 74 -22.78 -32.24 -15.89
N THR A 75 -23.71 -33.04 -16.37
CA THR A 75 -24.81 -32.59 -17.23
C THR A 75 -25.86 -31.90 -16.34
N LYS A 76 -26.30 -30.69 -16.67
CA LYS A 76 -27.31 -29.94 -15.90
C LYS A 76 -28.48 -29.56 -16.80
N ASP A 77 -29.69 -30.02 -16.49
CA ASP A 77 -30.89 -29.83 -17.33
C ASP A 77 -30.72 -30.37 -18.77
N LYS A 78 -31.25 -29.65 -19.77
CA LYS A 78 -30.99 -29.86 -21.21
C LYS A 78 -29.62 -29.32 -21.67
N LYS A 79 -28.74 -28.86 -20.77
CA LYS A 79 -27.41 -28.34 -21.12
C LYS A 79 -26.42 -29.49 -21.24
N ASP A 80 -25.57 -29.43 -22.26
CA ASP A 80 -24.68 -30.53 -22.65
C ASP A 80 -23.65 -30.89 -21.59
N LEU A 81 -22.82 -29.94 -21.13
CA LEU A 81 -21.87 -30.17 -20.04
C LEU A 81 -21.55 -28.85 -19.32
N VAL A 82 -21.47 -28.85 -17.99
CA VAL A 82 -21.10 -27.68 -17.20
C VAL A 82 -20.01 -27.99 -16.18
N ILE A 83 -19.16 -27.00 -15.92
CA ILE A 83 -18.16 -27.02 -14.84
C ILE A 83 -18.60 -26.03 -13.77
N HIS A 84 -18.76 -26.52 -12.55
CA HIS A 84 -19.18 -25.74 -11.39
C HIS A 84 -17.99 -25.09 -10.67
N LEU A 85 -18.21 -23.96 -9.99
CA LEU A 85 -17.17 -23.23 -9.26
C LEU A 85 -16.72 -23.97 -7.98
N GLY A 86 -17.53 -24.86 -7.43
CA GLY A 86 -17.22 -25.68 -6.26
C GLY A 86 -17.29 -27.19 -6.52
N LYS A 87 -17.03 -27.98 -5.47
CA LYS A 87 -16.98 -29.46 -5.52
C LYS A 87 -18.36 -30.13 -5.65
N THR A 88 -19.45 -29.38 -5.47
CA THR A 88 -20.83 -29.90 -5.52
C THR A 88 -21.62 -29.24 -6.64
N THR A 89 -22.64 -29.93 -7.14
CA THR A 89 -23.55 -29.41 -8.19
C THR A 89 -24.43 -28.26 -7.71
N ASP A 90 -24.46 -27.98 -6.40
CA ASP A 90 -25.19 -26.85 -5.81
C ASP A 90 -24.45 -25.52 -6.01
N SER A 91 -23.15 -25.57 -6.29
CA SER A 91 -22.36 -24.37 -6.58
C SER A 91 -22.69 -23.79 -7.97
N GLU A 92 -22.47 -22.50 -8.15
CA GLU A 92 -22.77 -21.81 -9.41
C GLU A 92 -21.95 -22.37 -10.58
N VAL A 93 -22.51 -22.26 -11.79
CA VAL A 93 -21.85 -22.73 -13.02
C VAL A 93 -20.83 -21.69 -13.46
N GLY A 94 -19.57 -22.11 -13.62
CA GLY A 94 -18.48 -21.28 -14.13
C GLY A 94 -18.26 -21.43 -15.64
N VAL A 95 -18.48 -22.61 -16.20
CA VAL A 95 -18.26 -22.88 -17.64
C VAL A 95 -19.42 -23.67 -18.23
N ILE A 96 -19.85 -23.28 -19.43
CA ILE A 96 -20.82 -24.03 -20.25
C ILE A 96 -20.09 -24.59 -21.47
N ILE A 97 -20.24 -25.88 -21.71
CA ILE A 97 -19.66 -26.58 -22.85
C ILE A 97 -20.80 -27.16 -23.69
N GLU A 98 -20.92 -26.68 -24.92
CA GLU A 98 -21.80 -27.19 -25.96
C GLU A 98 -21.03 -28.18 -26.84
N ALA A 99 -21.46 -29.44 -26.89
CA ALA A 99 -20.69 -30.52 -27.50
C ALA A 99 -21.48 -31.20 -28.63
N LYS A 100 -20.98 -31.10 -29.86
CA LYS A 100 -21.53 -31.79 -31.03
C LYS A 100 -20.78 -33.07 -31.36
N ARG A 101 -21.42 -33.96 -32.12
CA ARG A 101 -20.71 -35.12 -32.68
C ARG A 101 -19.67 -34.68 -33.71
N PRO A 102 -18.51 -35.36 -33.79
CA PRO A 102 -17.50 -35.10 -34.83
C PRO A 102 -18.05 -35.12 -36.25
N THR A 103 -19.02 -35.99 -36.53
CA THR A 103 -19.65 -36.14 -37.86
C THR A 103 -20.70 -35.06 -38.16
N ASN A 104 -21.12 -34.25 -37.18
CA ASN A 104 -22.18 -33.24 -37.31
C ASN A 104 -21.63 -31.86 -37.72
N ILE A 105 -20.93 -31.83 -38.86
CA ILE A 105 -20.24 -30.64 -39.40
C ILE A 105 -21.25 -29.51 -39.73
N ASN A 106 -22.49 -29.85 -40.05
CA ASN A 106 -23.51 -28.86 -40.43
C ASN A 106 -24.00 -28.00 -39.27
N GLU A 107 -24.00 -28.54 -38.04
CA GLU A 107 -24.44 -27.85 -36.82
C GLU A 107 -23.30 -27.16 -36.05
N MET A 108 -22.05 -27.56 -36.31
CA MET A 108 -20.84 -27.01 -35.70
C MET A 108 -20.46 -25.66 -36.30
N VAL A 109 -19.89 -24.78 -35.46
CA VAL A 109 -19.39 -23.45 -35.87
C VAL A 109 -18.05 -23.54 -36.60
N SER A 110 -17.75 -22.54 -37.43
CA SER A 110 -16.39 -22.23 -37.90
C SER A 110 -16.12 -20.73 -37.81
N ALA A 111 -14.85 -20.32 -37.88
CA ALA A 111 -14.44 -18.92 -37.81
C ALA A 111 -15.22 -18.03 -38.82
N ASP A 112 -15.33 -18.50 -40.07
CA ASP A 112 -16.03 -17.79 -41.15
C ASP A 112 -17.56 -17.93 -41.09
N LYS A 113 -18.07 -18.97 -40.43
CA LYS A 113 -19.51 -19.29 -40.35
C LYS A 113 -19.92 -19.61 -38.91
N PRO A 114 -19.92 -18.63 -38.00
CA PRO A 114 -20.28 -18.86 -36.60
C PRO A 114 -21.79 -18.98 -36.38
N ASN A 115 -22.62 -18.55 -37.34
CA ASN A 115 -24.08 -18.59 -37.23
C ASN A 115 -24.65 -19.99 -37.46
N LYS A 116 -24.42 -20.88 -36.49
CA LYS A 116 -24.75 -22.31 -36.53
C LYS A 116 -25.46 -22.72 -35.24
N LYS A 117 -26.08 -23.91 -35.26
CA LYS A 117 -26.93 -24.40 -34.17
C LYS A 117 -26.19 -24.46 -32.83
N ALA A 118 -24.92 -24.88 -32.81
CA ALA A 118 -24.10 -24.89 -31.59
C ALA A 118 -24.00 -23.49 -30.93
N LEU A 119 -23.85 -22.42 -31.71
CA LEU A 119 -23.86 -21.06 -31.16
C LEU A 119 -25.25 -20.67 -30.62
N HIS A 120 -26.32 -21.07 -31.31
CA HIS A 120 -27.69 -20.76 -30.90
C HIS A 120 -28.06 -21.45 -29.58
N GLU A 121 -27.64 -22.70 -29.40
CA GLU A 121 -27.79 -23.47 -28.17
C GLU A 121 -26.97 -22.87 -27.04
N LEU A 122 -25.70 -22.53 -27.30
CA LEU A 122 -24.84 -21.88 -26.31
C LEU A 122 -25.41 -20.52 -25.85
N ILE A 123 -25.95 -19.70 -26.77
CA ILE A 123 -26.64 -18.45 -26.43
C ILE A 123 -27.84 -18.72 -25.53
N LEU A 124 -28.66 -19.72 -25.86
CA LEU A 124 -29.82 -20.07 -25.05
C LEU A 124 -29.41 -20.52 -23.64
N TYR A 125 -28.37 -21.35 -23.52
CA TYR A 125 -27.89 -21.83 -22.22
C TYR A 125 -27.29 -20.73 -21.36
N TYR A 126 -26.56 -19.81 -21.99
CA TYR A 126 -26.06 -18.61 -21.34
C TYR A 126 -27.21 -17.73 -20.80
N LEU A 127 -28.24 -17.49 -21.62
CA LEU A 127 -29.41 -16.70 -21.20
C LEU A 127 -30.24 -17.38 -20.11
N ASP A 128 -30.34 -18.72 -20.15
CA ASP A 128 -31.00 -19.52 -19.12
C ASP A 128 -30.26 -19.39 -17.77
N GLU A 129 -28.92 -19.50 -17.74
CA GLU A 129 -28.14 -19.31 -16.52
C GLU A 129 -28.24 -17.86 -15.99
N ARG A 130 -28.12 -16.86 -16.87
CA ARG A 130 -28.20 -15.44 -16.46
C ARG A 130 -29.58 -15.07 -15.90
N ASN A 131 -30.66 -15.47 -16.57
CA ASN A 131 -32.01 -15.01 -16.24
C ASN A 131 -32.78 -15.95 -15.29
N LYS A 132 -32.69 -17.27 -15.47
CA LYS A 132 -33.45 -18.22 -14.63
C LYS A 132 -32.72 -18.56 -13.33
N ALA A 133 -31.41 -18.77 -13.41
CA ALA A 133 -30.59 -19.12 -12.25
C ALA A 133 -30.00 -17.89 -11.53
N GLY A 134 -30.09 -16.69 -12.12
CA GLY A 134 -29.52 -15.47 -11.55
C GLY A 134 -27.99 -15.47 -11.50
N ASN A 135 -27.34 -16.37 -12.24
CA ASN A 135 -25.89 -16.60 -12.18
C ASN A 135 -25.14 -15.47 -12.91
N ASN A 136 -24.28 -14.73 -12.20
CA ASN A 136 -23.40 -13.70 -12.77
C ASN A 136 -21.92 -14.10 -12.78
N GLN A 137 -21.58 -15.34 -12.45
CA GLN A 137 -20.20 -15.82 -12.28
C GLN A 137 -19.69 -16.70 -13.43
N LEU A 138 -20.40 -16.77 -14.57
CA LEU A 138 -19.92 -17.44 -15.77
C LEU A 138 -18.58 -16.83 -16.24
N LYS A 139 -17.58 -17.69 -16.45
CA LYS A 139 -16.20 -17.32 -16.81
C LYS A 139 -15.90 -17.55 -18.28
N GLN A 140 -16.24 -18.74 -18.80
CA GLN A 140 -15.94 -19.16 -20.18
C GLN A 140 -17.12 -19.94 -20.79
N LEU A 141 -17.22 -19.90 -22.11
CA LEU A 141 -18.20 -20.62 -22.91
C LEU A 141 -17.47 -21.40 -24.00
N VAL A 142 -17.79 -22.68 -24.16
CA VAL A 142 -17.07 -23.58 -25.06
C VAL A 142 -18.03 -24.20 -26.07
N MET A 143 -17.65 -24.21 -27.35
CA MET A 143 -18.27 -25.03 -28.38
C MET A 143 -17.24 -26.01 -28.90
N THR A 144 -17.59 -27.30 -28.95
CA THR A 144 -16.67 -28.33 -29.45
C THR A 144 -17.39 -29.45 -30.17
N ASN A 145 -16.75 -30.05 -31.18
CA ASN A 145 -17.15 -31.36 -31.70
C ASN A 145 -16.20 -32.48 -31.20
N VAL A 146 -15.54 -32.22 -30.07
CA VAL A 146 -14.42 -32.94 -29.46
C VAL A 146 -13.11 -32.80 -30.22
N ASN A 147 -13.13 -32.81 -31.56
CA ASN A 147 -11.95 -32.56 -32.39
C ASN A 147 -11.55 -31.07 -32.36
N GLU A 148 -12.47 -30.20 -32.74
CA GLU A 148 -12.31 -28.76 -32.80
C GLU A 148 -12.90 -28.10 -31.56
N TRP A 149 -12.19 -27.12 -31.00
CA TRP A 149 -12.59 -26.40 -29.80
C TRP A 149 -12.62 -24.91 -30.04
N TYR A 150 -13.68 -24.25 -29.58
CA TYR A 150 -13.85 -22.80 -29.61
C TYR A 150 -14.20 -22.32 -28.20
N ILE A 151 -13.28 -21.60 -27.54
CA ILE A 151 -13.45 -21.09 -26.17
C ILE A 151 -13.62 -19.57 -26.20
N ILE A 152 -14.69 -19.07 -25.59
CA ILE A 152 -15.09 -17.65 -25.60
C ILE A 152 -15.24 -17.14 -24.17
N ASP A 153 -14.63 -15.99 -23.89
CA ASP A 153 -14.81 -15.29 -22.62
C ASP A 153 -16.27 -14.82 -22.46
N ALA A 154 -16.89 -15.21 -21.35
CA ALA A 154 -18.30 -14.90 -21.07
C ALA A 154 -18.60 -13.40 -21.04
N ASN A 155 -17.59 -12.54 -20.81
CA ASN A 155 -17.73 -11.08 -20.87
C ASN A 155 -18.16 -10.58 -22.24
N TYR A 156 -17.74 -11.22 -23.34
CA TYR A 156 -18.20 -10.85 -24.68
C TYR A 156 -19.68 -11.19 -24.88
N PHE A 157 -20.16 -12.29 -24.32
CA PHE A 157 -21.57 -12.63 -24.31
C PHE A 157 -22.38 -11.65 -23.45
N ASP A 158 -21.87 -11.21 -22.29
CA ASP A 158 -22.56 -10.16 -21.52
C ASP A 158 -22.69 -8.87 -22.33
N LYS A 159 -21.59 -8.41 -22.95
CA LYS A 159 -21.55 -7.17 -23.72
C LYS A 159 -22.42 -7.20 -24.98
N HIS A 160 -22.37 -8.28 -25.76
CA HIS A 160 -22.93 -8.31 -27.12
C HIS A 160 -24.18 -9.18 -27.27
N ILE A 161 -24.43 -10.13 -26.37
CA ILE A 161 -25.61 -11.00 -26.37
C ILE A 161 -26.61 -10.56 -25.30
N TYR A 162 -26.21 -10.52 -24.03
CA TYR A 162 -27.10 -10.22 -22.90
C TYR A 162 -27.69 -8.80 -22.96
N ARG A 163 -26.83 -7.80 -23.23
CA ARG A 163 -27.22 -6.38 -23.32
C ARG A 163 -27.91 -6.03 -24.64
N ASN A 164 -27.98 -6.95 -25.60
CA ASN A 164 -28.62 -6.70 -26.89
C ASN A 164 -30.15 -6.71 -26.74
N THR A 165 -30.78 -5.57 -27.03
CA THR A 165 -32.22 -5.38 -26.87
C THR A 165 -33.07 -6.29 -27.74
N GLN A 166 -32.60 -6.68 -28.94
CA GLN A 166 -33.33 -7.59 -29.83
C GLN A 166 -33.29 -9.02 -29.30
N ILE A 167 -32.13 -9.48 -28.83
CA ILE A 167 -31.96 -10.82 -28.26
C ILE A 167 -32.74 -10.96 -26.96
N LYS A 168 -32.71 -9.94 -26.10
CA LYS A 168 -33.49 -9.91 -24.86
C LYS A 168 -35.00 -10.04 -25.13
N LYS A 169 -35.53 -9.26 -26.07
CA LYS A 169 -36.94 -9.36 -26.48
C LYS A 169 -37.29 -10.74 -27.04
N LEU A 170 -36.42 -11.33 -27.86
CA LEU A 170 -36.63 -12.69 -28.40
C LEU A 170 -36.71 -13.73 -27.27
N TYR A 171 -35.81 -13.64 -26.28
CA TYR A 171 -35.79 -14.53 -25.15
C TYR A 171 -37.01 -14.34 -24.22
N GLU A 172 -37.43 -13.11 -23.95
CA GLU A 172 -38.67 -12.80 -23.24
C GLU A 172 -39.89 -13.37 -23.97
N THR A 173 -39.95 -13.22 -25.30
CA THR A 173 -41.03 -13.78 -26.15
C THR A 173 -41.05 -15.30 -26.03
N LYS A 174 -39.89 -15.95 -26.07
CA LYS A 174 -39.78 -17.40 -25.89
C LYS A 174 -40.39 -17.84 -24.55
N LEU A 175 -40.09 -17.14 -23.46
CA LEU A 175 -40.58 -17.47 -22.12
C LEU A 175 -42.09 -17.19 -21.97
N ASN A 176 -42.54 -16.00 -22.37
CA ASN A 176 -43.92 -15.56 -22.21
C ASN A 176 -44.89 -16.35 -23.08
N ASP A 177 -44.53 -16.59 -24.33
CA ASP A 177 -45.40 -17.26 -25.31
C ASP A 177 -45.19 -18.78 -25.35
N LYS A 178 -44.37 -19.32 -24.42
CA LYS A 178 -44.00 -20.75 -24.32
C LYS A 178 -43.53 -21.34 -25.65
N LYS A 179 -42.78 -20.58 -26.44
CA LYS A 179 -42.25 -21.03 -27.73
C LYS A 179 -41.14 -22.07 -27.54
N ASP A 180 -41.09 -23.03 -28.45
CA ASP A 180 -40.12 -24.11 -28.41
C ASP A 180 -38.69 -23.65 -28.74
N ASN A 181 -37.73 -24.54 -28.59
CA ASN A 181 -36.32 -24.26 -28.90
C ASN A 181 -36.08 -24.02 -30.41
N PRO A 182 -36.67 -24.82 -31.34
CA PRO A 182 -36.59 -24.56 -32.77
C PRO A 182 -36.97 -23.13 -33.18
N PHE A 183 -38.09 -22.59 -32.67
CA PHE A 183 -38.48 -21.20 -32.92
C PHE A 183 -37.38 -20.20 -32.52
N PHE A 184 -36.79 -20.39 -31.34
CA PHE A 184 -35.74 -19.50 -30.86
C PHE A 184 -34.50 -19.56 -31.76
N TYR A 185 -34.10 -20.77 -32.19
CA TYR A 185 -32.94 -20.96 -33.05
C TYR A 185 -33.11 -20.30 -34.43
N GLU A 186 -34.30 -20.40 -35.03
CA GLU A 186 -34.58 -19.75 -36.32
C GLU A 186 -34.52 -18.21 -36.23
N GLU A 187 -35.08 -17.63 -35.17
CA GLU A 187 -35.11 -16.17 -35.00
C GLU A 187 -33.75 -15.62 -34.55
N ILE A 188 -33.04 -16.29 -33.65
CA ILE A 188 -31.70 -15.84 -33.22
C ILE A 188 -30.71 -15.90 -34.38
N ALA A 189 -30.83 -16.88 -35.28
CA ALA A 189 -30.01 -16.96 -36.48
C ALA A 189 -30.14 -15.71 -37.36
N LYS A 190 -31.37 -15.18 -37.51
CA LYS A 190 -31.64 -13.95 -38.27
C LYS A 190 -31.01 -12.74 -37.59
N ILE A 191 -31.08 -12.65 -36.27
CA ILE A 191 -30.48 -11.55 -35.50
C ILE A 191 -28.94 -11.58 -35.61
N ILE A 192 -28.33 -12.73 -35.36
CA ILE A 192 -26.86 -12.92 -35.39
C ILE A 192 -26.28 -12.58 -36.77
N SER A 193 -27.00 -12.86 -37.85
CA SER A 193 -26.59 -12.52 -39.22
C SER A 193 -26.43 -11.01 -39.46
N LYS A 194 -27.12 -10.17 -38.68
CA LYS A 194 -27.12 -8.70 -38.81
C LYS A 194 -26.18 -8.00 -37.83
N ILE A 195 -25.63 -8.72 -36.85
CA ILE A 195 -24.72 -8.16 -35.85
C ILE A 195 -23.32 -8.05 -36.47
N ASP A 196 -22.82 -6.84 -36.70
CA ASP A 196 -21.44 -6.63 -37.16
C ASP A 196 -20.50 -6.41 -35.98
N VAL A 197 -20.12 -7.51 -35.32
CA VAL A 197 -19.23 -7.55 -34.16
C VAL A 197 -18.28 -8.72 -34.31
N GLU A 198 -17.02 -8.48 -33.94
CA GLU A 198 -15.97 -9.47 -33.82
C GLU A 198 -15.86 -9.94 -32.37
N ILE A 199 -15.93 -11.25 -32.15
CA ILE A 199 -15.75 -11.88 -30.84
C ILE A 199 -14.46 -12.70 -30.87
N PRO A 200 -13.44 -12.33 -30.06
CA PRO A 200 -12.25 -13.14 -29.90
C PRO A 200 -12.58 -14.51 -29.30
N CYS A 201 -12.01 -15.58 -29.87
CA CYS A 201 -12.15 -16.93 -29.35
C CYS A 201 -10.84 -17.72 -29.47
N VAL A 202 -10.56 -18.58 -28.51
CA VAL A 202 -9.45 -19.53 -28.61
C VAL A 202 -9.88 -20.70 -29.50
N TYR A 203 -9.06 -21.06 -30.48
CA TYR A 203 -9.32 -22.19 -31.38
C TYR A 203 -8.14 -23.16 -31.41
N PHE A 204 -8.45 -24.46 -31.40
CA PHE A 204 -7.49 -25.53 -31.68
C PHE A 204 -8.21 -26.80 -32.16
N ASP A 205 -7.48 -27.65 -32.88
CA ASP A 205 -7.90 -29.00 -33.28
C ASP A 205 -7.03 -30.04 -32.58
N ILE A 206 -7.63 -30.88 -31.72
CA ILE A 206 -6.88 -31.88 -30.94
C ILE A 206 -6.21 -32.94 -31.81
N ARG A 207 -6.66 -33.13 -33.06
CA ARG A 207 -6.10 -34.12 -34.00
C ARG A 207 -4.68 -33.76 -34.43
N GLU A 208 -4.34 -32.47 -34.44
CA GLU A 208 -3.00 -31.99 -34.76
C GLU A 208 -1.93 -32.52 -33.77
N TYR A 209 -2.36 -32.89 -32.56
CA TYR A 209 -1.48 -33.38 -31.50
C TYR A 209 -1.35 -34.91 -31.45
N ASP A 210 -2.13 -35.70 -32.22
CA ASP A 210 -2.15 -37.17 -32.10
C ASP A 210 -0.78 -37.82 -32.35
N LYS A 211 -0.02 -37.30 -33.32
CA LYS A 211 1.35 -37.76 -33.60
C LYS A 211 2.32 -37.51 -32.44
N ILE A 212 2.15 -36.38 -31.75
CA ILE A 212 2.98 -35.98 -30.60
C ILE A 212 2.62 -36.83 -29.39
N LEU A 213 1.33 -37.00 -29.13
CA LEU A 213 0.80 -37.81 -28.02
C LEU A 213 1.31 -39.25 -28.06
N ARG A 214 1.41 -39.85 -29.26
CA ARG A 214 1.77 -41.27 -29.45
C ARG A 214 3.25 -41.53 -29.66
N ASN A 215 4.11 -40.52 -29.59
CA ASN A 215 5.55 -40.70 -29.73
C ASN A 215 6.25 -40.76 -28.36
N ASN A 216 7.49 -41.28 -28.35
CA ASN A 216 8.31 -41.44 -27.14
C ASN A 216 9.37 -40.33 -26.98
N LYS A 217 9.28 -39.24 -27.75
CA LYS A 217 10.25 -38.14 -27.70
C LYS A 217 9.79 -37.11 -26.67
N LYS A 218 10.44 -37.12 -25.50
CA LYS A 218 10.14 -36.17 -24.40
C LYS A 218 10.22 -34.70 -24.80
N GLU A 219 11.05 -34.38 -25.80
CA GLU A 219 11.21 -33.02 -26.33
C GLU A 219 9.95 -32.51 -27.03
N ASP A 220 9.19 -33.40 -27.68
CA ASP A 220 7.98 -33.05 -28.42
C ASP A 220 6.80 -32.71 -27.48
N ASP A 221 6.87 -33.14 -26.20
CA ASP A 221 5.81 -32.89 -25.21
C ASP A 221 5.64 -31.40 -24.87
N ARG A 222 6.62 -30.55 -25.24
CA ARG A 222 6.51 -29.09 -25.11
C ARG A 222 5.31 -28.52 -25.86
N GLU A 223 4.97 -29.09 -27.01
CA GLU A 223 3.81 -28.66 -27.80
C GLU A 223 2.47 -28.98 -27.13
N LEU A 224 2.46 -29.91 -26.16
CA LEU A 224 1.26 -30.28 -25.40
C LEU A 224 0.97 -29.32 -24.25
N ILE A 225 1.93 -28.48 -23.83
CA ILE A 225 1.80 -27.60 -22.66
C ILE A 225 0.65 -26.62 -22.83
N ALA A 226 0.53 -25.99 -24.01
CA ALA A 226 -0.53 -25.05 -24.30
C ALA A 226 -1.91 -25.73 -24.27
N LEU A 227 -2.03 -26.93 -24.86
CA LEU A 227 -3.26 -27.69 -24.84
C LEU A 227 -3.62 -28.18 -23.41
N PHE A 228 -2.63 -28.62 -22.64
CA PHE A 228 -2.81 -29.01 -21.25
C PHE A 228 -3.33 -27.85 -20.39
N LYS A 229 -2.81 -26.64 -20.60
CA LYS A 229 -3.18 -25.48 -19.79
C LYS A 229 -4.50 -24.85 -20.19
N ILE A 230 -4.84 -24.82 -21.48
CA ILE A 230 -6.09 -24.19 -21.94
C ILE A 230 -7.33 -24.91 -21.42
N LEU A 231 -7.21 -26.21 -21.16
CA LEU A 231 -8.27 -27.06 -20.62
C LEU A 231 -8.27 -27.13 -19.10
N SER A 232 -7.33 -26.44 -18.43
CA SER A 232 -7.17 -26.54 -16.99
C SER A 232 -8.14 -25.62 -16.22
N PRO A 233 -8.35 -25.87 -14.91
CA PRO A 233 -9.18 -25.04 -14.04
C PRO A 233 -8.72 -23.58 -13.99
N GLN A 234 -7.40 -23.35 -14.02
CA GLN A 234 -6.80 -22.02 -13.96
C GLN A 234 -7.24 -21.16 -15.16
N HIS A 235 -7.34 -21.75 -16.36
CA HIS A 235 -7.82 -21.03 -17.54
C HIS A 235 -9.35 -21.00 -17.62
N LEU A 236 -10.01 -22.17 -17.58
CA LEU A 236 -11.44 -22.28 -17.84
C LEU A 236 -12.31 -21.64 -16.76
N LEU A 237 -11.91 -21.75 -15.48
CA LEU A 237 -12.63 -21.13 -14.36
C LEU A 237 -12.01 -19.79 -13.93
N LYS A 238 -10.98 -19.31 -14.65
CA LYS A 238 -10.20 -18.12 -14.29
C LYS A 238 -9.71 -18.14 -12.84
N LEU A 239 -9.36 -19.32 -12.33
CA LEU A 239 -8.82 -19.43 -10.96
C LEU A 239 -7.43 -18.80 -10.93
N ALA A 240 -7.18 -17.98 -9.90
CA ALA A 240 -5.85 -17.47 -9.64
C ALA A 240 -4.86 -18.64 -9.56
N THR A 241 -3.81 -18.59 -10.37
CA THR A 241 -2.75 -19.61 -10.33
C THR A 241 -2.03 -19.49 -8.98
N PRO A 242 -1.89 -20.58 -8.18
CA PRO A 242 -1.22 -20.53 -6.89
C PRO A 242 0.29 -20.24 -6.96
N ASN A 243 0.85 -20.13 -8.17
CA ASN A 243 2.15 -19.51 -8.39
C ASN A 243 1.94 -17.99 -8.57
N ASP A 244 1.62 -17.30 -7.47
CA ASP A 244 2.09 -15.93 -7.38
C ASP A 244 3.61 -16.04 -7.38
N SER A 245 4.24 -15.70 -8.50
CA SER A 245 5.69 -15.61 -8.67
C SER A 245 6.32 -14.74 -7.58
N ASN A 246 5.49 -13.95 -6.88
CA ASN A 246 5.87 -13.13 -5.76
C ASN A 246 5.69 -13.82 -4.41
N SER A 247 5.05 -14.98 -4.25
CA SER A 247 4.84 -15.58 -2.92
C SER A 247 6.15 -16.06 -2.27
N LEU A 248 6.32 -15.83 -0.97
CA LEU A 248 7.53 -16.24 -0.26
C LEU A 248 7.59 -17.77 -0.16
N ASN A 249 8.68 -18.36 -0.61
CA ASN A 249 8.97 -19.77 -0.33
C ASN A 249 9.42 -19.92 1.14
N GLU A 250 8.47 -20.21 2.03
CA GLU A 250 8.70 -20.36 3.48
C GLU A 250 9.76 -21.41 3.84
N LYS A 251 9.90 -22.48 3.03
CA LYS A 251 10.92 -23.51 3.27
C LYS A 251 12.32 -22.98 2.96
N PHE A 252 12.47 -22.35 1.79
CA PHE A 252 13.71 -21.69 1.38
C PHE A 252 14.11 -20.62 2.42
N TYR A 253 13.18 -19.76 2.80
CA TYR A 253 13.40 -18.68 3.75
C TYR A 253 13.89 -19.17 5.12
N LYS A 254 13.19 -20.14 5.72
CA LYS A 254 13.55 -20.64 7.07
C LYS A 254 14.89 -21.38 7.08
N GLU A 255 15.18 -22.13 6.02
CA GLU A 255 16.46 -22.83 5.90
C GLU A 255 17.63 -21.86 5.65
N LEU A 256 17.42 -20.81 4.84
CA LEU A 256 18.41 -19.75 4.65
C LEU A 256 18.69 -18.99 5.96
N LEU A 257 17.66 -18.63 6.74
CA LEU A 257 17.86 -18.02 8.07
C LEU A 257 18.68 -18.93 8.99
N HIS A 258 18.42 -20.25 8.95
CA HIS A 258 19.20 -21.19 9.73
C HIS A 258 20.68 -21.18 9.33
N ILE A 259 20.98 -21.17 8.02
CA ILE A 259 22.37 -21.15 7.51
C ILE A 259 23.09 -19.86 7.93
N ILE A 260 22.39 -18.73 7.89
CA ILE A 260 22.94 -17.45 8.35
C ILE A 260 23.15 -17.45 9.87
N GLY A 261 22.31 -18.15 10.64
CA GLY A 261 22.35 -18.17 12.11
C GLY A 261 21.28 -17.29 12.78
N LEU A 262 20.20 -16.99 12.06
CA LEU A 262 19.09 -16.13 12.47
C LEU A 262 17.82 -16.92 12.76
N GLU A 263 16.89 -16.32 13.50
CA GLU A 263 15.54 -16.82 13.72
C GLU A 263 14.50 -15.69 13.64
N GLU A 264 13.27 -16.06 13.27
CA GLU A 264 12.10 -15.19 13.39
C GLU A 264 11.50 -15.35 14.79
N ALA A 265 11.24 -14.25 15.48
CA ALA A 265 10.64 -14.22 16.80
C ALA A 265 9.52 -13.19 16.88
N LYS A 266 8.59 -13.37 17.82
CA LYS A 266 7.58 -12.35 18.14
C LYS A 266 8.00 -11.56 19.37
N GLU A 267 8.17 -10.25 19.22
CA GLU A 267 8.39 -9.32 20.33
C GLU A 267 7.35 -8.18 20.25
N ASN A 268 6.64 -7.94 21.36
CA ASN A 268 5.56 -6.93 21.45
C ASN A 268 4.47 -7.05 20.36
N GLY A 269 4.18 -8.28 19.90
CA GLY A 269 3.19 -8.54 18.85
C GLY A 269 3.67 -8.25 17.43
N LYS A 270 4.93 -7.84 17.22
CA LYS A 270 5.58 -7.72 15.92
C LYS A 270 6.53 -8.90 15.68
N ASN A 271 6.60 -9.38 14.45
CA ASN A 271 7.65 -10.32 14.04
C ASN A 271 8.97 -9.55 13.93
N ILE A 272 10.04 -10.10 14.48
CA ILE A 272 11.40 -9.56 14.45
C ILE A 272 12.38 -10.62 13.95
N ILE A 273 13.50 -10.21 13.32
CA ILE A 273 14.63 -11.10 13.02
C ILE A 273 15.72 -10.83 14.03
N ARG A 274 16.17 -11.90 14.69
CA ARG A 274 17.21 -11.81 15.71
C ARG A 274 18.22 -12.94 15.59
N ARG A 275 19.38 -12.74 16.21
CA ARG A 275 20.35 -13.80 16.49
C ARG A 275 19.67 -14.91 17.29
N LYS A 276 19.89 -16.17 16.93
CA LYS A 276 19.33 -17.32 17.68
C LYS A 276 19.71 -17.23 19.17
N LYS A 277 18.75 -17.46 20.06
CA LYS A 277 19.00 -17.46 21.51
C LYS A 277 19.53 -18.80 22.01
N GLU A 278 18.94 -19.90 21.54
CA GLU A 278 19.28 -21.27 21.92
C GLU A 278 19.90 -22.02 20.73
N SER A 279 20.78 -22.99 21.00
CA SER A 279 21.43 -23.82 19.96
C SER A 279 22.17 -23.01 18.89
N ARG A 280 22.97 -22.01 19.30
CA ARG A 280 23.87 -21.28 18.40
C ARG A 280 24.94 -22.23 17.87
N ASN A 281 25.14 -22.22 16.56
CA ASN A 281 26.20 -22.98 15.93
C ASN A 281 27.30 -22.02 15.47
N ALA A 282 28.51 -22.19 15.99
CA ALA A 282 29.67 -21.35 15.68
C ALA A 282 30.02 -21.34 14.18
N ALA A 283 29.67 -22.39 13.44
CA ALA A 283 29.86 -22.46 12.00
C ALA A 283 28.85 -21.61 11.20
N SER A 284 27.76 -21.13 11.80
CA SER A 284 26.81 -20.27 11.06
C SER A 284 27.44 -18.94 10.64
N LEU A 285 26.99 -18.40 9.50
CA LEU A 285 27.65 -17.25 8.87
C LEU A 285 27.78 -16.04 9.80
N ILE A 286 26.72 -15.73 10.56
CA ILE A 286 26.72 -14.58 11.47
C ILE A 286 27.63 -14.79 12.67
N GLU A 287 27.77 -16.02 13.17
CA GLU A 287 28.63 -16.32 14.31
C GLU A 287 30.10 -16.21 13.92
N GLY A 288 30.48 -16.76 12.75
CA GLY A 288 31.83 -16.58 12.22
C GLY A 288 32.17 -15.12 11.92
N THR A 289 31.19 -14.32 11.47
CA THR A 289 31.37 -12.88 11.24
C THR A 289 31.57 -12.12 12.54
N ILE A 290 30.79 -12.44 13.57
CA ILE A 290 30.93 -11.86 14.91
C ILE A 290 32.31 -12.20 15.49
N GLU A 291 32.73 -13.46 15.38
CA GLU A 291 34.05 -13.90 15.86
C GLU A 291 35.19 -13.15 15.17
N ALA A 292 35.14 -13.03 13.84
CA ALA A 292 36.13 -12.28 13.08
C ALA A 292 36.16 -10.78 13.47
N LEU A 293 35.00 -10.14 13.68
CA LEU A 293 34.93 -8.74 14.11
C LEU A 293 35.42 -8.53 15.54
N ILE A 294 35.20 -9.49 16.43
CA ILE A 294 35.72 -9.45 17.81
C ILE A 294 37.24 -9.61 17.81
N THR A 295 37.78 -10.52 16.99
CA THR A 295 39.22 -10.76 16.89
C THR A 295 39.96 -9.58 16.25
N ASP A 296 39.44 -9.00 15.16
CA ASP A 296 40.10 -7.89 14.45
C ASP A 296 39.86 -6.50 15.07
N ASP A 297 38.79 -6.35 15.86
CA ASP A 297 38.27 -5.10 16.47
C ASP A 297 38.41 -3.82 15.60
N PRO A 298 37.84 -3.82 14.37
CA PRO A 298 38.07 -2.74 13.41
C PRO A 298 37.22 -1.49 13.66
N PHE A 299 36.39 -1.46 14.72
CA PHE A 299 35.40 -0.38 14.96
C PHE A 299 36.02 1.02 15.07
N HIS A 300 37.31 1.13 15.39
CA HIS A 300 38.06 2.39 15.38
C HIS A 300 38.15 3.06 13.99
N ARG A 301 37.92 2.31 12.91
CA ARG A 301 37.93 2.81 11.52
C ARG A 301 36.57 3.32 11.06
N LEU A 302 35.50 3.00 11.79
CA LEU A 302 34.15 3.44 11.46
C LEU A 302 33.97 4.91 11.88
N PRO A 303 33.61 5.83 10.95
CA PRO A 303 33.45 7.25 11.26
C PRO A 303 32.34 7.54 12.29
N ASP A 304 31.28 6.72 12.30
CA ASP A 304 30.17 6.83 13.25
C ASP A 304 29.65 5.45 13.70
N GLN A 305 30.06 5.06 14.90
CA GLN A 305 29.64 3.78 15.49
C GLN A 305 28.21 3.81 16.05
N SER A 306 27.63 4.99 16.30
CA SER A 306 26.32 5.10 16.94
C SER A 306 25.17 4.60 16.04
N ILE A 307 25.38 4.62 14.72
CA ILE A 307 24.44 4.10 13.72
C ILE A 307 24.18 2.60 13.92
N TYR A 308 25.18 1.87 14.40
CA TYR A 308 25.12 0.42 14.53
C TYR A 308 24.66 -0.04 15.92
N GLY A 309 24.33 0.87 16.84
CA GLY A 309 23.81 0.52 18.17
C GLY A 309 24.49 1.27 19.30
N GLU A 310 23.86 1.25 20.48
CA GLU A 310 24.33 2.03 21.62
C GLU A 310 25.51 1.35 22.32
N ASN A 311 25.49 0.02 22.40
CA ASN A 311 26.51 -0.80 23.06
C ASN A 311 27.34 -1.64 22.06
N LYS A 312 28.48 -2.18 22.51
CA LYS A 312 29.43 -2.94 21.67
C LYS A 312 28.77 -4.17 21.05
N ASP A 313 27.95 -4.90 21.81
CA ASP A 313 27.31 -6.13 21.33
C ASP A 313 26.29 -5.86 20.21
N GLU A 314 25.49 -4.79 20.35
CA GLU A 314 24.58 -4.33 19.30
C GLU A 314 25.34 -3.90 18.06
N ARG A 315 26.43 -3.14 18.21
CA ARG A 315 27.29 -2.71 17.08
C ARG A 315 27.86 -3.89 16.34
N VAL A 316 28.45 -4.85 17.07
CA VAL A 316 29.00 -6.08 16.50
C VAL A 316 27.93 -6.87 15.77
N PHE A 317 26.76 -7.07 16.36
CA PHE A 317 25.67 -7.80 15.71
C PHE A 317 25.15 -7.09 14.46
N ASN A 318 24.88 -5.78 14.52
CA ASN A 318 24.31 -5.03 13.41
C ASN A 318 25.29 -4.93 12.22
N VAL A 319 26.59 -4.72 12.49
CA VAL A 319 27.64 -4.76 11.45
C VAL A 319 27.76 -6.17 10.87
N SER A 320 27.75 -7.22 11.72
CA SER A 320 27.81 -8.61 11.25
C SER A 320 26.65 -8.96 10.34
N LEU A 321 25.43 -8.56 10.72
CA LEU A 321 24.22 -8.79 9.96
C LEU A 321 24.30 -8.09 8.59
N GLU A 322 24.79 -6.85 8.54
CA GLU A 322 24.92 -6.09 7.30
C GLU A 322 25.95 -6.68 6.33
N LEU A 323 27.10 -7.14 6.85
CA LEU A 323 28.09 -7.88 6.07
C LEU A 323 27.53 -9.21 5.56
N CYS A 324 26.87 -9.99 6.42
CA CYS A 324 26.23 -11.25 6.04
C CYS A 324 25.20 -11.07 4.92
N ILE A 325 24.34 -10.04 5.04
CA ILE A 325 23.36 -9.72 3.99
C ILE A 325 24.07 -9.35 2.68
N THR A 326 25.10 -8.51 2.75
CA THR A 326 25.89 -8.12 1.56
C THR A 326 26.49 -9.33 0.86
N TRP A 327 27.05 -10.28 1.60
CA TRP A 327 27.64 -11.50 1.04
C TRP A 327 26.60 -12.47 0.50
N ILE A 328 25.51 -12.71 1.22
CA ILE A 328 24.41 -13.55 0.75
C ILE A 328 23.76 -12.96 -0.51
N ASN A 329 23.60 -11.63 -0.59
CA ASN A 329 23.13 -10.94 -1.79
C ASN A 329 23.99 -11.26 -3.02
N ARG A 330 25.31 -11.19 -2.87
CA ARG A 330 26.26 -11.55 -3.94
C ARG A 330 26.14 -13.02 -4.34
N ILE A 331 26.04 -13.94 -3.36
CA ILE A 331 25.92 -15.38 -3.61
C ILE A 331 24.61 -15.70 -4.36
N LEU A 332 23.49 -15.13 -3.92
CA LEU A 332 22.19 -15.35 -4.58
C LEU A 332 22.14 -14.75 -5.97
N PHE A 333 22.72 -13.57 -6.17
CA PHE A 333 22.89 -12.99 -7.51
C PHE A 333 23.71 -13.91 -8.42
N LEU A 334 24.81 -14.48 -7.90
CA LEU A 334 25.63 -15.40 -8.67
C LEU A 334 24.92 -16.70 -8.98
N LYS A 335 24.04 -17.17 -8.10
CA LYS A 335 23.22 -18.35 -8.36
C LYS A 335 22.22 -18.10 -9.50
N LEU A 336 21.61 -16.93 -9.54
CA LEU A 336 20.77 -16.50 -10.67
C LEU A 336 21.58 -16.40 -11.97
N LEU A 337 22.77 -15.79 -11.93
CA LEU A 337 23.67 -15.71 -13.09
C LEU A 337 24.06 -17.09 -13.59
N GLU A 338 24.45 -18.01 -12.70
CA GLU A 338 24.78 -19.39 -13.04
C GLU A 338 23.60 -20.08 -13.73
N GLY A 339 22.40 -19.99 -13.17
CA GLY A 339 21.19 -20.57 -13.77
C GLY A 339 20.89 -20.02 -15.16
N GLN A 340 21.09 -18.71 -15.36
CA GLN A 340 20.95 -18.08 -16.67
C GLN A 340 22.02 -18.53 -17.66
N LEU A 341 23.29 -18.59 -17.26
CA LEU A 341 24.36 -19.05 -18.12
C LEU A 341 24.13 -20.49 -18.58
N ILE A 342 23.69 -21.37 -17.69
CA ILE A 342 23.31 -22.75 -18.03
C ILE A 342 22.16 -22.73 -19.05
N THR A 343 21.14 -21.88 -18.86
CA THR A 343 20.00 -21.73 -19.77
C THR A 343 20.42 -21.23 -21.15
N TYR A 344 21.25 -20.19 -21.24
CA TYR A 344 21.77 -19.62 -22.49
C TYR A 344 22.59 -20.63 -23.30
N HIS A 345 23.13 -21.65 -22.63
CA HIS A 345 23.91 -22.73 -23.24
C HIS A 345 23.17 -24.07 -23.23
N GLN A 346 21.83 -24.05 -23.36
CA GLN A 346 20.99 -25.23 -23.59
C GLN A 346 21.15 -26.31 -22.49
N GLY A 347 21.28 -25.89 -21.24
CA GLY A 347 21.40 -26.79 -20.09
C GLY A 347 22.83 -27.29 -19.81
N ASN A 348 23.85 -26.71 -20.46
CA ASN A 348 25.22 -27.15 -20.28
C ASN A 348 25.76 -26.86 -18.86
N LYS A 349 25.91 -27.92 -18.05
CA LYS A 349 26.35 -27.84 -16.64
C LYS A 349 27.79 -27.37 -16.45
N ASP A 350 28.57 -27.35 -17.52
CA ASP A 350 29.92 -26.80 -17.58
C ASP A 350 30.03 -25.31 -17.24
N TYR A 351 28.91 -24.59 -17.28
CA TYR A 351 28.80 -23.19 -16.87
C TYR A 351 28.49 -23.02 -15.37
N ARG A 352 28.41 -24.13 -14.62
CA ARG A 352 28.29 -24.13 -13.16
C ARG A 352 29.63 -23.77 -12.53
N PHE A 353 29.64 -22.80 -11.61
CA PHE A 353 30.84 -22.30 -10.95
C PHE A 353 30.67 -22.06 -9.44
N LEU A 354 29.44 -22.01 -8.93
CA LEU A 354 29.11 -21.79 -7.52
C LEU A 354 28.81 -23.12 -6.82
N ASN A 355 29.86 -23.92 -6.63
CA ASN A 355 29.78 -25.26 -6.03
C ASN A 355 31.04 -25.60 -5.23
N SER A 356 30.94 -26.61 -4.37
CA SER A 356 32.01 -27.03 -3.46
C SER A 356 33.25 -27.61 -4.15
N GLU A 357 33.14 -28.06 -5.40
CA GLU A 357 34.30 -28.54 -6.19
C GLU A 357 35.16 -27.36 -6.66
N THR A 358 34.52 -26.24 -7.02
CA THR A 358 35.18 -25.04 -7.53
C THR A 358 35.61 -24.11 -6.38
N ILE A 359 34.79 -23.99 -5.34
CA ILE A 359 34.93 -23.06 -4.22
C ILE A 359 34.86 -23.85 -2.92
N HIS A 360 36.01 -24.14 -2.32
CA HIS A 360 36.13 -24.95 -1.10
C HIS A 360 36.23 -24.15 0.20
N ASP A 361 36.51 -22.85 0.12
CA ASP A 361 36.66 -21.96 1.28
C ASP A 361 36.23 -20.51 0.95
N PHE A 362 36.20 -19.66 1.97
CA PHE A 362 35.81 -18.26 1.85
C PHE A 362 36.87 -17.40 1.13
N ASP A 363 38.13 -17.83 1.04
CA ASP A 363 39.17 -17.14 0.27
C ASP A 363 38.95 -17.29 -1.25
N GLN A 364 38.56 -18.50 -1.69
CA GLN A 364 38.16 -18.72 -3.08
C GLN A 364 36.89 -17.94 -3.43
N LEU A 365 35.95 -17.82 -2.50
CA LEU A 365 34.73 -17.02 -2.68
C LEU A 365 35.07 -15.52 -2.78
N PHE A 366 35.99 -15.02 -1.94
CA PHE A 366 36.52 -13.66 -2.05
C PHE A 366 37.20 -13.39 -3.40
N LYS A 367 38.02 -14.35 -3.89
CA LYS A 367 38.63 -14.25 -5.23
C LYS A 367 37.58 -14.22 -6.32
N LEU A 368 36.52 -15.02 -6.23
CA LEU A 368 35.41 -14.97 -7.19
C LEU A 368 34.77 -13.57 -7.22
N PHE A 369 34.45 -12.98 -6.06
CA PHE A 369 33.88 -11.64 -6.00
C PHE A 369 34.80 -10.58 -6.59
N HIS A 370 36.02 -10.47 -6.07
CA HIS A 370 36.83 -9.26 -6.29
C HIS A 370 37.97 -9.43 -7.29
N LYS A 371 38.30 -10.67 -7.69
CA LYS A 371 39.37 -10.98 -8.65
C LYS A 371 38.88 -11.61 -9.95
N VAL A 372 37.61 -12.02 -10.01
CA VAL A 372 36.96 -12.56 -11.23
C VAL A 372 35.87 -11.62 -11.71
N LEU A 373 34.81 -11.42 -10.92
CA LEU A 373 33.62 -10.68 -11.37
C LEU A 373 33.85 -9.18 -11.48
N ALA A 374 34.74 -8.64 -10.65
CA ALA A 374 35.14 -7.24 -10.64
C ALA A 374 36.38 -6.92 -11.50
N VAL A 375 36.96 -7.90 -12.22
CA VAL A 375 38.17 -7.71 -13.04
C VAL A 375 37.92 -8.17 -14.48
N ASN A 376 38.30 -7.32 -15.45
CA ASN A 376 38.16 -7.63 -16.87
C ASN A 376 38.91 -8.91 -17.25
N LEU A 377 38.38 -9.68 -18.20
CA LEU A 377 38.93 -10.96 -18.66
C LEU A 377 40.42 -10.88 -19.02
N ASN A 378 40.83 -9.79 -19.69
CA ASN A 378 42.21 -9.58 -20.14
C ASN A 378 43.18 -9.22 -19.01
N ASP A 379 42.67 -8.68 -17.90
CA ASP A 379 43.45 -8.27 -16.72
C ASP A 379 43.52 -9.37 -15.66
N ARG A 380 42.77 -10.48 -15.84
CA ARG A 380 42.85 -11.65 -14.96
C ARG A 380 44.19 -12.34 -15.14
N ILE A 381 44.83 -12.68 -14.03
CA ILE A 381 46.03 -13.54 -14.00
C ILE A 381 45.70 -14.93 -14.57
N GLU A 382 46.70 -15.59 -15.16
CA GLU A 382 46.54 -16.85 -15.90
C GLU A 382 45.84 -17.96 -15.10
N ALA A 383 46.24 -18.17 -13.84
CA ALA A 383 45.63 -19.17 -12.96
C ALA A 383 44.12 -18.93 -12.74
N ILE A 384 43.72 -17.67 -12.58
CA ILE A 384 42.31 -17.29 -12.39
C ILE A 384 41.55 -17.40 -13.72
N ARG A 385 42.17 -16.96 -14.82
CA ARG A 385 41.59 -17.02 -16.17
C ARG A 385 41.30 -18.47 -16.59
N SER A 386 42.21 -19.39 -16.29
CA SER A 386 42.03 -20.81 -16.58
C SER A 386 40.89 -21.41 -15.74
N LYS A 387 40.90 -21.18 -14.42
CA LYS A 387 39.88 -21.71 -13.49
C LYS A 387 38.47 -21.17 -13.76
N TYR A 388 38.34 -19.88 -14.09
CA TYR A 388 37.06 -19.19 -14.26
C TYR A 388 36.82 -18.70 -15.69
N SER A 389 37.26 -19.49 -16.67
CA SER A 389 37.21 -19.15 -18.11
C SER A 389 35.79 -18.89 -18.63
N ARG A 390 34.78 -19.50 -18.00
CA ARG A 390 33.35 -19.38 -18.36
C ARG A 390 32.58 -18.36 -17.51
N VAL A 391 33.23 -17.72 -16.53
CA VAL A 391 32.60 -16.71 -15.66
C VAL A 391 32.82 -15.32 -16.25
N PRO A 392 31.76 -14.57 -16.60
CA PRO A 392 31.88 -13.27 -17.23
C PRO A 392 32.45 -12.20 -16.29
N TYR A 393 32.85 -11.07 -16.86
CA TYR A 393 33.08 -9.83 -16.14
C TYR A 393 31.78 -9.01 -16.15
N LEU A 394 31.37 -8.47 -14.99
CA LEU A 394 30.08 -7.78 -14.88
C LEU A 394 30.20 -6.26 -14.72
N ASN A 395 31.39 -5.71 -14.44
CA ASN A 395 31.62 -4.28 -14.18
C ASN A 395 30.65 -3.64 -13.15
N SER A 396 30.08 -4.41 -12.23
CA SER A 396 29.07 -3.90 -11.30
C SER A 396 29.68 -3.48 -9.97
N SER A 397 29.20 -2.35 -9.41
CA SER A 397 29.51 -1.93 -8.03
C SER A 397 29.08 -2.96 -6.98
N LEU A 398 28.22 -3.92 -7.33
CA LEU A 398 27.84 -5.06 -6.47
C LEU A 398 29.04 -5.91 -6.02
N PHE A 399 30.05 -6.07 -6.87
CA PHE A 399 31.22 -6.93 -6.60
C PHE A 399 32.49 -6.13 -6.29
N GLU A 400 32.38 -4.80 -6.20
CA GLU A 400 33.43 -3.98 -5.61
C GLU A 400 33.42 -4.14 -4.08
N ILE A 401 34.56 -3.91 -3.44
CA ILE A 401 34.66 -3.97 -1.97
C ILE A 401 33.84 -2.79 -1.43
N SER A 402 32.84 -3.07 -0.59
CA SER A 402 32.00 -2.02 -0.02
C SER A 402 32.78 -1.20 1.02
N GLU A 403 32.31 0.02 1.30
CA GLU A 403 32.94 0.87 2.32
C GLU A 403 33.00 0.17 3.69
N LEU A 404 31.92 -0.55 4.06
CA LEU A 404 31.87 -1.31 5.31
C LEU A 404 32.88 -2.47 5.31
N GLU A 405 33.03 -3.23 4.21
CA GLU A 405 34.02 -4.31 4.09
C GLU A 405 35.47 -3.79 4.10
N ASP A 406 35.69 -2.57 3.60
CA ASP A 406 37.00 -1.95 3.63
C ASP A 406 37.38 -1.45 5.04
N GLN A 407 36.41 -0.84 5.73
CA GLN A 407 36.58 -0.33 7.09
C GLN A 407 36.57 -1.43 8.15
N THR A 408 35.97 -2.60 7.88
CA THR A 408 35.85 -3.71 8.85
C THR A 408 36.58 -4.97 8.39
N ILE A 409 35.84 -6.04 8.09
CA ILE A 409 36.35 -7.33 7.64
C ILE A 409 35.78 -7.68 6.26
N LYS A 410 36.49 -8.59 5.57
CA LYS A 410 36.11 -9.12 4.26
C LYS A 410 35.70 -10.58 4.43
N ILE A 411 34.99 -11.14 3.46
CA ILE A 411 34.45 -12.51 3.58
C ILE A 411 35.55 -13.57 3.79
N ASN A 412 36.77 -13.35 3.28
CA ASN A 412 37.90 -14.27 3.47
C ASN A 412 38.46 -14.28 4.90
N SER A 413 37.98 -13.43 5.81
CA SER A 413 38.28 -13.51 7.24
C SER A 413 37.52 -14.65 7.94
N LEU A 414 36.53 -15.26 7.29
CA LEU A 414 35.72 -16.33 7.86
C LEU A 414 36.39 -17.69 7.75
N ASP A 415 36.25 -18.52 8.79
CA ASP A 415 36.69 -19.91 8.80
C ASP A 415 35.60 -20.85 8.23
N ASN A 416 36.01 -21.87 7.47
CA ASN A 416 35.13 -22.90 6.90
C ASN A 416 35.38 -24.30 7.51
N SER A 417 36.19 -24.41 8.57
CA SER A 417 36.47 -25.69 9.23
C SER A 417 35.31 -26.19 10.11
N GLY A 418 34.44 -25.29 10.57
CA GLY A 418 33.27 -25.60 11.38
C GLY A 418 32.22 -26.45 10.66
N GLN A 419 31.37 -27.14 11.44
CA GLN A 419 30.31 -28.01 10.94
C GLN A 419 28.93 -27.46 11.34
N LEU A 420 28.06 -27.24 10.35
CA LEU A 420 26.71 -26.74 10.52
C LEU A 420 25.67 -27.86 10.36
N GLU A 421 24.79 -28.00 11.34
CA GLU A 421 23.78 -29.08 11.38
C GLU A 421 22.66 -28.89 10.35
N LEU A 422 22.23 -30.00 9.72
CA LEU A 422 21.10 -30.01 8.77
C LEU A 422 19.76 -30.01 9.54
N ILE A 423 18.92 -28.98 9.34
CA ILE A 423 17.63 -28.85 10.05
C ILE A 423 16.65 -29.98 9.73
N GLY A 424 15.71 -30.24 10.65
CA GLY A 424 14.65 -31.24 10.48
C GLY A 424 13.91 -31.15 9.14
N THR A 425 13.64 -29.92 8.71
CA THR A 425 12.83 -29.58 7.53
C THR A 425 13.65 -29.32 6.28
N THR A 426 14.94 -29.65 6.26
CA THR A 426 15.84 -29.37 5.14
C THR A 426 15.32 -29.96 3.83
N ILE A 427 15.52 -29.24 2.73
CA ILE A 427 15.28 -29.78 1.38
C ILE A 427 16.25 -30.94 1.05
N LEU A 428 17.42 -30.98 1.70
CA LEU A 428 18.50 -31.94 1.48
C LEU A 428 18.27 -33.29 2.19
N LYS A 429 17.09 -33.88 2.03
CA LYS A 429 16.67 -35.09 2.78
C LYS A 429 17.62 -36.28 2.59
N ASP A 430 18.12 -36.50 1.38
CA ASP A 430 18.98 -37.65 1.08
C ASP A 430 20.40 -37.47 1.58
N ILE A 431 20.90 -36.23 1.63
CA ILE A 431 22.18 -35.90 2.23
C ILE A 431 22.08 -36.04 3.75
N LYS A 432 20.98 -35.57 4.35
CA LYS A 432 20.72 -35.71 5.79
C LYS A 432 20.71 -37.16 6.29
N LYS A 433 20.32 -38.12 5.43
CA LYS A 433 20.41 -39.56 5.76
C LYS A 433 21.86 -40.05 5.87
N LYS A 434 22.81 -39.38 5.20
CA LYS A 434 24.22 -39.77 5.12
C LYS A 434 25.10 -38.99 6.09
N ALA A 435 24.82 -37.70 6.28
CA ALA A 435 25.56 -36.80 7.16
C ALA A 435 24.60 -35.93 7.97
N ALA A 436 24.88 -35.74 9.26
CA ALA A 436 24.06 -34.89 10.14
C ALA A 436 24.41 -33.39 10.03
N SER A 437 25.64 -33.08 9.63
CA SER A 437 26.17 -31.73 9.46
C SER A 437 27.10 -31.64 8.25
N LEU A 438 27.33 -30.42 7.76
CA LEU A 438 28.23 -30.12 6.64
C LEU A 438 29.04 -28.84 6.95
N PRO A 439 30.20 -28.64 6.31
CA PRO A 439 30.84 -27.32 6.28
C PRO A 439 29.87 -26.24 5.78
N THR A 440 29.96 -25.02 6.31
CA THR A 440 28.98 -23.96 6.07
C THR A 440 28.80 -23.60 4.60
N LEU A 441 29.91 -23.44 3.86
CA LEU A 441 29.83 -23.18 2.42
C LEU A 441 29.24 -24.34 1.63
N ASP A 442 29.59 -25.58 2.02
CA ASP A 442 29.09 -26.78 1.33
C ASP A 442 27.58 -26.95 1.56
N TYR A 443 27.11 -26.72 2.79
CA TYR A 443 25.68 -26.68 3.08
C TYR A 443 24.99 -25.59 2.25
N LEU A 444 25.52 -24.36 2.22
CA LEU A 444 24.93 -23.27 1.46
C LEU A 444 24.82 -23.60 -0.04
N PHE A 445 25.88 -24.11 -0.67
CA PHE A 445 25.84 -24.45 -2.09
C PHE A 445 24.89 -25.61 -2.41
N GLN A 446 24.93 -26.69 -1.63
CA GLN A 446 24.01 -27.81 -1.83
C GLN A 446 22.55 -27.40 -1.60
N PHE A 447 22.29 -26.56 -0.58
CA PHE A 447 20.98 -25.97 -0.33
C PHE A 447 20.50 -25.18 -1.55
N LEU A 448 21.32 -24.29 -2.10
CA LEU A 448 20.96 -23.50 -3.29
C LEU A 448 20.78 -24.38 -4.54
N ASP A 449 21.59 -25.43 -4.72
CA ASP A 449 21.46 -26.38 -5.83
C ASP A 449 20.17 -27.21 -5.80
N ALA A 450 19.52 -27.32 -4.64
CA ALA A 450 18.24 -28.02 -4.50
C ALA A 450 17.05 -27.23 -5.06
N TYR A 451 17.23 -25.94 -5.36
CA TYR A 451 16.22 -25.07 -5.98
C TYR A 451 16.58 -24.75 -7.44
N ASP A 452 15.57 -24.36 -8.23
CA ASP A 452 15.78 -23.91 -9.61
C ASP A 452 15.86 -22.38 -9.67
N PHE A 453 16.99 -21.86 -10.15
CA PHE A 453 17.27 -20.43 -10.31
C PHE A 453 17.26 -20.00 -11.79
N ALA A 454 16.97 -20.91 -12.73
CA ALA A 454 16.81 -20.55 -14.13
C ALA A 454 15.56 -19.68 -14.31
N SER A 455 15.67 -18.59 -15.10
CA SER A 455 14.54 -17.71 -15.39
C SER A 455 13.41 -18.46 -16.10
N GLU A 456 12.15 -18.09 -15.81
CA GLU A 456 10.92 -18.69 -16.32
C GLU A 456 10.68 -18.43 -17.84
N GLY A 457 11.71 -18.52 -18.68
CA GLY A 457 11.66 -18.05 -20.07
C GLY A 457 11.37 -19.09 -21.14
N ALA A 458 11.26 -20.38 -20.83
CA ALA A 458 11.06 -21.43 -21.83
C ALA A 458 9.83 -22.29 -21.53
N GLU A 459 8.97 -22.49 -22.54
CA GLU A 459 7.99 -23.58 -22.57
C GLU A 459 8.75 -24.91 -22.43
N ASP A 460 8.78 -25.46 -21.22
CA ASP A 460 9.39 -26.75 -20.98
C ASP A 460 8.63 -27.53 -19.92
N VAL A 461 8.79 -28.84 -19.94
CA VAL A 461 8.23 -29.72 -18.91
C VAL A 461 9.23 -29.82 -17.78
N GLN A 462 8.74 -29.65 -16.55
CA GLN A 462 9.60 -29.76 -15.38
C GLN A 462 9.89 -31.25 -15.08
N GLU A 463 11.13 -31.69 -15.32
CA GLU A 463 11.56 -33.06 -15.03
C GLU A 463 11.69 -33.34 -13.52
N ASP A 464 12.25 -32.39 -12.77
CA ASP A 464 12.49 -32.51 -11.33
C ASP A 464 11.56 -31.58 -10.53
N ASN A 465 11.02 -32.05 -9.41
CA ASN A 465 10.08 -31.30 -8.55
C ASN A 465 10.75 -30.19 -7.69
N LYS A 466 11.77 -29.50 -8.23
CA LYS A 466 12.47 -28.39 -7.56
C LYS A 466 11.59 -27.15 -7.54
N SER A 467 11.54 -26.45 -6.41
CA SER A 467 10.85 -25.16 -6.36
C SER A 467 11.68 -24.09 -7.08
N ILE A 468 11.00 -23.27 -7.90
CA ILE A 468 11.60 -22.14 -8.61
C ILE A 468 11.84 -20.98 -7.63
N ILE A 469 13.01 -20.34 -7.71
CA ILE A 469 13.37 -19.14 -6.94
C ILE A 469 13.71 -18.03 -7.94
N ASN A 470 12.77 -17.12 -8.16
CA ASN A 470 12.93 -15.98 -9.07
C ASN A 470 13.37 -14.70 -8.34
N ALA A 471 13.55 -13.62 -9.11
CA ALA A 471 13.96 -12.31 -8.62
C ALA A 471 13.02 -11.73 -7.54
N SER A 472 11.71 -11.93 -7.70
CA SER A 472 10.70 -11.41 -6.79
C SER A 472 10.71 -12.14 -5.44
N VAL A 473 10.81 -13.48 -5.46
CA VAL A 473 10.95 -14.30 -4.24
C VAL A 473 12.16 -13.86 -3.42
N LEU A 474 13.32 -13.68 -4.07
CA LEU A 474 14.53 -13.16 -3.39
C LEU A 474 14.30 -11.77 -2.82
N GLY A 475 13.64 -10.91 -3.61
CA GLY A 475 13.20 -9.60 -3.15
C GLY A 475 12.43 -9.68 -1.83
N LYS A 476 11.46 -10.58 -1.71
CA LYS A 476 10.66 -10.77 -0.49
C LYS A 476 11.44 -11.39 0.66
N VAL A 477 12.37 -12.30 0.38
CA VAL A 477 13.28 -12.88 1.38
C VAL A 477 14.09 -11.77 2.05
N PHE A 478 14.70 -10.88 1.27
CA PHE A 478 15.50 -9.78 1.79
C PHE A 478 14.68 -8.70 2.48
N GLU A 479 13.48 -8.41 1.95
CA GLU A 479 12.51 -7.55 2.62
C GLU A 479 12.16 -8.08 4.00
N LYS A 480 11.84 -9.37 4.14
CA LYS A 480 11.54 -9.96 5.46
C LYS A 480 12.75 -9.88 6.38
N ILE A 481 13.95 -10.24 5.92
CA ILE A 481 15.16 -10.15 6.74
C ILE A 481 15.37 -8.72 7.29
N ASN A 482 15.01 -7.69 6.52
CA ASN A 482 15.20 -6.28 6.90
C ASN A 482 14.00 -5.62 7.61
N GLY A 483 12.76 -5.88 7.17
CA GLY A 483 11.57 -5.11 7.53
C GLY A 483 11.08 -5.31 8.96
N TYR A 484 11.53 -6.39 9.58
CA TYR A 484 11.20 -6.80 10.94
C TYR A 484 11.85 -5.92 12.05
N LYS A 485 12.73 -4.96 11.69
CA LYS A 485 13.26 -3.94 12.63
C LYS A 485 12.60 -2.55 12.48
N ASP A 486 12.19 -2.19 11.27
CA ASP A 486 11.81 -0.80 10.90
C ASP A 486 10.31 -0.60 10.62
N GLY A 487 9.51 -1.66 10.63
CA GLY A 487 8.06 -1.57 10.37
C GLY A 487 7.71 -1.26 8.90
N SER A 488 8.61 -1.56 7.95
CA SER A 488 8.34 -1.44 6.52
C SER A 488 7.34 -2.51 6.07
N VAL A 489 6.26 -2.05 5.43
CA VAL A 489 5.16 -2.92 4.97
C VAL A 489 5.22 -3.05 3.45
N PHE A 490 5.23 -4.30 2.97
CA PHE A 490 5.31 -4.63 1.54
C PHE A 490 4.07 -4.16 0.79
N THR A 491 4.26 -3.55 -0.38
CA THR A 491 3.16 -3.20 -1.29
C THR A 491 2.91 -4.36 -2.27
N PRO A 492 1.71 -4.96 -2.29
CA PRO A 492 1.38 -6.05 -3.22
C PRO A 492 1.61 -5.69 -4.69
N ALA A 493 2.02 -6.68 -5.50
CA ALA A 493 2.35 -6.48 -6.92
C ALA A 493 1.19 -5.91 -7.74
N PHE A 494 -0.06 -6.35 -7.48
CA PHE A 494 -1.23 -5.81 -8.18
C PHE A 494 -1.45 -4.31 -7.90
N ILE A 495 -1.06 -3.82 -6.71
CA ILE A 495 -1.12 -2.39 -6.36
C ILE A 495 -0.03 -1.63 -7.09
N THR A 496 1.22 -2.09 -7.02
CA THR A 496 2.37 -1.42 -7.67
C THR A 496 2.19 -1.35 -9.18
N MET A 497 1.76 -2.46 -9.81
CA MET A 497 1.44 -2.53 -11.24
C MET A 497 0.33 -1.54 -11.61
N TYR A 498 -0.78 -1.52 -10.87
CA TYR A 498 -1.89 -0.60 -11.14
C TYR A 498 -1.44 0.86 -11.04
N MET A 499 -0.77 1.23 -9.94
CA MET A 499 -0.31 2.60 -9.71
C MET A 499 0.69 3.05 -10.77
N CYS A 500 1.65 2.19 -11.15
CA CYS A 500 2.63 2.47 -12.20
C CYS A 500 1.93 2.65 -13.55
N LYS A 501 1.06 1.72 -13.96
CA LYS A 501 0.31 1.78 -15.21
C LYS A 501 -0.46 3.09 -15.37
N GLN A 502 -1.25 3.46 -14.35
CA GLN A 502 -2.06 4.68 -14.42
C GLN A 502 -1.19 5.95 -14.41
N SER A 503 -0.19 6.02 -13.54
CA SER A 503 0.57 7.25 -13.32
C SER A 503 1.61 7.51 -14.42
N ILE A 504 2.27 6.46 -14.93
CA ILE A 504 3.29 6.59 -15.98
C ILE A 504 2.67 6.99 -17.30
N ARG A 505 1.52 6.41 -17.67
CA ARG A 505 0.82 6.80 -18.90
C ARG A 505 0.41 8.27 -18.90
N LEU A 506 -0.03 8.79 -17.75
CA LEU A 506 -0.32 10.22 -17.59
C LEU A 506 0.95 11.08 -17.69
N ALA A 507 2.06 10.65 -17.07
CA ALA A 507 3.33 11.34 -17.17
C ALA A 507 3.87 11.37 -18.61
N VAL A 508 3.75 10.26 -19.35
CA VAL A 508 4.11 10.15 -20.78
C VAL A 508 3.31 11.14 -21.60
N VAL A 509 1.98 11.18 -21.46
CA VAL A 509 1.12 12.13 -22.16
C VAL A 509 1.55 13.57 -21.90
N GLU A 510 1.80 13.94 -20.64
CA GLU A 510 2.24 15.30 -20.31
C GLU A 510 3.63 15.61 -20.89
N LYS A 511 4.55 14.63 -20.90
CA LYS A 511 5.89 14.80 -21.50
C LYS A 511 5.81 15.07 -23.00
N PHE A 512 4.94 14.36 -23.72
CA PHE A 512 4.67 14.62 -25.14
C PHE A 512 4.01 15.99 -25.34
N ASN A 513 3.03 16.37 -24.51
CA ASN A 513 2.41 17.69 -24.57
C ASN A 513 3.45 18.81 -24.37
N ASP A 514 4.40 18.64 -23.47
CA ASP A 514 5.48 19.62 -23.25
C ASP A 514 6.47 19.70 -24.41
N ALA A 515 6.93 18.55 -24.90
CA ALA A 515 7.94 18.47 -25.95
C ALA A 515 7.38 18.90 -27.31
N LYS A 516 6.16 18.47 -27.64
CA LYS A 516 5.52 18.70 -28.95
C LYS A 516 4.53 19.86 -28.97
N LYS A 517 4.24 20.47 -27.82
CA LYS A 517 3.18 21.50 -27.66
C LYS A 517 1.81 21.00 -28.11
N TRP A 518 1.53 19.73 -27.85
CA TRP A 518 0.24 19.10 -28.10
C TRP A 518 -0.75 19.34 -26.95
N ASN A 519 -2.01 18.95 -27.17
CA ASN A 519 -3.08 18.98 -26.16
C ASN A 519 -3.81 17.63 -26.11
N ILE A 520 -3.04 16.56 -25.89
CA ILE A 520 -3.54 15.20 -25.77
C ILE A 520 -4.05 14.97 -24.35
N LYS A 521 -5.21 14.33 -24.22
CA LYS A 521 -5.82 13.99 -22.93
C LYS A 521 -5.70 12.51 -22.60
N GLN A 522 -5.83 11.65 -23.60
CA GLN A 522 -5.78 10.20 -23.42
C GLN A 522 -4.53 9.59 -24.07
N PHE A 523 -3.98 8.55 -23.44
CA PHE A 523 -2.78 7.87 -23.90
C PHE A 523 -2.94 7.30 -25.32
N ASP A 524 -4.10 6.73 -25.65
CA ASP A 524 -4.37 6.09 -26.95
C ASP A 524 -4.26 7.06 -28.15
N GLU A 525 -4.44 8.36 -27.92
CA GLU A 525 -4.29 9.38 -28.95
C GLU A 525 -2.83 9.56 -29.40
N LEU A 526 -1.85 9.14 -28.59
CA LEU A 526 -0.43 9.24 -28.92
C LEU A 526 -0.05 8.32 -30.09
N TYR A 527 -0.59 7.10 -30.11
CA TYR A 527 -0.22 6.08 -31.09
C TYR A 527 -0.33 6.60 -32.54
N ASN A 528 -1.43 7.28 -32.84
CA ASN A 528 -1.72 7.78 -34.19
C ASN A 528 -0.99 9.10 -34.54
N LYS A 529 -0.29 9.72 -33.59
CA LYS A 529 0.41 11.01 -33.77
C LYS A 529 1.93 10.91 -33.79
N ILE A 530 2.49 9.76 -33.47
CA ILE A 530 3.94 9.57 -33.45
C ILE A 530 4.44 9.34 -34.89
N ASP A 531 5.02 10.38 -35.48
CA ASP A 531 5.64 10.31 -36.81
C ASP A 531 7.11 9.85 -36.73
N ASP A 532 7.89 10.44 -35.81
CA ASP A 532 9.29 10.08 -35.56
C ASP A 532 9.42 9.21 -34.30
N LYS A 533 9.72 7.93 -34.51
CA LYS A 533 9.88 6.95 -33.43
C LYS A 533 11.12 7.18 -32.59
N LYS A 534 12.21 7.67 -33.18
CA LYS A 534 13.47 7.90 -32.47
C LYS A 534 13.29 9.06 -31.51
N GLU A 535 12.72 10.15 -32.00
CA GLU A 535 12.38 11.30 -31.16
C GLU A 535 11.38 10.92 -30.06
N ALA A 536 10.34 10.15 -30.38
CA ALA A 536 9.39 9.66 -29.39
C ALA A 536 10.05 8.79 -28.30
N ASN A 537 11.02 7.95 -28.67
CA ASN A 537 11.80 7.16 -27.73
C ASN A 537 12.66 8.06 -26.83
N GLU A 538 13.32 9.08 -27.40
CA GLU A 538 14.10 10.08 -26.64
C GLU A 538 13.22 10.89 -25.66
N ILE A 539 11.99 11.25 -26.05
CA ILE A 539 11.03 11.92 -25.16
C ILE A 539 10.72 11.05 -23.94
N ILE A 540 10.42 9.75 -24.14
CA ILE A 540 10.14 8.84 -23.02
C ILE A 540 11.40 8.58 -22.17
N ASN A 541 12.59 8.47 -22.79
CA ASN A 541 13.87 8.34 -22.08
C ASN A 541 14.26 9.58 -21.25
N SER A 542 13.56 10.71 -21.43
CA SER A 542 13.75 11.93 -20.65
C SER A 542 12.83 12.04 -19.42
N LEU A 543 11.93 11.06 -19.20
CA LEU A 543 11.09 11.01 -18.00
C LEU A 543 11.95 10.93 -16.74
N LYS A 544 11.49 11.52 -15.65
CA LYS A 544 12.10 11.54 -14.32
C LYS A 544 11.07 11.10 -13.29
N ILE A 545 11.20 9.87 -12.81
CA ILE A 545 10.29 9.22 -11.86
C ILE A 545 11.04 8.97 -10.57
N CYS A 546 10.49 9.41 -9.43
CA CYS A 546 11.14 9.24 -8.14
C CYS A 546 10.24 8.59 -7.08
N ASP A 547 10.82 7.65 -6.33
CA ASP A 547 10.28 7.19 -5.06
C ASP A 547 11.10 7.78 -3.88
N PRO A 548 10.53 8.70 -3.08
CA PRO A 548 11.24 9.37 -1.98
C PRO A 548 11.36 8.51 -0.71
N ALA A 549 10.79 7.30 -0.71
CA ALA A 549 10.89 6.30 0.35
C ALA A 549 10.94 4.90 -0.28
N VAL A 550 11.95 4.69 -1.14
CA VAL A 550 11.99 3.61 -2.13
C VAL A 550 11.92 2.19 -1.55
N GLY A 551 12.31 2.01 -0.29
CA GLY A 551 12.33 0.70 0.35
C GLY A 551 13.13 -0.30 -0.48
N SER A 552 12.52 -1.45 -0.73
CA SER A 552 13.12 -2.52 -1.55
C SER A 552 13.16 -2.23 -3.05
N GLY A 553 12.55 -1.14 -3.53
CA GLY A 553 12.52 -0.77 -4.95
C GLY A 553 11.44 -1.42 -5.79
N HIS A 554 10.40 -2.01 -5.20
CA HIS A 554 9.31 -2.66 -5.95
C HIS A 554 8.64 -1.70 -6.95
N PHE A 555 8.31 -0.46 -6.54
CA PHE A 555 7.74 0.54 -7.44
C PHE A 555 8.66 0.88 -8.63
N LEU A 556 9.99 0.94 -8.41
CA LEU A 556 10.93 1.24 -9.51
C LEU A 556 11.05 0.09 -10.51
N VAL A 557 10.97 -1.16 -10.06
CA VAL A 557 10.94 -2.33 -10.96
C VAL A 557 9.63 -2.36 -11.74
N SER A 558 8.48 -2.15 -11.09
CA SER A 558 7.19 -2.05 -11.77
C SER A 558 7.17 -0.89 -12.77
N ALA A 559 7.77 0.26 -12.43
CA ALA A 559 7.89 1.41 -13.32
C ALA A 559 8.78 1.12 -14.54
N LEU A 560 9.92 0.44 -14.36
CA LEU A 560 10.79 -0.03 -15.45
C LEU A 560 10.00 -0.87 -16.45
N ASN A 561 9.24 -1.85 -15.94
CA ASN A 561 8.45 -2.75 -16.77
C ASN A 561 7.33 -2.01 -17.51
N GLU A 562 6.61 -1.11 -16.83
CA GLU A 562 5.55 -0.30 -17.46
C GLU A 562 6.08 0.62 -18.57
N ILE A 563 7.25 1.24 -18.39
CA ILE A 563 7.85 2.08 -19.44
C ILE A 563 8.17 1.24 -20.69
N ILE A 564 8.72 0.03 -20.51
CA ILE A 564 8.99 -0.88 -21.64
C ILE A 564 7.69 -1.29 -22.34
N ALA A 565 6.64 -1.61 -21.58
CA ALA A 565 5.32 -1.95 -22.14
C ALA A 565 4.72 -0.77 -22.92
N VAL A 566 4.77 0.45 -22.37
CA VAL A 566 4.34 1.67 -23.05
C VAL A 566 5.09 1.89 -24.36
N LYS A 567 6.41 1.71 -24.38
CA LYS A 567 7.21 1.85 -25.61
C LYS A 567 6.86 0.79 -26.66
N SER A 568 6.56 -0.44 -26.22
CA SER A 568 6.11 -1.51 -27.10
C SER A 568 4.75 -1.17 -27.71
N GLU A 569 3.79 -0.74 -26.89
CA GLU A 569 2.44 -0.35 -27.31
C GLU A 569 2.45 0.82 -28.31
N LEU A 570 3.34 1.81 -28.11
CA LEU A 570 3.53 2.91 -29.05
C LEU A 570 4.36 2.54 -30.30
N GLY A 571 4.92 1.32 -30.36
CA GLY A 571 5.72 0.84 -31.49
C GLY A 571 7.05 1.58 -31.67
N ILE A 572 7.64 2.08 -30.58
CA ILE A 572 8.86 2.89 -30.56
C ILE A 572 10.07 2.18 -29.95
N LEU A 573 9.94 0.90 -29.56
CA LEU A 573 11.10 0.05 -29.26
C LEU A 573 11.87 -0.23 -30.54
N ILE A 574 12.99 0.47 -30.72
CA ILE A 574 13.85 0.40 -31.90
C ILE A 574 15.22 -0.17 -31.53
N ASP A 575 15.82 -0.95 -32.42
CA ASP A 575 17.20 -1.36 -32.29
C ASP A 575 18.20 -0.26 -32.69
N GLU A 576 19.51 -0.54 -32.57
CA GLU A 576 20.59 0.39 -32.94
C GLU A 576 20.55 0.83 -34.42
N LYS A 577 19.88 0.08 -35.30
CA LYS A 577 19.70 0.39 -36.72
C LYS A 577 18.38 1.13 -36.99
N GLY A 578 17.60 1.43 -35.95
CA GLY A 578 16.28 2.07 -36.06
C GLY A 578 15.14 1.14 -36.46
N LYS A 579 15.36 -0.19 -36.52
CA LYS A 579 14.32 -1.16 -36.86
C LYS A 579 13.52 -1.51 -35.62
N THR A 580 12.19 -1.40 -35.72
CA THR A 580 11.27 -1.68 -34.61
C THR A 580 11.18 -3.16 -34.29
N LEU A 581 10.84 -3.45 -33.03
CA LEU A 581 10.42 -4.77 -32.55
C LEU A 581 8.90 -4.98 -32.72
N ARG A 582 8.35 -4.70 -33.90
CA ARG A 582 6.89 -4.77 -34.17
C ARG A 582 6.32 -6.18 -34.19
N ASP A 583 7.16 -7.16 -34.49
CA ASP A 583 6.76 -8.58 -34.63
C ASP A 583 6.66 -9.28 -33.25
N TYR A 584 6.75 -8.49 -32.16
CA TYR A 584 6.80 -8.96 -30.79
C TYR A 584 5.80 -8.22 -29.92
N GLU A 585 4.99 -8.97 -29.18
CA GLU A 585 4.08 -8.45 -28.16
C GLU A 585 4.78 -8.49 -26.80
N ILE A 586 4.76 -7.37 -26.08
CA ILE A 586 5.31 -7.26 -24.71
C ILE A 586 4.19 -6.91 -23.74
N GLU A 587 3.98 -7.78 -22.76
CA GLU A 587 2.97 -7.59 -21.72
C GLU A 587 3.58 -7.78 -20.33
N ILE A 588 2.97 -7.14 -19.32
CA ILE A 588 3.36 -7.30 -17.93
C ILE A 588 2.35 -8.21 -17.25
N VAL A 589 2.83 -9.30 -16.67
CA VAL A 589 1.98 -10.20 -15.89
C VAL A 589 2.70 -10.58 -14.60
N ASN A 590 2.02 -10.44 -13.47
CA ASN A 590 2.58 -10.66 -12.12
C ASN A 590 3.90 -9.91 -11.88
N ASP A 591 3.96 -8.64 -12.33
CA ASP A 591 5.13 -7.75 -12.28
C ASP A 591 6.35 -8.22 -13.11
N GLU A 592 6.16 -9.16 -14.04
CA GLU A 592 7.20 -9.60 -14.97
C GLU A 592 6.87 -9.30 -16.43
N LEU A 593 7.89 -8.91 -17.20
CA LEU A 593 7.77 -8.75 -18.65
C LEU A 593 7.71 -10.12 -19.35
N ILE A 594 6.68 -10.30 -20.16
CA ILE A 594 6.48 -11.45 -21.05
C ILE A 594 6.65 -10.95 -22.48
N ILE A 595 7.50 -11.63 -23.25
CA ILE A 595 7.74 -11.29 -24.66
C ILE A 595 7.34 -12.49 -25.49
N THR A 596 6.42 -12.28 -26.43
CA THR A 596 5.93 -13.31 -27.35
C THR A 596 6.09 -12.86 -28.79
N ASP A 597 6.31 -13.83 -29.70
CA ASP A 597 6.22 -13.60 -31.14
C ASP A 597 4.76 -13.49 -31.62
N GLU A 598 4.55 -13.23 -32.92
CA GLU A 598 3.22 -13.14 -33.55
C GLU A 598 2.36 -14.40 -33.35
N ASN A 599 2.98 -15.56 -33.14
CA ASN A 599 2.31 -16.84 -32.92
C ASN A 599 2.00 -17.11 -31.44
N GLY A 600 2.40 -16.21 -30.54
CA GLY A 600 2.26 -16.34 -29.09
C GLY A 600 3.32 -17.24 -28.44
N ASN A 601 4.40 -17.60 -29.15
CA ASN A 601 5.52 -18.35 -28.55
C ASN A 601 6.37 -17.42 -27.70
N ILE A 602 6.75 -17.87 -26.51
CA ILE A 602 7.66 -17.15 -25.63
C ILE A 602 9.07 -17.20 -26.20
N ILE A 603 9.72 -16.05 -26.26
CA ILE A 603 11.09 -15.95 -26.78
C ILE A 603 12.08 -16.32 -25.69
N ALA A 604 12.74 -17.46 -25.86
CA ALA A 604 13.95 -17.79 -25.10
C ALA A 604 15.19 -17.18 -25.78
N TYR A 605 16.10 -16.62 -24.98
CA TYR A 605 17.35 -16.09 -25.50
C TYR A 605 18.27 -17.23 -25.97
N ASN A 606 18.68 -17.16 -27.24
CA ASN A 606 19.65 -18.06 -27.84
C ASN A 606 20.81 -17.24 -28.43
N PRO A 607 22.02 -17.29 -27.83
CA PRO A 607 23.18 -16.53 -28.31
C PRO A 607 23.57 -16.82 -29.76
N LYS A 608 23.20 -17.99 -30.30
CA LYS A 608 23.52 -18.38 -31.69
C LYS A 608 22.51 -17.87 -32.71
N ASN A 609 21.37 -17.31 -32.29
CA ASN A 609 20.32 -16.80 -33.16
C ASN A 609 20.40 -15.25 -33.22
N LEU A 610 20.56 -14.72 -34.44
CA LEU A 610 20.74 -13.28 -34.67
C LEU A 610 19.53 -12.43 -34.24
N GLU A 611 18.31 -12.86 -34.54
CA GLU A 611 17.10 -12.13 -34.14
C GLU A 611 16.87 -12.23 -32.63
N SER A 612 17.12 -13.39 -32.02
CA SER A 612 17.08 -13.54 -30.56
C SER A 612 18.08 -12.61 -29.86
N ASN A 613 19.31 -12.51 -30.38
CA ASN A 613 20.31 -11.59 -29.88
C ASN A 613 19.92 -10.13 -30.07
N ARG A 614 19.33 -9.77 -31.22
CA ARG A 614 18.81 -8.43 -31.48
C ARG A 614 17.73 -8.03 -30.48
N VAL A 615 16.71 -8.86 -30.26
CA VAL A 615 15.62 -8.60 -29.30
C VAL A 615 16.19 -8.43 -27.89
N GLN A 616 17.03 -9.38 -27.47
CA GLN A 616 17.65 -9.37 -26.15
C GLN A 616 18.50 -8.10 -25.94
N LYS A 617 19.32 -7.73 -26.93
CA LYS A 617 20.17 -6.54 -26.91
C LYS A 617 19.35 -5.26 -26.83
N THR A 618 18.32 -5.11 -27.66
CA THR A 618 17.45 -3.93 -27.65
C THR A 618 16.78 -3.76 -26.29
N LEU A 619 16.23 -4.83 -25.71
CA LEU A 619 15.60 -4.77 -24.39
C LEU A 619 16.59 -4.43 -23.28
N PHE A 620 17.81 -4.98 -23.34
CA PHE A 620 18.87 -4.63 -22.39
C PHE A 620 19.21 -3.14 -22.44
N GLN A 621 19.46 -2.61 -23.64
CA GLN A 621 19.86 -1.21 -23.83
C GLN A 621 18.75 -0.25 -23.42
N GLU A 622 17.50 -0.57 -23.73
CA GLU A 622 16.35 0.22 -23.31
C GLU A 622 16.16 0.18 -21.79
N LYS A 623 16.23 -1.00 -21.15
CA LYS A 623 16.17 -1.12 -19.70
C LYS A 623 17.30 -0.36 -19.01
N GLN A 624 18.53 -0.48 -19.53
CA GLN A 624 19.69 0.26 -19.05
C GLN A 624 19.43 1.77 -19.12
N THR A 625 18.98 2.27 -20.27
CA THR A 625 18.69 3.69 -20.48
C THR A 625 17.64 4.20 -19.50
N ILE A 626 16.58 3.44 -19.24
CA ILE A 626 15.51 3.80 -18.30
C ILE A 626 16.05 3.81 -16.86
N ILE A 627 16.83 2.81 -16.45
CA ILE A 627 17.42 2.76 -15.10
C ILE A 627 18.38 3.93 -14.88
N GLU A 628 19.21 4.26 -15.87
CA GLU A 628 20.20 5.33 -15.79
C GLU A 628 19.60 6.74 -15.86
N ASN A 629 18.52 6.93 -16.64
CA ASN A 629 18.01 8.28 -16.91
C ASN A 629 16.65 8.58 -16.28
N CYS A 630 15.84 7.56 -15.97
CA CYS A 630 14.44 7.76 -15.61
C CYS A 630 14.08 7.44 -14.17
N LEU A 631 14.77 6.48 -13.53
CA LEU A 631 14.36 5.95 -12.23
C LEU A 631 15.26 6.46 -11.12
N PHE A 632 14.66 7.11 -10.12
CA PHE A 632 15.35 7.71 -8.97
C PHE A 632 14.73 7.22 -7.67
N GLY A 633 15.54 7.00 -6.64
CA GLY A 633 15.06 6.48 -5.37
C GLY A 633 15.85 7.01 -4.18
N VAL A 634 15.16 7.28 -3.08
CA VAL A 634 15.77 7.69 -1.81
C VAL A 634 15.20 6.86 -0.67
N ASP A 635 16.06 6.34 0.20
CA ASP A 635 15.64 5.71 1.45
C ASP A 635 16.58 6.10 2.59
N ILE A 636 16.05 6.21 3.81
CA ILE A 636 16.88 6.50 4.99
C ILE A 636 17.69 5.27 5.44
N ASN A 637 17.22 4.07 5.13
CA ASN A 637 17.89 2.82 5.48
C ASN A 637 18.83 2.39 4.34
N PRO A 638 20.16 2.31 4.58
CA PRO A 638 21.12 1.88 3.56
C PRO A 638 20.87 0.45 3.06
N LYS A 639 20.26 -0.42 3.88
CA LYS A 639 19.93 -1.80 3.49
C LYS A 639 18.81 -1.85 2.45
N SER A 640 17.81 -0.99 2.57
CA SER A 640 16.73 -0.82 1.59
C SER A 640 17.31 -0.40 0.23
N VAL A 641 18.21 0.59 0.25
CA VAL A 641 18.95 1.06 -0.95
C VAL A 641 19.70 -0.08 -1.63
N LEU A 642 20.41 -0.93 -0.88
CA LEU A 642 21.13 -2.07 -1.44
C LEU A 642 20.19 -3.11 -2.07
N ILE A 643 19.04 -3.40 -1.46
CA ILE A 643 18.04 -4.30 -2.04
C ILE A 643 17.47 -3.72 -3.32
N CYS A 644 17.12 -2.43 -3.34
CA CYS A 644 16.61 -1.76 -4.53
C CYS A 644 17.58 -1.86 -5.70
N ARG A 645 18.86 -1.56 -5.46
CA ARG A 645 19.93 -1.72 -6.48
C ARG A 645 20.04 -3.16 -6.98
N LEU A 646 19.99 -4.14 -6.06
CA LEU A 646 20.02 -5.56 -6.41
C LEU A 646 18.84 -5.97 -7.30
N ARG A 647 17.63 -5.53 -6.97
CA ARG A 647 16.44 -5.84 -7.79
C ARG A 647 16.54 -5.28 -9.20
N LEU A 648 16.99 -4.03 -9.34
CA LEU A 648 17.21 -3.42 -10.66
C LEU A 648 18.29 -4.16 -11.46
N TRP A 649 19.40 -4.58 -10.82
CA TRP A 649 20.41 -5.40 -11.47
C TRP A 649 19.87 -6.77 -11.90
N ILE A 650 19.07 -7.45 -11.07
CA ILE A 650 18.48 -8.73 -11.44
C ILE A 650 17.52 -8.57 -12.62
N GLU A 651 16.69 -7.52 -12.62
CA GLU A 651 15.75 -7.26 -13.70
C GLU A 651 16.44 -6.93 -15.03
N LEU A 652 17.60 -6.26 -14.98
CA LEU A 652 18.44 -6.03 -16.15
C LEU A 652 19.16 -7.31 -16.59
N LEU A 653 19.66 -8.11 -15.64
CA LEU A 653 20.38 -9.36 -15.90
C LEU A 653 19.51 -10.36 -16.70
N LYS A 654 18.19 -10.39 -16.48
CA LYS A 654 17.24 -11.18 -17.29
C LYS A 654 17.37 -10.96 -18.80
N ASN A 655 17.81 -9.76 -19.22
CA ASN A 655 18.02 -9.41 -20.61
C ASN A 655 19.50 -9.30 -21.01
N ALA A 656 20.44 -9.77 -20.18
CA ALA A 656 21.86 -9.77 -20.56
C ALA A 656 22.08 -10.56 -21.86
N TYR A 657 22.97 -10.04 -22.71
CA TYR A 657 23.24 -10.60 -24.04
C TYR A 657 24.75 -10.77 -24.26
N TYR A 658 25.11 -11.65 -25.20
CA TYR A 658 26.50 -11.82 -25.62
C TYR A 658 26.82 -10.84 -26.74
N LYS A 659 27.98 -10.19 -26.65
CA LYS A 659 28.48 -9.27 -27.67
C LYS A 659 29.09 -10.05 -28.84
N PRO A 660 28.90 -9.59 -30.08
CA PRO A 660 29.64 -10.12 -31.21
C PRO A 660 31.11 -9.71 -31.12
N ALA A 661 32.03 -10.67 -31.29
CA ALA A 661 33.46 -10.46 -31.43
C ALA A 661 33.93 -11.12 -32.72
N THR A 662 34.74 -10.43 -33.53
CA THR A 662 35.30 -11.04 -34.75
C THR A 662 36.59 -11.78 -34.39
N LEU A 663 36.55 -13.10 -34.48
CA LEU A 663 37.71 -13.99 -34.30
C LEU A 663 37.99 -14.69 -35.63
N ASN A 664 39.18 -14.47 -36.20
CA ASN A 664 39.62 -15.07 -37.46
C ASN A 664 38.64 -14.90 -38.64
N GLY A 665 37.96 -13.75 -38.73
CA GLY A 665 37.00 -13.47 -39.80
C GLY A 665 35.60 -14.08 -39.61
N VAL A 666 35.34 -14.72 -38.47
CA VAL A 666 34.02 -15.24 -38.08
C VAL A 666 33.50 -14.44 -36.88
N GLU A 667 32.22 -14.04 -36.91
CA GLU A 667 31.57 -13.46 -35.72
C GLU A 667 31.31 -14.55 -34.68
N VAL A 668 31.90 -14.40 -33.50
CA VAL A 668 31.76 -15.29 -32.35
C VAL A 668 31.25 -14.49 -31.16
N TYR A 669 30.26 -15.03 -30.46
CA TYR A 669 29.64 -14.40 -29.31
C TYR A 669 30.32 -14.87 -28.02
N THR A 670 31.34 -14.15 -27.55
CA THR A 670 32.25 -14.65 -26.50
C THR A 670 32.08 -13.98 -25.13
N GLU A 671 31.62 -12.72 -25.10
CA GLU A 671 31.57 -11.93 -23.86
C GLU A 671 30.16 -11.47 -23.53
N LEU A 672 29.72 -11.69 -22.29
CA LEU A 672 28.44 -11.17 -21.80
C LEU A 672 28.53 -9.65 -21.57
N GLU A 673 27.47 -8.92 -21.90
CA GLU A 673 27.37 -7.48 -21.65
C GLU A 673 27.50 -7.15 -20.16
N THR A 674 28.17 -6.03 -19.88
CA THR A 674 28.43 -5.57 -18.51
C THR A 674 27.24 -4.82 -17.94
N LEU A 675 27.05 -4.88 -16.63
CA LEU A 675 25.97 -4.15 -15.95
C LEU A 675 26.38 -2.69 -15.69
N PRO A 676 25.41 -1.76 -15.69
CA PRO A 676 25.65 -0.35 -15.42
C PRO A 676 25.84 -0.05 -13.92
N ASN A 677 26.33 1.15 -13.64
CA ASN A 677 26.47 1.68 -12.29
C ASN A 677 25.15 2.32 -11.81
N ILE A 678 24.29 1.54 -11.15
CA ILE A 678 22.95 1.95 -10.68
C ILE A 678 23.02 2.75 -9.37
N ASP A 679 24.15 2.70 -8.67
CA ASP A 679 24.35 3.29 -7.34
C ASP A 679 24.20 4.81 -7.28
N ILE A 680 24.29 5.50 -8.43
CA ILE A 680 24.16 6.96 -8.46
C ILE A 680 22.71 7.45 -8.46
N ASN A 681 21.73 6.66 -8.90
CA ASN A 681 20.31 7.07 -8.91
C ASN A 681 19.51 6.64 -7.68
N ILE A 682 20.01 5.64 -6.95
CA ILE A 682 19.39 5.15 -5.71
C ILE A 682 20.27 5.57 -4.54
N LYS A 683 19.80 6.50 -3.70
CA LYS A 683 20.59 7.17 -2.66
C LYS A 683 20.09 6.86 -1.25
N CYS A 684 21.03 6.89 -0.30
CA CYS A 684 20.73 6.83 1.12
C CYS A 684 20.62 8.25 1.69
N GLY A 685 19.54 8.55 2.42
CA GLY A 685 19.33 9.84 3.07
C GLY A 685 17.91 10.05 3.57
N ASN A 686 17.73 10.98 4.49
CA ASN A 686 16.43 11.40 4.98
C ASN A 686 15.82 12.42 4.01
N SER A 687 14.88 11.96 3.19
CA SER A 687 14.20 12.74 2.15
C SER A 687 13.41 13.96 2.67
N LEU A 688 12.99 13.95 3.94
CA LEU A 688 12.23 15.03 4.57
C LEU A 688 13.10 16.17 5.11
N LEU A 689 14.41 15.97 5.26
CA LEU A 689 15.33 16.95 5.83
C LEU A 689 16.29 17.47 4.77
N SER A 690 16.44 18.79 4.71
CA SER A 690 17.36 19.47 3.80
C SER A 690 18.02 20.63 4.54
N ARG A 691 19.35 20.73 4.47
CA ARG A 691 20.12 21.88 5.01
C ARG A 691 19.83 23.13 4.20
N PHE A 692 19.60 22.96 2.91
CA PHE A 692 19.40 24.05 1.98
C PHE A 692 17.98 24.04 1.39
N PRO A 693 17.27 25.19 1.36
CA PRO A 693 15.96 25.27 0.72
C PRO A 693 16.05 25.02 -0.79
N LEU A 694 15.07 24.29 -1.34
CA LEU A 694 14.99 23.94 -2.77
C LEU A 694 14.98 25.17 -3.69
N ASN A 695 14.40 26.29 -3.24
CA ASN A 695 14.25 27.53 -4.02
C ASN A 695 15.43 28.51 -3.93
N SER A 696 16.53 28.11 -3.29
CA SER A 696 17.69 29.00 -3.14
C SER A 696 18.42 29.20 -4.47
N ASP A 697 18.88 30.40 -4.80
CA ASP A 697 19.58 30.63 -6.07
C ASP A 697 20.97 29.97 -6.08
N LEU A 698 21.22 29.06 -7.04
CA LEU A 698 22.55 28.42 -7.24
C LEU A 698 23.47 29.25 -8.14
N LYS A 699 22.98 30.29 -8.82
CA LYS A 699 23.78 31.14 -9.71
C LYS A 699 25.00 31.77 -9.02
N PRO A 700 24.95 32.23 -7.75
CA PRO A 700 26.14 32.70 -7.06
C PRO A 700 27.22 31.62 -6.95
N ALA A 701 26.83 30.38 -6.63
CA ALA A 701 27.75 29.25 -6.53
C ALA A 701 28.37 28.90 -7.90
N LEU A 702 27.55 28.91 -8.95
CA LEU A 702 27.96 28.64 -10.34
C LEU A 702 28.86 29.73 -10.93
N ARG A 703 28.64 31.00 -10.60
CA ARG A 703 29.44 32.13 -11.09
C ARG A 703 30.81 32.25 -10.41
N HIS A 704 30.91 31.84 -9.15
CA HIS A 704 32.17 31.90 -8.38
C HIS A 704 33.07 30.69 -8.61
N SER A 705 32.52 29.53 -8.96
CA SER A 705 33.30 28.37 -9.41
C SER A 705 33.79 28.57 -10.84
N LYS A 706 34.95 29.21 -11.03
CA LYS A 706 35.61 29.27 -12.36
C LYS A 706 36.00 27.87 -12.91
N LYS A 707 35.85 26.81 -12.10
CA LYS A 707 36.30 25.44 -12.40
C LYS A 707 35.16 24.52 -12.85
N TRP A 708 33.93 24.69 -12.34
CA TRP A 708 32.82 23.73 -12.54
C TRP A 708 31.45 24.41 -12.70
N ASN A 709 30.60 23.86 -13.57
CA ASN A 709 29.20 24.28 -13.81
C ASN A 709 28.22 23.08 -13.82
N ILE A 710 26.90 23.32 -13.92
CA ILE A 710 25.89 22.24 -13.93
C ILE A 710 26.08 21.27 -15.08
N GLU A 711 26.42 21.76 -16.28
CA GLU A 711 26.67 20.87 -17.44
C GLU A 711 27.85 19.93 -17.19
N SER A 712 28.96 20.44 -16.64
CA SER A 712 30.12 19.62 -16.27
C SER A 712 29.76 18.58 -15.19
N TYR A 713 28.84 18.91 -14.28
CA TYR A 713 28.35 17.96 -13.29
C TYR A 713 27.50 16.86 -13.93
N LYS A 714 26.51 17.22 -14.76
CA LYS A 714 25.69 16.26 -15.53
C LYS A 714 26.56 15.36 -16.40
N LEU A 715 27.58 15.92 -17.06
CA LEU A 715 28.57 15.17 -17.85
C LEU A 715 29.38 14.20 -17.00
N ALA A 716 29.81 14.60 -15.80
CA ALA A 716 30.54 13.72 -14.89
C ALA A 716 29.66 12.54 -14.43
N VAL A 717 28.38 12.79 -14.09
CA VAL A 717 27.42 11.74 -13.73
C VAL A 717 27.14 10.81 -14.90
N HIS A 718 26.89 11.35 -16.09
CA HIS A 718 26.70 10.55 -17.30
C HIS A 718 27.95 9.71 -17.65
N SER A 719 29.15 10.30 -17.52
CA SER A 719 30.41 9.60 -17.75
C SER A 719 30.59 8.43 -16.78
N TYR A 720 30.21 8.62 -15.50
CA TYR A 720 30.23 7.55 -14.51
C TYR A 720 29.31 6.38 -14.86
N HIS A 721 28.08 6.64 -15.35
CA HIS A 721 27.18 5.58 -15.80
C HIS A 721 27.80 4.73 -16.90
N SER A 722 28.46 5.37 -17.88
CA SER A 722 29.08 4.72 -19.02
C SER A 722 30.45 4.07 -18.77
N ALA A 723 31.04 4.28 -17.57
CA ALA A 723 32.41 3.86 -17.28
C ALA A 723 32.57 2.33 -17.23
N LYS A 724 33.48 1.81 -18.05
CA LYS A 724 33.68 0.35 -18.28
C LYS A 724 34.78 -0.30 -17.44
N ASN A 725 35.56 0.50 -16.73
CA ASN A 725 36.65 0.02 -15.88
C ASN A 725 36.67 0.76 -14.53
N LYS A 726 37.40 0.19 -13.58
CA LYS A 726 37.44 0.66 -12.19
C LYS A 726 38.13 2.02 -12.01
N ASP A 727 39.18 2.28 -12.77
CA ASP A 727 39.99 3.50 -12.60
C ASP A 727 39.23 4.74 -13.10
N ASP A 728 38.52 4.62 -14.22
CA ASP A 728 37.63 5.65 -14.73
C ASP A 728 36.51 5.94 -13.73
N LYS A 729 35.87 4.91 -13.17
CA LYS A 729 34.83 5.08 -12.12
C LYS A 729 35.35 5.85 -10.92
N LYS A 730 36.50 5.44 -10.37
CA LYS A 730 37.11 6.12 -9.22
C LYS A 730 37.41 7.58 -9.54
N THR A 731 37.89 7.85 -10.76
CA THR A 731 38.17 9.21 -11.24
C THR A 731 36.88 10.05 -11.31
N PHE A 732 35.82 9.53 -11.91
CA PHE A 732 34.54 10.26 -12.00
C PHE A 732 33.85 10.43 -10.65
N LEU A 733 33.88 9.42 -9.76
CA LEU A 733 33.36 9.55 -8.39
C LEU A 733 34.11 10.61 -7.59
N THR A 734 35.43 10.66 -7.71
CA THR A 734 36.26 11.69 -7.05
C THR A 734 35.88 13.07 -7.59
N LEU A 735 35.74 13.21 -8.92
CA LEU A 735 35.29 14.43 -9.55
C LEU A 735 33.90 14.87 -9.09
N ILE A 736 32.93 13.97 -9.06
CA ILE A 736 31.57 14.24 -8.55
C ILE A 736 31.61 14.71 -7.11
N LYS A 737 32.42 14.06 -6.25
CA LYS A 737 32.60 14.46 -4.86
C LYS A 737 33.20 15.86 -4.74
N GLU A 738 34.26 16.17 -5.49
CA GLU A 738 34.86 17.52 -5.52
C GLU A 738 33.86 18.60 -5.96
N ILE A 739 33.04 18.29 -6.98
CA ILE A 739 32.01 19.20 -7.49
C ILE A 739 30.96 19.48 -6.39
N LYS A 740 30.46 18.43 -5.72
CA LYS A 740 29.49 18.55 -4.62
C LYS A 740 30.03 19.38 -3.46
N GLU A 741 31.24 19.06 -2.97
CA GLU A 741 31.89 19.78 -1.87
C GLU A 741 32.11 21.26 -2.22
N ASN A 742 32.46 21.55 -3.48
CA ASN A 742 32.60 22.93 -3.96
C ASN A 742 31.26 23.68 -3.98
N PHE A 743 30.19 23.05 -4.46
CA PHE A 743 28.86 23.64 -4.45
C PHE A 743 28.37 23.90 -3.03
N GLU A 744 28.48 22.94 -2.13
CA GLU A 744 28.11 23.11 -0.72
C GLU A 744 28.90 24.25 -0.07
N THR A 745 30.22 24.28 -0.24
CA THR A 745 31.08 25.33 0.34
C THR A 745 30.72 26.71 -0.20
N THR A 746 30.54 26.83 -1.52
CA THR A 746 30.23 28.12 -2.14
C THR A 746 28.84 28.59 -1.72
N PHE A 747 27.86 27.68 -1.70
CA PHE A 747 26.51 27.96 -1.26
C PHE A 747 26.46 28.44 0.20
N ILE A 748 27.16 27.74 1.10
CA ILE A 748 27.31 28.14 2.51
C ILE A 748 27.94 29.54 2.60
N ASN A 749 28.91 29.87 1.74
CA ASN A 749 29.57 31.18 1.73
C ASN A 749 28.69 32.31 1.14
N THR A 750 27.77 32.00 0.23
CA THR A 750 26.85 32.96 -0.39
C THR A 750 25.48 33.06 0.29
N ASP A 751 25.26 32.35 1.41
CA ASP A 751 23.98 32.33 2.11
C ASP A 751 23.51 33.75 2.49
N PRO A 752 22.29 34.18 2.09
CA PRO A 752 21.76 35.51 2.41
C PRO A 752 21.73 35.85 3.90
N ARG A 753 21.62 34.84 4.78
CA ARG A 753 21.67 35.01 6.22
C ARG A 753 23.03 35.52 6.68
N ARG A 754 24.13 35.15 6.02
CA ARG A 754 25.47 35.68 6.33
C ARG A 754 25.63 37.14 5.90
N ALA A 755 25.07 37.53 4.76
CA ALA A 755 25.02 38.94 4.35
C ALA A 755 24.19 39.76 5.36
N LYS A 756 23.04 39.23 5.81
CA LYS A 756 22.20 39.85 6.84
C LYS A 756 22.92 39.92 8.20
N LEU A 757 23.68 38.90 8.56
CA LEU A 757 24.51 38.84 9.77
C LEU A 757 25.61 39.91 9.73
N SER A 758 26.31 40.04 8.59
CA SER A 758 27.28 41.12 8.35
C SER A 758 26.62 42.51 8.42
N SER A 759 25.43 42.67 7.81
CA SER A 759 24.66 43.92 7.88
C SER A 759 24.22 44.28 9.30
N ILE A 760 23.73 43.31 10.08
CA ILE A 760 23.31 43.55 11.48
C ILE A 760 24.53 43.90 12.33
N ARG A 761 25.66 43.20 12.16
CA ARG A 761 26.94 43.55 12.81
C ARG A 761 27.38 44.98 12.43
N GLY A 762 27.26 45.36 11.17
CA GLY A 762 27.53 46.70 10.69
C GLY A 762 26.59 47.76 11.29
N GLN A 763 25.29 47.48 11.39
CA GLN A 763 24.31 48.37 12.02
C GLN A 763 24.59 48.55 13.52
N ILE A 764 24.94 47.47 14.22
CA ILE A 764 25.37 47.53 15.63
C ILE A 764 26.61 48.40 15.75
N ALA A 765 27.64 48.17 14.92
CA ALA A 765 28.86 48.97 14.94
C ALA A 765 28.60 50.46 14.63
N VAL A 766 27.71 50.77 13.68
CA VAL A 766 27.33 52.16 13.36
C VAL A 766 26.58 52.82 14.53
N LEU A 767 25.65 52.10 15.18
CA LEU A 767 24.92 52.62 16.33
C LEU A 767 25.82 52.79 17.57
N GLU A 768 26.77 51.89 17.77
CA GLU A 768 27.78 51.96 18.83
C GLU A 768 28.78 53.11 18.56
N ASN A 769 29.24 53.29 17.32
CA ASN A 769 30.08 54.43 16.94
C ASN A 769 29.33 55.78 17.02
N LYS A 770 28.04 55.82 16.66
CA LYS A 770 27.19 57.02 16.83
C LYS A 770 27.00 57.39 18.29
N LYS A 771 27.01 56.43 19.21
CA LYS A 771 27.01 56.68 20.66
C LYS A 771 28.33 57.31 21.13
N GLU A 772 29.45 56.95 20.52
CA GLU A 772 30.76 57.56 20.83
C GLU A 772 30.92 58.97 20.23
N LEU A 773 30.41 59.21 19.02
CA LEU A 773 30.45 60.52 18.34
C LEU A 773 29.34 61.50 18.75
N GLY A 774 28.22 61.00 19.29
CA GLY A 774 27.03 61.79 19.68
C GLY A 774 27.23 62.72 20.87
N ASN A 775 28.42 62.79 21.45
CA ASN A 775 28.77 63.78 22.47
C ASN A 775 29.08 65.18 21.90
N LEU A 776 29.12 65.36 20.57
CA LEU A 776 29.50 66.66 19.98
C LEU A 776 28.36 67.46 19.33
N PHE A 777 27.39 66.86 18.61
CA PHE A 777 26.28 67.62 18.01
C PHE A 777 24.99 66.76 17.85
N GLU A 778 23.87 67.25 18.43
CA GLU A 778 22.48 66.73 18.45
C GLU A 778 22.06 65.61 19.44
N LYS A 779 21.01 65.92 20.22
CA LYS A 779 20.32 65.05 21.20
C LYS A 779 19.46 63.99 20.50
N LEU A 780 20.04 62.83 20.20
CA LEU A 780 19.26 61.58 20.14
C LEU A 780 19.18 60.99 21.56
N LYS A 781 18.02 60.49 21.98
CA LYS A 781 17.83 59.95 23.33
C LYS A 781 18.59 58.62 23.45
N ASP A 782 19.56 58.60 24.37
CA ASP A 782 20.46 57.48 24.68
C ASP A 782 19.73 56.14 24.97
N LYS A 783 18.47 56.23 25.42
CA LYS A 783 17.56 55.10 25.67
C LYS A 783 17.16 54.38 24.37
N ASP A 784 16.88 55.12 23.30
CA ASP A 784 16.38 54.56 22.03
C ASP A 784 17.49 53.81 21.28
N ILE A 785 18.74 54.30 21.39
CA ILE A 785 19.93 53.62 20.86
C ILE A 785 20.18 52.31 21.62
N LYS A 786 20.12 52.33 22.96
CA LYS A 786 20.28 51.11 23.78
C LYS A 786 19.21 50.06 23.49
N GLU A 787 17.95 50.45 23.38
CA GLU A 787 16.85 49.53 23.05
C GLU A 787 17.03 48.92 21.64
N SER A 788 17.41 49.75 20.66
CA SER A 788 17.68 49.30 19.29
C SER A 788 18.88 48.34 19.20
N VAL A 789 19.99 48.65 19.87
CA VAL A 789 21.17 47.76 19.93
C VAL A 789 20.82 46.45 20.64
N THR A 790 20.03 46.49 21.71
CA THR A 790 19.61 45.25 22.43
C THR A 790 18.73 44.37 21.54
N LYS A 791 17.78 44.97 20.80
CA LYS A 791 16.94 44.26 19.83
C LYS A 791 17.77 43.65 18.69
N LEU A 792 18.71 44.41 18.14
CA LEU A 792 19.63 43.95 17.09
C LEU A 792 20.59 42.86 17.59
N LYS A 793 21.11 42.93 18.83
CA LYS A 793 21.93 41.88 19.43
C LYS A 793 21.15 40.60 19.67
N LYS A 794 19.87 40.70 20.08
CA LYS A 794 18.99 39.52 20.19
C LYS A 794 18.70 38.89 18.83
N GLN A 795 18.50 39.71 17.79
CA GLN A 795 18.37 39.24 16.41
C GLN A 795 19.68 38.63 15.88
N LEU A 796 20.82 39.23 16.20
CA LEU A 796 22.15 38.72 15.84
C LEU A 796 22.39 37.36 16.46
N LEU A 797 22.16 37.21 17.78
CA LEU A 797 22.32 35.93 18.47
C LEU A 797 21.41 34.86 17.86
N LYS A 798 20.13 35.17 17.61
CA LYS A 798 19.19 34.24 16.96
C LYS A 798 19.71 33.81 15.57
N LEU A 799 20.16 34.75 14.75
CA LEU A 799 20.65 34.48 13.41
C LEU A 799 22.00 33.76 13.41
N GLU A 800 22.88 34.05 14.38
CA GLU A 800 24.14 33.34 14.61
C GLU A 800 23.89 31.89 15.00
N THR A 801 22.96 31.65 15.93
CA THR A 801 22.51 30.29 16.29
C THR A 801 21.94 29.56 15.07
N GLU A 802 21.07 30.19 14.28
CA GLU A 802 20.51 29.59 13.05
C GLU A 802 21.59 29.25 12.01
N VAL A 803 22.61 30.11 11.83
CA VAL A 803 23.72 29.86 10.87
C VAL A 803 24.64 28.74 11.36
N GLU A 804 24.92 28.68 12.66
CA GLU A 804 25.82 27.68 13.22
C GLU A 804 25.14 26.31 13.37
N GLU A 805 23.84 26.27 13.63
CA GLU A 805 23.02 25.05 13.54
C GLU A 805 23.09 24.43 12.13
N ILE A 806 23.05 25.24 11.07
CA ILE A 806 23.10 24.72 9.69
C ILE A 806 24.46 24.12 9.34
N LYS A 807 25.53 24.61 9.97
CA LYS A 807 26.89 24.11 9.74
C LYS A 807 27.28 22.89 10.59
N THR A 808 26.80 22.81 11.83
CA THR A 808 27.38 21.91 12.84
C THR A 808 26.39 20.93 13.45
N ASN A 809 25.09 21.04 13.17
CA ASN A 809 24.08 20.32 13.93
C ASN A 809 23.94 18.85 13.49
N ALA A 810 23.89 17.95 14.48
CA ALA A 810 23.68 16.51 14.31
C ALA A 810 22.34 16.16 13.64
N VAL A 811 21.33 17.04 13.72
CA VAL A 811 20.00 16.84 13.12
C VAL A 811 20.06 16.68 11.59
N TYR A 812 21.01 17.33 10.92
CA TYR A 812 21.18 17.25 9.46
C TYR A 812 22.24 16.23 9.02
N LYS A 813 22.72 15.36 9.92
CA LYS A 813 23.77 14.39 9.61
C LYS A 813 23.37 13.45 8.47
N ASN A 814 22.07 13.16 8.34
CA ASN A 814 21.49 12.31 7.30
C ASN A 814 20.53 13.08 6.37
N ALA A 815 20.60 14.42 6.32
CA ALA A 815 19.74 15.21 5.42
C ALA A 815 20.03 14.89 3.95
N PHE A 816 18.99 14.93 3.11
CA PHE A 816 19.11 14.62 1.69
C PHE A 816 18.97 15.89 0.84
N GLU A 817 20.07 16.31 0.22
CA GLU A 817 20.11 17.51 -0.62
C GLU A 817 19.70 17.19 -2.06
N TRP A 818 18.39 17.17 -2.32
CA TRP A 818 17.78 16.83 -3.62
C TRP A 818 18.47 17.42 -4.85
N ARG A 819 18.90 18.69 -4.78
CA ARG A 819 19.55 19.41 -5.88
C ARG A 819 20.97 18.94 -6.16
N PHE A 820 21.71 18.53 -5.13
CA PHE A 820 23.09 18.09 -5.27
C PHE A 820 23.17 16.61 -5.56
N GLU A 821 22.25 15.82 -5.01
CA GLU A 821 22.24 14.38 -5.19
C GLU A 821 21.69 13.94 -6.55
N PHE A 822 20.77 14.73 -7.14
CA PHE A 822 20.19 14.47 -8.47
C PHE A 822 20.33 15.69 -9.40
N PRO A 823 21.48 15.88 -10.09
CA PRO A 823 21.65 16.98 -11.03
C PRO A 823 20.76 16.88 -12.28
N GLU A 824 20.19 15.71 -12.57
CA GLU A 824 19.33 15.45 -13.74
C GLU A 824 18.04 16.28 -13.71
N VAL A 825 17.60 16.70 -12.53
CA VAL A 825 16.41 17.54 -12.32
C VAL A 825 16.74 19.02 -12.16
N LEU A 826 17.97 19.44 -12.52
CA LEU A 826 18.37 20.84 -12.59
C LEU A 826 18.32 21.36 -14.02
N SER A 827 17.95 22.63 -14.19
CA SER A 827 18.08 23.35 -15.46
C SER A 827 19.56 23.68 -15.77
N HIS A 828 19.84 24.16 -16.97
CA HIS A 828 21.18 24.67 -17.33
C HIS A 828 21.68 25.79 -16.39
N ASP A 829 20.75 26.59 -15.86
CA ASP A 829 21.01 27.68 -14.91
C ASP A 829 21.09 27.21 -13.45
N GLY A 830 20.88 25.93 -13.16
CA GLY A 830 20.87 25.37 -11.81
C GLY A 830 19.55 25.56 -11.04
N GLU A 831 18.46 25.91 -11.74
CA GLU A 831 17.12 25.95 -11.15
C GLU A 831 16.59 24.52 -11.00
N PHE A 832 15.84 24.24 -9.93
CA PHE A 832 15.25 22.92 -9.72
C PHE A 832 13.98 22.75 -10.56
N GLU A 833 14.05 21.94 -11.61
CA GLU A 833 12.93 21.66 -12.53
C GLU A 833 11.95 20.64 -11.94
N GLY A 834 12.45 19.73 -11.10
CA GLY A 834 11.66 18.71 -10.41
C GLY A 834 11.38 17.46 -11.25
N PHE A 835 10.63 16.53 -10.65
CA PHE A 835 10.30 15.23 -11.26
C PHE A 835 8.99 15.27 -12.05
N ASP A 836 8.88 14.41 -13.07
CA ASP A 836 7.64 14.23 -13.85
C ASP A 836 6.58 13.46 -13.05
N LEU A 837 7.02 12.48 -12.25
CA LEU A 837 6.18 11.63 -11.42
C LEU A 837 6.86 11.32 -10.08
N ILE A 838 6.13 11.48 -8.99
CA ILE A 838 6.47 10.94 -7.67
C ILE A 838 5.54 9.77 -7.37
N ILE A 839 6.10 8.61 -7.04
CA ILE A 839 5.34 7.39 -6.79
C ILE A 839 5.96 6.59 -5.65
N GLY A 840 5.15 5.96 -4.80
CA GLY A 840 5.70 5.13 -3.72
C GLY A 840 4.72 4.80 -2.60
N ASN A 841 5.26 4.19 -1.54
CA ASN A 841 4.56 3.90 -0.28
C ASN A 841 5.31 4.56 0.89
N PRO A 842 4.98 5.82 1.24
CA PRO A 842 5.60 6.51 2.39
C PRO A 842 5.40 5.74 3.71
N PRO A 843 6.31 5.88 4.69
CA PRO A 843 6.24 5.15 5.96
C PRO A 843 5.05 5.59 6.84
N TYR A 844 4.47 4.65 7.62
CA TYR A 844 3.34 4.90 8.54
C TYR A 844 3.82 4.91 9.99
N ILE A 845 4.51 6.00 10.37
CA ILE A 845 5.18 6.11 11.67
C ILE A 845 4.42 7.09 12.54
N ARG A 846 4.10 6.65 13.77
CA ARG A 846 3.40 7.51 14.73
C ARG A 846 4.31 8.62 15.24
N HIS A 847 3.70 9.75 15.55
CA HIS A 847 4.39 10.96 15.99
C HIS A 847 5.25 10.80 17.26
N GLU A 848 5.01 9.77 18.09
CA GLU A 848 5.79 9.51 19.31
C GLU A 848 7.23 9.06 19.00
N GLU A 849 7.45 8.42 17.85
CA GLU A 849 8.74 7.85 17.44
C GLU A 849 9.67 8.90 16.80
N ILE A 850 9.12 10.02 16.31
CA ILE A 850 9.86 11.09 15.61
C ILE A 850 10.01 12.38 16.43
N LYS A 851 9.89 12.31 17.77
CA LYS A 851 9.94 13.50 18.66
C LYS A 851 11.15 14.40 18.44
N HIS A 852 12.31 13.82 18.15
CA HIS A 852 13.56 14.54 17.93
C HIS A 852 13.58 15.39 16.64
N LEU A 853 12.73 15.06 15.65
CA LEU A 853 12.64 15.78 14.37
C LEU A 853 11.63 16.93 14.38
N LYS A 854 10.75 17.01 15.39
CA LYS A 854 9.61 17.95 15.41
C LYS A 854 9.99 19.42 15.18
N PRO A 855 11.02 19.98 15.85
CA PRO A 855 11.35 21.40 15.67
C PRO A 855 11.70 21.74 14.23
N GLN A 856 12.32 20.79 13.52
CA GLN A 856 12.70 20.98 12.12
C GLN A 856 11.52 20.77 11.18
N LEU A 857 10.70 19.74 11.40
CA LEU A 857 9.51 19.49 10.60
C LEU A 857 8.50 20.65 10.68
N GLU A 858 8.35 21.27 11.86
CA GLU A 858 7.51 22.45 12.06
C GLU A 858 7.98 23.65 11.24
N LYS A 859 9.31 23.80 11.08
CA LYS A 859 9.92 24.88 10.32
C LYS A 859 9.81 24.65 8.81
N ASP A 860 9.94 23.40 8.37
CA ASP A 860 10.09 23.06 6.95
C ASP A 860 8.76 22.74 6.26
N PHE A 861 7.71 22.38 7.01
CA PHE A 861 6.44 21.92 6.45
C PHE A 861 5.23 22.70 6.97
N THR A 862 4.41 23.18 6.04
CA THR A 862 3.14 23.86 6.32
C THR A 862 2.06 22.91 6.83
N VAL A 863 2.11 21.63 6.45
CA VAL A 863 1.19 20.59 6.91
C VAL A 863 1.46 20.11 8.34
N PHE A 864 2.45 20.69 9.03
CA PHE A 864 2.87 20.25 10.35
C PHE A 864 1.72 20.24 11.36
N ASN A 865 1.64 19.14 12.11
CA ASN A 865 0.82 19.00 13.28
C ASN A 865 1.56 18.10 14.28
N SER A 866 1.57 18.49 15.56
CA SER A 866 2.34 17.80 16.59
C SER A 866 1.95 16.34 16.83
N SER A 867 0.78 15.93 16.31
CA SER A 867 0.20 14.59 16.38
C SER A 867 0.07 13.88 15.02
N ALA A 868 0.51 14.51 13.92
CA ALA A 868 0.40 13.94 12.58
C ALA A 868 1.34 12.75 12.35
N ASP A 869 0.88 11.82 11.53
CA ASP A 869 1.68 10.72 10.97
C ASP A 869 2.74 11.27 10.01
N ILE A 870 3.90 10.62 9.92
CA ILE A 870 5.01 11.08 9.07
C ILE A 870 4.63 11.17 7.58
N LEU A 871 3.65 10.37 7.14
CA LEU A 871 3.16 10.38 5.75
C LEU A 871 2.64 11.75 5.31
N THR A 872 2.18 12.61 6.22
CA THR A 872 1.64 13.93 5.85
C THR A 872 2.72 14.81 5.23
N TYR A 873 3.94 14.75 5.75
CA TYR A 873 5.10 15.50 5.27
C TYR A 873 5.54 15.03 3.87
N PHE A 874 5.35 13.74 3.56
CA PHE A 874 5.67 13.20 2.23
C PHE A 874 4.77 13.74 1.12
N PHE A 875 3.49 14.05 1.39
CA PHE A 875 2.63 14.71 0.40
C PHE A 875 3.12 16.12 0.07
N GLU A 876 3.47 16.93 1.07
CA GLU A 876 4.01 18.27 0.85
C GLU A 876 5.40 18.20 0.21
N LEU A 877 6.27 17.28 0.64
CA LEU A 877 7.58 17.04 0.00
C LEU A 877 7.39 16.66 -1.47
N GLY A 878 6.57 15.65 -1.77
CA GLY A 878 6.29 15.18 -3.12
C GLY A 878 5.82 16.30 -4.02
N ASN A 879 4.88 17.13 -3.54
CA ASN A 879 4.43 18.30 -4.28
C ASN A 879 5.54 19.36 -4.45
N LYS A 880 6.42 19.57 -3.45
CA LYS A 880 7.58 20.49 -3.58
C LYS A 880 8.56 20.03 -4.65
N ILE A 881 8.90 18.74 -4.70
CA ILE A 881 9.90 18.20 -5.63
C ILE A 881 9.35 17.88 -7.03
N LEU A 882 8.03 17.94 -7.22
CA LEU A 882 7.41 17.80 -8.53
C LEU A 882 7.62 19.01 -9.44
N ARG A 883 7.75 18.77 -10.73
CA ARG A 883 7.64 19.81 -11.75
C ARG A 883 6.19 20.31 -11.86
N PRO A 884 5.93 21.52 -12.38
CA PRO A 884 4.57 21.97 -12.69
C PRO A 884 3.84 20.94 -13.56
N LYS A 885 2.58 20.64 -13.23
CA LYS A 885 1.74 19.61 -13.88
C LYS A 885 2.21 18.15 -13.74
N GLY A 886 3.31 17.89 -13.03
CA GLY A 886 3.76 16.55 -12.69
C GLY A 886 2.76 15.82 -11.78
N GLY A 887 2.81 14.49 -11.79
CA GLY A 887 1.89 13.62 -11.04
C GLY A 887 2.47 13.11 -9.73
N LEU A 888 1.63 12.88 -8.73
CA LEU A 888 1.98 12.20 -7.48
C LEU A 888 1.01 11.03 -7.29
N SER A 889 1.52 9.86 -6.94
CA SER A 889 0.71 8.67 -6.67
C SER A 889 1.25 7.92 -5.45
N PHE A 890 0.52 7.96 -4.35
CA PHE A 890 0.91 7.26 -3.12
C PHE A 890 -0.16 6.30 -2.64
N ILE A 891 0.28 5.18 -2.06
CA ILE A 891 -0.56 4.36 -1.18
C ILE A 891 -0.26 4.72 0.28
N VAL A 892 -1.28 5.17 1.00
CA VAL A 892 -1.14 5.68 2.38
C VAL A 892 -2.30 5.25 3.27
N SER A 893 -2.14 5.40 4.58
CA SER A 893 -3.24 5.28 5.54
C SER A 893 -4.36 6.31 5.25
N ASN A 894 -5.62 5.85 5.16
CA ASN A 894 -6.79 6.72 4.90
C ASN A 894 -7.24 7.53 6.14
N LYS A 895 -6.58 7.36 7.29
CA LYS A 895 -7.00 8.00 8.57
C LYS A 895 -7.09 9.52 8.47
N PHE A 896 -6.21 10.15 7.69
CA PHE A 896 -6.20 11.60 7.56
C PHE A 896 -7.44 12.14 6.84
N PHE A 897 -8.30 11.30 6.24
CA PHE A 897 -9.60 11.76 5.73
C PHE A 897 -10.52 12.23 6.85
N LYS A 898 -10.44 11.62 8.05
CA LYS A 898 -11.43 11.79 9.12
C LYS A 898 -10.84 12.40 10.40
N VAL A 899 -9.55 12.20 10.68
CA VAL A 899 -8.94 12.61 11.96
C VAL A 899 -8.48 14.08 11.89
N SER A 900 -8.54 14.79 13.02
CA SER A 900 -8.20 16.22 13.14
C SER A 900 -6.76 16.56 12.74
N TYR A 901 -5.77 15.70 13.03
CA TYR A 901 -4.38 15.96 12.61
C TYR A 901 -4.23 16.13 11.09
N GLY A 902 -5.15 15.55 10.30
CA GLY A 902 -5.14 15.63 8.85
C GLY A 902 -5.65 16.95 8.27
N GLU A 903 -6.16 17.88 9.09
CA GLU A 903 -6.76 19.14 8.65
C GLU A 903 -5.81 19.96 7.77
N ASN A 904 -4.58 20.17 8.24
CA ASN A 904 -3.57 20.93 7.49
C ASN A 904 -3.22 20.25 6.17
N LEU A 905 -3.14 18.92 6.15
CA LEU A 905 -2.90 18.16 4.92
C LEU A 905 -4.07 18.29 3.94
N ARG A 906 -5.31 18.09 4.38
CA ARG A 906 -6.51 18.22 3.52
C ARG A 906 -6.60 19.61 2.90
N SER A 907 -6.38 20.65 3.72
CA SER A 907 -6.29 22.04 3.27
C SER A 907 -5.20 22.23 2.21
N TYR A 908 -3.99 21.71 2.47
CA TYR A 908 -2.87 21.80 1.54
C TYR A 908 -3.16 21.12 0.20
N LEU A 909 -3.70 19.90 0.21
CA LEU A 909 -4.03 19.15 -1.00
C LEU A 909 -5.05 19.90 -1.87
N ILE A 910 -6.12 20.43 -1.27
CA ILE A 910 -7.17 21.14 -2.03
C ILE A 910 -6.63 22.44 -2.66
N GLN A 911 -5.73 23.15 -1.97
CA GLN A 911 -5.23 24.45 -2.39
C GLN A 911 -4.06 24.38 -3.38
N ASN A 912 -3.25 23.31 -3.32
CA ASN A 912 -1.98 23.22 -4.04
C ASN A 912 -1.94 22.11 -5.09
N THR A 913 -2.98 21.27 -5.17
CA THR A 913 -3.01 20.12 -6.07
C THR A 913 -4.36 19.92 -6.72
N LEU A 914 -4.37 19.21 -7.85
CA LEU A 914 -5.56 18.68 -8.48
C LEU A 914 -5.65 17.18 -8.21
N LEU A 915 -6.67 16.75 -7.47
CA LEU A 915 -6.97 15.32 -7.27
C LEU A 915 -7.39 14.70 -8.60
N GLN A 916 -6.88 13.51 -8.90
CA GLN A 916 -7.28 12.74 -10.06
C GLN A 916 -8.10 11.52 -9.65
N GLN A 917 -7.63 10.80 -8.63
CA GLN A 917 -8.25 9.57 -8.21
C GLN A 917 -7.97 9.27 -6.73
N ILE A 918 -8.98 8.74 -6.04
CA ILE A 918 -8.87 8.16 -4.71
C ILE A 918 -9.50 6.76 -4.71
N ILE A 919 -8.71 5.73 -4.42
CA ILE A 919 -9.20 4.36 -4.23
C ILE A 919 -9.01 4.02 -2.76
N GLU A 920 -10.11 3.90 -2.02
CA GLU A 920 -10.10 3.57 -0.60
C GLU A 920 -10.31 2.08 -0.38
N PHE A 921 -9.46 1.45 0.44
CA PHE A 921 -9.62 0.05 0.87
C PHE A 921 -10.21 0.03 2.28
N GLY A 922 -11.43 0.55 2.42
CA GLY A 922 -12.06 0.79 3.72
C GLY A 922 -12.40 -0.51 4.47
N LYS A 923 -12.83 -1.55 3.73
CA LYS A 923 -13.24 -2.84 4.30
C LYS A 923 -12.25 -3.96 4.04
N VAL A 924 -11.43 -3.83 3.01
CA VAL A 924 -10.38 -4.80 2.65
C VAL A 924 -9.09 -4.53 3.43
N ASN A 925 -8.32 -5.58 3.71
CA ASN A 925 -6.95 -5.43 4.19
C ASN A 925 -6.02 -5.66 3.01
N VAL A 926 -5.31 -4.62 2.59
CA VAL A 926 -4.33 -4.68 1.49
C VAL A 926 -3.03 -5.36 1.95
N PHE A 927 -2.69 -5.18 3.22
CA PHE A 927 -1.44 -5.66 3.80
C PHE A 927 -1.73 -6.80 4.77
N ASP A 928 -1.13 -7.98 4.53
CA ASP A 928 -1.34 -9.18 5.35
C ASP A 928 -0.91 -8.99 6.82
N GLU A 929 0.17 -8.23 7.03
CA GLU A 929 0.82 -8.06 8.33
C GLU A 929 0.36 -6.78 9.09
N ALA A 930 -0.42 -5.89 8.45
CA ALA A 930 -0.82 -4.60 9.02
C ALA A 930 -2.34 -4.40 9.02
N THR A 931 -2.92 -4.05 10.17
CA THR A 931 -4.36 -3.72 10.31
C THR A 931 -4.74 -2.32 9.83
N VAL A 932 -3.86 -1.67 9.07
CA VAL A 932 -4.04 -0.28 8.62
C VAL A 932 -4.96 -0.26 7.40
N LYS A 933 -5.96 0.61 7.44
CA LYS A 933 -6.81 0.92 6.28
C LYS A 933 -6.07 1.87 5.34
N ALA A 934 -5.96 1.46 4.07
CA ALA A 934 -5.14 2.14 3.08
C ALA A 934 -6.02 2.82 2.01
N ALA A 935 -5.44 3.79 1.32
CA ALA A 935 -6.00 4.39 0.12
C ALA A 935 -4.87 4.70 -0.88
N ILE A 936 -5.13 4.49 -2.17
CA ILE A 936 -4.31 5.03 -3.26
C ILE A 936 -4.83 6.44 -3.55
N ILE A 937 -3.93 7.42 -3.58
CA ILE A 937 -4.25 8.80 -3.87
C ILE A 937 -3.36 9.26 -5.01
N GLN A 938 -4.00 9.66 -6.11
CA GLN A 938 -3.35 10.19 -7.30
C GLN A 938 -3.74 11.66 -7.49
N LEU A 939 -2.76 12.52 -7.70
CA LEU A 939 -2.93 13.96 -7.84
C LEU A 939 -1.90 14.58 -8.79
N ARG A 940 -2.11 15.84 -9.17
CA ARG A 940 -1.18 16.63 -9.99
C ARG A 940 -0.84 17.97 -9.35
N LYS A 941 0.36 18.48 -9.65
CA LYS A 941 0.81 19.83 -9.26
C LYS A 941 0.23 20.89 -10.20
N GLU A 942 -1.05 21.18 -10.05
CA GLU A 942 -1.80 22.17 -10.83
C GLU A 942 -2.86 22.85 -9.95
N GLN A 943 -3.11 24.14 -10.17
CA GLN A 943 -4.12 24.92 -9.44
C GLN A 943 -5.31 25.27 -10.34
N LEU A 944 -6.20 24.31 -10.59
CA LEU A 944 -7.48 24.54 -11.28
C LEU A 944 -8.49 23.45 -10.85
N SER A 945 -9.74 23.84 -10.53
CA SER A 945 -10.79 22.91 -10.08
C SER A 945 -11.33 22.05 -11.23
N LYS A 946 -11.33 20.73 -11.06
CA LYS A 946 -12.00 19.71 -11.90
C LYS A 946 -12.64 18.64 -10.99
N THR A 947 -13.26 17.64 -11.60
CA THR A 947 -13.71 16.43 -10.90
C THR A 947 -12.54 15.45 -10.68
N PHE A 948 -12.69 14.56 -9.69
CA PHE A 948 -11.82 13.41 -9.47
C PHE A 948 -12.66 12.15 -9.24
N THR A 949 -12.09 10.98 -9.56
CA THR A 949 -12.78 9.70 -9.36
C THR A 949 -12.52 9.17 -7.94
N TYR A 950 -13.57 8.74 -7.24
CA TYR A 950 -13.47 8.01 -5.97
C TYR A 950 -14.10 6.62 -6.08
N VAL A 951 -13.47 5.64 -5.44
CA VAL A 951 -13.92 4.25 -5.34
C VAL A 951 -13.71 3.75 -3.90
N ASP A 952 -14.72 3.10 -3.31
CA ASP A 952 -14.57 2.34 -2.06
C ASP A 952 -14.55 0.85 -2.37
N VAL A 953 -13.38 0.23 -2.23
CA VAL A 953 -13.17 -1.18 -2.52
C VAL A 953 -13.69 -2.02 -1.36
N LEU A 954 -14.81 -2.70 -1.59
CA LEU A 954 -15.52 -3.50 -0.59
C LEU A 954 -14.93 -4.90 -0.43
N GLU A 955 -14.42 -5.49 -1.51
CA GLU A 955 -13.82 -6.81 -1.57
C GLU A 955 -12.53 -6.78 -2.39
N MET A 956 -11.60 -7.71 -2.15
CA MET A 956 -10.29 -7.70 -2.82
C MET A 956 -10.47 -7.93 -4.34
N PRO A 957 -10.11 -6.97 -5.21
CA PRO A 957 -10.26 -7.11 -6.64
C PRO A 957 -9.31 -8.17 -7.22
N GLU A 958 -9.78 -8.89 -8.25
CA GLU A 958 -8.86 -9.51 -9.22
C GLU A 958 -8.18 -8.43 -10.09
N ASN A 959 -8.88 -7.34 -10.41
CA ASN A 959 -8.38 -6.23 -11.22
C ASN A 959 -8.94 -4.88 -10.77
N LEU A 960 -8.05 -3.99 -10.28
CA LEU A 960 -8.42 -2.66 -9.81
C LEU A 960 -8.99 -1.75 -10.91
N GLU A 961 -8.51 -1.88 -12.15
CA GLU A 961 -8.93 -1.04 -13.27
C GLU A 961 -10.41 -1.27 -13.62
N ASN A 962 -10.89 -2.51 -13.50
CA ASN A 962 -12.29 -2.85 -13.73
C ASN A 962 -13.18 -2.25 -12.63
N ILE A 963 -12.80 -2.41 -11.35
CA ILE A 963 -13.58 -1.82 -10.24
C ILE A 963 -13.65 -0.30 -10.38
N VAL A 964 -12.55 0.36 -10.73
CA VAL A 964 -12.55 1.82 -10.93
C VAL A 964 -13.49 2.23 -12.07
N LYS A 965 -13.55 1.46 -13.17
CA LYS A 965 -14.46 1.74 -14.28
C LYS A 965 -15.93 1.44 -13.96
N GLU A 966 -16.20 0.42 -13.16
CA GLU A 966 -17.56 -0.06 -12.87
C GLU A 966 -18.19 0.65 -11.66
N GLU A 967 -17.41 0.94 -10.62
CA GLU A 967 -17.88 1.48 -9.35
C GLU A 967 -17.39 2.92 -9.08
N GLY A 968 -16.50 3.44 -9.92
CA GLY A 968 -15.97 4.81 -9.81
C GLY A 968 -17.05 5.88 -9.87
N LYS A 969 -16.98 6.81 -8.92
CA LYS A 969 -17.87 7.96 -8.83
C LYS A 969 -17.07 9.23 -9.00
N GLU A 970 -17.55 10.14 -9.83
CA GLU A 970 -16.94 11.46 -10.01
C GLU A 970 -17.39 12.41 -8.89
N TYR A 971 -16.43 13.16 -8.35
CA TYR A 971 -16.64 14.17 -7.31
C TYR A 971 -16.03 15.49 -7.72
N GLU A 972 -16.73 16.60 -7.48
CA GLU A 972 -16.16 17.92 -7.60
C GLU A 972 -15.23 18.21 -6.43
N GLN A 973 -13.95 18.51 -6.70
CA GLN A 973 -12.97 18.83 -5.64
C GLN A 973 -13.38 20.06 -4.83
N ALA A 974 -14.14 21.00 -5.42
CA ALA A 974 -14.65 22.19 -4.76
C ALA A 974 -15.62 21.90 -3.59
N LEU A 975 -16.19 20.69 -3.52
CA LEU A 975 -17.07 20.28 -2.41
C LEU A 975 -16.29 19.91 -1.14
N PHE A 976 -14.97 19.70 -1.25
CA PHE A 976 -14.12 19.32 -0.14
C PHE A 976 -13.41 20.54 0.46
N ASN A 977 -13.19 20.51 1.78
CA ASN A 977 -12.48 21.56 2.52
C ASN A 977 -11.49 20.93 3.53
N ASN A 978 -10.98 21.73 4.48
CA ASN A 978 -10.08 21.27 5.55
C ASN A 978 -10.78 20.34 6.57
N GLY A 979 -12.12 20.30 6.58
CA GLY A 979 -12.95 19.37 7.35
C GLY A 979 -12.82 17.92 6.87
N GLN A 980 -13.64 17.03 7.45
CA GLN A 980 -13.58 15.59 7.12
C GLN A 980 -13.93 15.33 5.66
N TRP A 981 -13.12 14.52 4.98
CA TRP A 981 -13.42 14.06 3.63
C TRP A 981 -14.35 12.86 3.70
N ILE A 982 -15.57 13.06 3.22
CA ILE A 982 -16.64 12.07 3.25
C ILE A 982 -17.21 11.95 1.84
N PHE A 983 -16.99 10.79 1.24
CA PHE A 983 -17.34 10.51 -0.15
C PHE A 983 -18.75 9.94 -0.22
N GLN A 984 -19.72 10.77 -0.62
CA GLN A 984 -21.15 10.43 -0.71
C GLN A 984 -21.81 10.99 -1.97
N SER A 985 -22.99 10.47 -2.32
CA SER A 985 -23.75 10.96 -3.48
C SER A 985 -23.99 12.47 -3.42
N GLU A 986 -24.04 13.13 -4.58
CA GLU A 986 -24.29 14.57 -4.72
C GLU A 986 -25.52 15.04 -3.92
N ASN A 987 -26.59 14.24 -3.86
CA ASN A 987 -27.80 14.57 -3.10
C ASN A 987 -27.56 14.68 -1.58
N LEU A 988 -26.68 13.85 -1.02
CA LEU A 988 -26.30 13.90 0.40
C LEU A 988 -25.40 15.09 0.70
N TRP A 989 -24.62 15.55 -0.28
CA TRP A 989 -23.85 16.79 -0.20
C TRP A 989 -24.76 18.02 -0.25
N LYS A 990 -25.79 18.04 -1.12
CA LYS A 990 -26.81 19.10 -1.14
C LYS A 990 -27.49 19.25 0.23
N ILE A 991 -27.89 18.13 0.85
CA ILE A 991 -28.46 18.12 2.20
C ILE A 991 -27.46 18.66 3.23
N TYR A 992 -26.21 18.20 3.19
CA TYR A 992 -25.17 18.68 4.10
C TYR A 992 -24.91 20.18 3.95
N HIS A 993 -24.83 20.72 2.73
CA HIS A 993 -24.65 22.14 2.50
C HIS A 993 -25.81 22.97 3.06
N LYS A 994 -27.06 22.55 2.87
CA LYS A 994 -28.22 23.21 3.49
C LYS A 994 -28.12 23.19 5.02
N ILE A 995 -27.72 22.06 5.61
CA ILE A 995 -27.56 21.94 7.06
C ILE A 995 -26.50 22.94 7.59
N ASN A 996 -25.39 23.12 6.88
CA ASN A 996 -24.36 24.10 7.25
C ASN A 996 -24.72 25.55 6.92
N GLU A 997 -25.52 25.80 5.87
CA GLU A 997 -25.96 27.13 5.47
C GLU A 997 -26.99 27.71 6.45
N TYR A 998 -27.95 26.89 6.87
CA TYR A 998 -29.05 27.31 7.75
C TYR A 998 -28.77 27.08 9.24
N GLY A 999 -27.76 26.28 9.58
CA GLY A 999 -27.43 25.94 10.96
C GLY A 999 -26.30 26.78 11.54
N THR A 1000 -26.27 26.86 12.88
CA THR A 1000 -25.17 27.38 13.67
C THR A 1000 -24.57 26.25 14.49
N ALA A 1001 -23.25 26.13 14.52
CA ALA A 1001 -22.55 25.06 15.23
C ALA A 1001 -22.96 25.06 16.71
N LEU A 1002 -23.27 23.90 17.27
CA LEU A 1002 -23.72 23.79 18.67
C LEU A 1002 -22.70 24.35 19.68
N SER A 1003 -21.41 24.36 19.33
CA SER A 1003 -20.36 25.03 20.12
C SER A 1003 -20.55 26.54 20.27
N ASP A 1004 -21.25 27.17 19.32
CA ASP A 1004 -21.46 28.61 19.26
C ASP A 1004 -22.79 29.03 19.89
N TRP A 1005 -23.60 28.06 20.35
CA TRP A 1005 -24.78 28.32 21.16
C TRP A 1005 -24.40 28.69 22.59
N ASP A 1006 -25.27 29.48 23.26
CA ASP A 1006 -25.16 29.85 24.68
C ASP A 1006 -25.48 28.65 25.60
N LEU A 1007 -24.64 27.61 25.53
CA LEU A 1007 -24.76 26.33 26.20
C LEU A 1007 -23.46 25.94 26.93
N LYS A 1008 -23.61 25.38 28.12
CA LYS A 1008 -22.53 24.71 28.84
C LYS A 1008 -22.72 23.20 28.75
N ILE A 1009 -21.88 22.56 27.94
CA ILE A 1009 -21.90 21.10 27.75
C ILE A 1009 -20.87 20.42 28.66
N SER A 1010 -21.34 19.43 29.43
CA SER A 1010 -20.54 18.70 30.42
C SER A 1010 -20.75 17.19 30.31
N ARG A 1011 -19.75 16.39 30.73
CA ARG A 1011 -19.90 14.94 30.87
C ARG A 1011 -20.62 14.60 32.18
N GLY A 1012 -21.32 13.48 32.26
CA GLY A 1012 -21.86 12.98 33.53
C GLY A 1012 -20.76 12.56 34.52
N LEU A 1013 -21.14 12.33 35.78
CA LEU A 1013 -20.21 12.06 36.87
C LEU A 1013 -19.50 10.71 36.75
N LEU A 1014 -18.18 10.73 36.94
CA LEU A 1014 -17.39 9.51 37.13
C LEU A 1014 -17.23 9.22 38.62
N THR A 1015 -17.81 8.10 39.07
CA THR A 1015 -17.69 7.64 40.46
C THR A 1015 -16.38 6.89 40.71
N GLY A 1016 -15.78 6.27 39.69
CA GLY A 1016 -14.58 5.43 39.83
C GLY A 1016 -14.79 4.11 40.59
N PHE A 1017 -15.91 3.91 41.29
CA PHE A 1017 -16.27 2.64 41.92
C PHE A 1017 -17.78 2.56 42.24
N ASN A 1018 -18.58 2.13 41.26
CA ASN A 1018 -20.04 2.17 41.32
C ASN A 1018 -20.66 1.43 42.52
N GLU A 1019 -20.12 0.29 42.94
CA GLU A 1019 -20.67 -0.53 44.03
C GLU A 1019 -20.76 0.19 45.38
N ALA A 1020 -19.83 1.11 45.65
CA ALA A 1020 -19.83 1.86 46.91
C ALA A 1020 -20.81 3.05 46.90
N PHE A 1021 -20.92 3.75 45.77
CA PHE A 1021 -21.59 5.05 45.68
C PHE A 1021 -23.01 5.00 45.12
N LEU A 1022 -23.39 3.92 44.43
CA LEU A 1022 -24.73 3.73 43.91
C LEU A 1022 -25.60 2.99 44.92
N LEU A 1023 -26.84 3.45 45.08
CA LEU A 1023 -27.82 2.85 45.99
C LEU A 1023 -29.09 2.50 45.22
N ASP A 1024 -29.69 1.37 45.58
CA ASP A 1024 -31.09 1.08 45.27
C ASP A 1024 -32.02 1.79 46.27
N GLU A 1025 -33.33 1.69 46.02
CA GLU A 1025 -34.34 2.34 46.83
C GLU A 1025 -34.39 1.81 48.27
N GLU A 1026 -34.24 0.49 48.44
CA GLU A 1026 -34.28 -0.17 49.75
C GLU A 1026 -33.10 0.31 50.63
N THR A 1027 -31.88 0.28 50.09
CA THR A 1027 -30.67 0.71 50.78
C THR A 1027 -30.73 2.20 51.09
N LYS A 1028 -31.15 3.04 50.14
CA LYS A 1028 -31.34 4.47 50.38
C LYS A 1028 -32.34 4.73 51.51
N ASN A 1029 -33.47 4.00 51.54
CA ASN A 1029 -34.48 4.17 52.58
C ASN A 1029 -33.95 3.71 53.95
N LYS A 1030 -33.21 2.60 54.00
CA LYS A 1030 -32.53 2.11 55.21
C LYS A 1030 -31.53 3.13 55.76
N LEU A 1031 -30.66 3.67 54.91
CA LEU A 1031 -29.65 4.65 55.34
C LEU A 1031 -30.27 5.94 55.87
N ILE A 1032 -31.37 6.41 55.27
CA ILE A 1032 -32.09 7.61 55.73
C ILE A 1032 -32.89 7.33 57.02
N LEU A 1033 -33.37 6.11 57.21
CA LEU A 1033 -34.06 5.69 58.44
C LEU A 1033 -33.08 5.60 59.62
N GLU A 1034 -31.91 5.00 59.39
CA GLU A 1034 -30.82 4.90 60.37
C GLU A 1034 -30.20 6.27 60.69
N ASP A 1035 -30.07 7.15 59.70
CA ASP A 1035 -29.60 8.52 59.87
C ASP A 1035 -30.29 9.49 58.89
N LYS A 1036 -31.16 10.36 59.44
CA LYS A 1036 -31.88 11.37 58.66
C LYS A 1036 -30.96 12.36 57.93
N ASN A 1037 -29.72 12.59 58.40
CA ASN A 1037 -28.77 13.48 57.72
C ASN A 1037 -28.27 12.90 56.39
N SER A 1038 -28.27 11.57 56.23
CA SER A 1038 -27.92 10.89 54.97
C SER A 1038 -28.70 11.43 53.78
N LYS A 1039 -29.96 11.87 53.98
CA LYS A 1039 -30.81 12.46 52.92
C LYS A 1039 -30.15 13.67 52.24
N LYS A 1040 -29.28 14.42 52.92
CA LYS A 1040 -28.60 15.62 52.37
C LYS A 1040 -27.58 15.28 51.29
N ILE A 1041 -26.94 14.11 51.39
CA ILE A 1041 -25.87 13.66 50.49
C ILE A 1041 -26.32 12.52 49.58
N ILE A 1042 -27.60 12.12 49.61
CA ILE A 1042 -28.15 11.11 48.69
C ILE A 1042 -28.98 11.83 47.62
N LYS A 1043 -28.55 11.71 46.36
CA LYS A 1043 -29.17 12.38 45.21
C LYS A 1043 -29.79 11.37 44.25
N LYS A 1044 -30.85 11.75 43.53
CA LYS A 1044 -31.43 10.92 42.47
C LYS A 1044 -30.44 10.81 41.32
N LEU A 1045 -30.30 9.62 40.75
CA LEU A 1045 -29.36 9.35 39.67
C LEU A 1045 -30.05 8.71 38.47
N ILE A 1046 -29.71 9.21 37.28
CA ILE A 1046 -30.08 8.63 35.98
C ILE A 1046 -28.83 8.06 35.29
N ARG A 1047 -28.94 6.83 34.79
CA ARG A 1047 -27.87 6.17 34.01
C ARG A 1047 -28.16 6.23 32.51
N GLY A 1048 -27.14 6.00 31.67
CA GLY A 1048 -27.32 6.06 30.22
C GLY A 1048 -28.35 5.09 29.63
N ARG A 1049 -28.74 4.02 30.34
CA ARG A 1049 -29.81 3.10 29.91
C ARG A 1049 -31.22 3.61 30.18
N GLU A 1050 -31.35 4.62 31.03
CA GLU A 1050 -32.61 5.21 31.49
C GLU A 1050 -32.98 6.47 30.68
N VAL A 1051 -32.04 6.98 29.87
CA VAL A 1051 -32.26 8.09 28.95
C VAL A 1051 -32.99 7.57 27.70
N GLU A 1052 -34.17 8.10 27.41
CA GLU A 1052 -35.00 7.80 26.25
C GLU A 1052 -35.28 9.07 25.42
N LYS A 1053 -35.91 8.95 24.24
CA LYS A 1053 -36.28 10.15 23.46
C LYS A 1053 -37.25 11.01 24.27
N TYR A 1054 -36.93 12.30 24.42
CA TYR A 1054 -37.70 13.37 25.08
C TYR A 1054 -37.76 13.32 26.62
N GLU A 1055 -37.81 12.13 27.22
CA GLU A 1055 -37.84 11.96 28.68
C GLU A 1055 -36.78 10.98 29.19
N ALA A 1056 -36.42 11.09 30.47
CA ALA A 1056 -35.53 10.16 31.13
C ALA A 1056 -36.28 9.41 32.25
N ASN A 1057 -36.25 8.08 32.18
CA ASN A 1057 -37.04 7.20 33.03
C ASN A 1057 -36.27 6.86 34.31
N PHE A 1058 -36.56 7.59 35.39
CA PHE A 1058 -35.96 7.36 36.69
C PHE A 1058 -36.31 5.96 37.24
N GLN A 1059 -35.31 5.09 37.39
CA GLN A 1059 -35.45 3.72 37.91
C GLN A 1059 -34.98 3.58 39.36
N ASN A 1060 -35.43 4.50 40.23
CA ASN A 1060 -35.19 4.47 41.68
C ASN A 1060 -33.73 4.19 42.10
N THR A 1061 -32.77 4.70 41.32
CA THR A 1061 -31.33 4.59 41.59
C THR A 1061 -30.83 5.91 42.19
N TYR A 1062 -30.00 5.82 43.23
CA TYR A 1062 -29.53 6.98 43.96
C TYR A 1062 -28.00 7.00 44.04
N LEU A 1063 -27.41 8.18 44.26
CA LEU A 1063 -25.98 8.43 44.37
C LEU A 1063 -25.65 8.97 45.77
N ILE A 1064 -24.65 8.39 46.44
CA ILE A 1064 -23.96 9.03 47.57
C ILE A 1064 -23.05 10.12 46.99
N PHE A 1065 -23.48 11.36 47.14
CA PHE A 1065 -22.85 12.56 46.60
C PHE A 1065 -22.05 13.29 47.69
N ILE A 1066 -20.75 13.03 47.71
CA ILE A 1066 -19.79 13.75 48.56
C ILE A 1066 -18.72 14.36 47.63
N PRO A 1067 -18.79 15.66 47.29
CA PRO A 1067 -17.85 16.27 46.36
C PRO A 1067 -16.45 16.43 47.00
N LYS A 1068 -15.42 16.59 46.17
CA LYS A 1068 -14.06 16.87 46.64
C LYS A 1068 -14.02 18.04 47.63
N GLY A 1069 -13.35 17.84 48.77
CA GLY A 1069 -13.14 18.84 49.81
C GLY A 1069 -14.37 19.11 50.67
N TYR A 1070 -15.45 18.33 50.52
CA TYR A 1070 -16.67 18.46 51.33
C TYR A 1070 -16.39 18.21 52.81
N THR A 1071 -15.54 17.22 53.13
CA THR A 1071 -15.16 16.91 54.51
C THR A 1071 -14.31 18.03 55.12
N ILE A 1072 -13.41 18.65 54.34
CA ILE A 1072 -12.53 19.73 54.81
C ILE A 1072 -13.31 21.04 55.03
N LYS A 1073 -14.22 21.42 54.12
CA LYS A 1073 -14.94 22.71 54.14
C LYS A 1073 -15.90 22.89 55.31
N ARG A 1074 -16.41 21.81 55.92
CA ARG A 1074 -17.45 21.87 56.96
C ARG A 1074 -16.94 21.69 58.39
N ASN A 1075 -15.63 21.62 58.57
CA ASN A 1075 -15.01 21.39 59.88
C ASN A 1075 -14.25 22.59 60.47
N LEU A 1076 -14.32 23.75 59.82
CA LEU A 1076 -13.75 24.99 60.33
C LEU A 1076 -14.85 25.80 61.06
N PRO A 1077 -14.61 26.28 62.30
CA PRO A 1077 -15.47 27.28 62.94
C PRO A 1077 -15.69 28.49 62.03
N LYS A 1078 -16.87 29.13 62.05
CA LYS A 1078 -17.17 30.31 61.20
C LYS A 1078 -16.15 31.46 61.38
N ASP A 1079 -15.50 31.45 62.52
CA ASP A 1079 -14.51 32.36 63.08
C ASP A 1079 -13.06 31.97 62.75
N ASN A 1080 -12.83 30.83 62.07
CA ASN A 1080 -11.51 30.42 61.60
C ASN A 1080 -11.13 31.19 60.32
N ALA A 1081 -9.89 31.72 60.26
CA ALA A 1081 -9.41 32.53 59.13
C ALA A 1081 -9.41 31.80 57.76
N ASN A 1082 -9.50 30.47 57.76
CA ASN A 1082 -9.63 29.65 56.55
C ASN A 1082 -11.07 29.19 56.26
N TYR A 1083 -12.06 29.62 57.06
CA TYR A 1083 -13.49 29.40 56.76
C TYR A 1083 -13.91 30.36 55.65
N VAL A 1084 -14.27 29.81 54.49
CA VAL A 1084 -14.68 30.59 53.32
C VAL A 1084 -16.12 30.22 52.96
N SER A 1085 -17.02 31.20 52.90
CA SER A 1085 -18.44 31.04 52.55
C SER A 1085 -18.69 30.85 51.04
N GLU A 1086 -17.79 30.16 50.33
CA GLU A 1086 -17.69 29.95 48.85
C GLU A 1086 -16.97 31.07 48.04
N PRO A 1087 -16.45 30.79 46.81
CA PRO A 1087 -15.59 29.67 46.43
C PRO A 1087 -14.28 30.15 45.74
N THR A 1088 -13.11 29.92 46.35
CA THR A 1088 -11.87 29.44 45.69
C THR A 1088 -10.83 29.08 46.76
N PRO A 1089 -9.98 28.05 46.55
CA PRO A 1089 -9.45 27.24 47.64
C PRO A 1089 -8.04 27.67 48.10
N ARG A 1090 -7.80 27.71 49.41
CA ARG A 1090 -6.51 27.32 49.99
C ARG A 1090 -6.75 26.32 51.11
N TYR A 1091 -6.27 25.11 50.86
CA TYR A 1091 -6.43 23.89 51.63
C TYR A 1091 -6.04 24.05 53.11
N GLY A 1092 -6.95 23.69 54.00
CA GLY A 1092 -6.56 23.10 55.28
C GLY A 1092 -6.20 21.63 55.06
N ASN A 1093 -5.28 21.08 55.85
CA ASN A 1093 -5.01 19.65 55.89
C ASN A 1093 -5.71 19.05 57.11
N MET A 1094 -6.53 18.02 56.92
CA MET A 1094 -7.10 17.23 58.02
C MET A 1094 -6.63 15.79 57.83
N GLU A 1095 -5.97 15.24 58.84
CA GLU A 1095 -5.48 13.86 58.78
C GLU A 1095 -6.63 12.89 58.52
N ILE A 1096 -6.33 11.84 57.76
CA ILE A 1096 -7.34 10.89 57.24
C ILE A 1096 -8.19 10.26 58.34
N ASP A 1097 -7.60 9.95 59.50
CA ASP A 1097 -8.30 9.36 60.63
C ASP A 1097 -9.29 10.36 61.24
N ASN A 1098 -8.86 11.60 61.47
CA ASN A 1098 -9.74 12.67 61.97
C ASN A 1098 -10.86 12.98 60.96
N ALA A 1099 -10.57 12.98 59.67
CA ALA A 1099 -11.56 13.22 58.61
C ALA A 1099 -12.58 12.06 58.50
N TRP A 1100 -12.12 10.83 58.75
CA TRP A 1100 -12.98 9.65 58.81
C TRP A 1100 -13.86 9.64 60.06
N ASP A 1101 -13.32 10.05 61.21
CA ASP A 1101 -14.09 10.24 62.45
C ASP A 1101 -15.19 11.28 62.26
N TRP A 1102 -14.89 12.41 61.62
CA TRP A 1102 -15.90 13.40 61.26
C TRP A 1102 -17.03 12.83 60.41
N LEU A 1103 -16.71 11.99 59.41
CA LEU A 1103 -17.74 11.36 58.56
C LEU A 1103 -18.60 10.38 59.38
N LYS A 1104 -17.99 9.59 60.29
CA LYS A 1104 -18.71 8.69 61.19
C LYS A 1104 -19.64 9.43 62.13
N GLU A 1105 -19.27 10.61 62.61
CA GLU A 1105 -20.09 11.42 63.51
C GLU A 1105 -21.24 12.12 62.77
N ASN A 1106 -20.98 12.67 61.59
CA ASN A 1106 -21.96 13.49 60.86
C ASN A 1106 -22.89 12.67 59.95
N TYR A 1107 -22.41 11.52 59.45
CA TYR A 1107 -23.14 10.62 58.56
C TYR A 1107 -22.88 9.13 58.93
N PRO A 1108 -23.22 8.69 60.16
CA PRO A 1108 -22.88 7.37 60.68
C PRO A 1108 -23.35 6.20 59.80
N ALA A 1109 -24.58 6.29 59.25
CA ALA A 1109 -25.12 5.24 58.40
C ALA A 1109 -24.35 5.12 57.07
N VAL A 1110 -24.02 6.25 56.43
CA VAL A 1110 -23.25 6.28 55.19
C VAL A 1110 -21.80 5.84 55.42
N ALA A 1111 -21.17 6.27 56.51
CA ALA A 1111 -19.82 5.82 56.87
C ALA A 1111 -19.78 4.29 57.06
N LYS A 1112 -20.77 3.72 57.75
CA LYS A 1112 -20.94 2.27 57.93
C LYS A 1112 -21.14 1.54 56.59
N HIS A 1113 -21.91 2.12 55.67
CA HIS A 1113 -22.12 1.56 54.31
C HIS A 1113 -20.85 1.58 53.47
N LEU A 1114 -20.05 2.66 53.53
CA LEU A 1114 -18.84 2.81 52.73
C LEU A 1114 -17.65 2.00 53.29
N PHE A 1115 -17.60 1.72 54.59
CA PHE A 1115 -16.46 1.07 55.25
C PHE A 1115 -16.04 -0.28 54.64
N PRO A 1116 -16.95 -1.22 54.28
CA PRO A 1116 -16.58 -2.46 53.60
C PRO A 1116 -15.84 -2.26 52.27
N PHE A 1117 -16.03 -1.10 51.62
CA PHE A 1117 -15.45 -0.77 50.33
C PHE A 1117 -14.12 0.00 50.42
N LYS A 1118 -13.62 0.31 51.63
CA LYS A 1118 -12.44 1.15 51.87
C LYS A 1118 -11.25 0.79 50.98
N VAL A 1119 -10.82 -0.48 50.99
CA VAL A 1119 -9.63 -0.95 50.25
C VAL A 1119 -9.75 -0.71 48.74
N SER A 1120 -10.93 -0.95 48.17
CA SER A 1120 -11.18 -0.73 46.73
C SER A 1120 -11.32 0.75 46.40
N ALA A 1121 -11.98 1.52 47.26
CA ALA A 1121 -12.20 2.95 47.07
C ALA A 1121 -10.90 3.78 47.23
N GLU A 1122 -9.97 3.35 48.09
CA GLU A 1122 -8.64 3.95 48.24
C GLU A 1122 -7.76 3.79 47.00
N LYS A 1123 -7.91 2.68 46.25
CA LYS A 1123 -7.18 2.43 44.99
C LYS A 1123 -7.65 3.29 43.82
N ARG A 1124 -8.79 3.98 43.93
CA ARG A 1124 -9.29 4.87 42.87
C ARG A 1124 -8.27 5.97 42.59
N GLN A 1125 -7.91 6.13 41.30
CA GLN A 1125 -7.09 7.24 40.82
C GLN A 1125 -7.91 8.55 40.80
N ASP A 1126 -9.19 8.49 40.43
CA ASP A 1126 -10.12 9.63 40.36
C ASP A 1126 -10.94 9.85 41.65
N LYS A 1127 -10.31 9.91 42.83
CA LYS A 1127 -10.99 10.24 44.10
C LYS A 1127 -10.89 11.74 44.44
N GLY A 1128 -11.70 12.20 45.37
CA GLY A 1128 -11.55 13.53 45.99
C GLY A 1128 -10.35 13.59 46.93
N ASP A 1129 -10.40 14.46 47.94
CA ASP A 1129 -9.31 14.57 48.92
C ASP A 1129 -9.25 13.31 49.81
N TYR A 1130 -10.40 12.67 50.03
CA TYR A 1130 -10.51 11.40 50.73
C TYR A 1130 -11.15 10.30 49.88
N TRP A 1131 -10.94 9.03 50.25
CA TRP A 1131 -11.41 7.88 49.47
C TRP A 1131 -12.93 7.73 49.43
N TRP A 1132 -13.68 8.38 50.32
CA TRP A 1132 -15.15 8.46 50.28
C TRP A 1132 -15.68 9.65 49.49
N GLU A 1133 -14.82 10.50 48.94
CA GLU A 1133 -15.21 11.65 48.12
C GLU A 1133 -15.15 11.33 46.62
N LEU A 1134 -16.01 11.97 45.85
CA LEU A 1134 -15.98 11.97 44.39
C LEU A 1134 -14.90 12.94 43.87
N ARG A 1135 -14.42 12.71 42.64
CA ARG A 1135 -13.39 13.55 41.97
C ARG A 1135 -13.74 15.05 41.96
N ALA A 1136 -12.75 15.91 41.72
CA ALA A 1136 -13.03 17.31 41.42
C ALA A 1136 -13.90 17.44 40.15
N CYS A 1137 -14.91 18.33 40.20
CA CYS A 1137 -15.79 18.64 39.08
C CYS A 1137 -16.32 20.08 39.22
N ASP A 1138 -16.07 20.92 38.22
CA ASP A 1138 -16.37 22.37 38.27
C ASP A 1138 -17.83 22.71 37.94
N TYR A 1139 -18.66 21.69 37.68
CA TYR A 1139 -20.04 21.83 37.21
C TYR A 1139 -21.04 21.00 38.03
N TYR A 1140 -20.76 20.74 39.31
CA TYR A 1140 -21.69 20.01 40.18
C TYR A 1140 -23.07 20.66 40.26
N GLU A 1141 -23.13 21.99 40.31
CA GLU A 1141 -24.38 22.74 40.37
C GLU A 1141 -25.21 22.65 39.08
N ASP A 1142 -24.58 22.32 37.96
CA ASP A 1142 -25.29 22.22 36.67
C ASP A 1142 -26.22 21.00 36.63
N PHE A 1143 -26.01 19.99 37.47
CA PHE A 1143 -26.94 18.85 37.62
C PHE A 1143 -28.25 19.25 38.31
N GLU A 1144 -28.29 20.35 39.05
CA GLU A 1144 -29.51 20.82 39.73
C GLU A 1144 -30.33 21.77 38.83
N LYS A 1145 -29.75 22.25 37.73
CA LYS A 1145 -30.43 23.13 36.76
C LYS A 1145 -31.27 22.31 35.77
N PRO A 1146 -32.27 22.95 35.12
CA PRO A 1146 -32.87 22.41 33.91
C PRO A 1146 -31.79 22.12 32.87
N LYS A 1147 -31.83 20.93 32.27
CA LYS A 1147 -30.76 20.42 31.42
C LYS A 1147 -31.29 19.47 30.35
N LEU A 1148 -30.55 19.43 29.26
CA LEU A 1148 -30.65 18.40 28.22
C LEU A 1148 -29.71 17.25 28.59
N ILE A 1149 -30.17 16.00 28.50
CA ILE A 1149 -29.40 14.79 28.84
C ILE A 1149 -29.36 13.85 27.63
N TRP A 1150 -28.20 13.25 27.35
CA TRP A 1150 -28.10 12.21 26.33
C TRP A 1150 -27.11 11.11 26.70
N LYS A 1151 -27.30 9.94 26.08
CA LYS A 1151 -26.42 8.78 26.22
C LYS A 1151 -25.17 8.96 25.36
N ARG A 1152 -23.99 8.70 25.94
CA ARG A 1152 -22.69 8.86 25.25
C ARG A 1152 -22.40 7.77 24.21
N ILE A 1153 -22.93 6.56 24.39
CA ILE A 1153 -22.70 5.41 23.48
C ILE A 1153 -24.00 4.65 23.27
N GLY A 1154 -24.43 4.43 22.02
CA GLY A 1154 -25.56 3.57 21.70
C GLY A 1154 -25.95 3.52 20.22
N SER A 1155 -26.79 2.55 19.88
CA SER A 1155 -27.31 2.33 18.52
C SER A 1155 -28.48 3.24 18.13
N LYS A 1156 -29.09 3.92 19.10
CA LYS A 1156 -30.21 4.85 18.87
C LYS A 1156 -29.98 6.17 19.58
N LEU A 1157 -30.36 7.25 18.91
CA LEU A 1157 -30.26 8.62 19.41
C LEU A 1157 -31.38 8.94 20.39
N ARG A 1158 -30.98 9.48 21.54
CA ARG A 1158 -31.86 9.70 22.69
C ARG A 1158 -31.42 10.95 23.43
N PHE A 1159 -32.16 12.03 23.23
CA PHE A 1159 -32.00 13.28 23.97
C PHE A 1159 -33.25 13.53 24.80
N SER A 1160 -33.07 13.85 26.08
CA SER A 1160 -34.17 14.08 27.03
C SER A 1160 -34.05 15.45 27.66
N TYR A 1161 -35.19 16.03 28.03
CA TYR A 1161 -35.24 17.21 28.88
C TYR A 1161 -35.42 16.78 30.34
N ASP A 1162 -34.62 17.32 31.26
CA ASP A 1162 -34.77 17.13 32.70
C ASP A 1162 -34.80 18.46 33.45
N GLU A 1163 -35.85 18.66 34.23
CA GLU A 1163 -36.00 19.77 35.18
C GLU A 1163 -36.08 19.32 36.64
N SER A 1164 -35.89 18.01 36.90
CA SER A 1164 -36.09 17.41 38.22
C SER A 1164 -34.85 17.39 39.13
N GLY A 1165 -33.75 18.05 38.72
CA GLY A 1165 -32.51 18.14 39.48
C GLY A 1165 -31.76 16.80 39.62
N THR A 1166 -31.86 15.92 38.63
CA THR A 1166 -31.22 14.59 38.69
C THR A 1166 -29.75 14.63 38.31
N TYR A 1167 -28.94 13.79 38.98
CA TYR A 1167 -27.54 13.59 38.63
C TYR A 1167 -27.41 12.49 37.58
N THR A 1168 -26.32 12.50 36.81
CA THR A 1168 -26.08 11.46 35.81
C THR A 1168 -24.66 10.91 35.87
N LEU A 1169 -24.46 9.69 35.35
CA LEU A 1169 -23.13 9.06 35.26
C LEU A 1169 -22.39 9.39 33.96
N ASP A 1170 -21.09 9.14 33.93
CA ASP A 1170 -20.16 9.35 32.80
C ASP A 1170 -20.53 8.60 31.50
N SER A 1171 -21.48 7.66 31.58
CA SER A 1171 -22.21 7.04 30.47
C SER A 1171 -23.13 8.01 29.71
N THR A 1172 -23.32 9.23 30.23
CA THR A 1172 -24.15 10.31 29.67
C THR A 1172 -23.37 11.61 29.60
N CYS A 1173 -23.96 12.59 28.90
CA CYS A 1173 -23.56 13.98 28.88
C CYS A 1173 -24.79 14.86 29.16
N ILE A 1174 -24.53 16.09 29.61
CA ILE A 1174 -25.56 17.09 29.91
C ILE A 1174 -25.24 18.42 29.23
N ALA A 1175 -26.27 19.22 28.93
CA ALA A 1175 -26.13 20.61 28.52
C ALA A 1175 -27.10 21.50 29.30
N THR A 1176 -26.59 22.61 29.84
CA THR A 1176 -27.39 23.66 30.49
C THR A 1176 -27.28 24.97 29.69
N GLY A 1177 -28.32 25.80 29.72
CA GLY A 1177 -28.36 27.05 28.97
C GLY A 1177 -29.77 27.42 28.53
N LYS A 1178 -29.88 28.20 27.44
CA LYS A 1178 -31.17 28.60 26.85
C LYS A 1178 -31.65 27.61 25.79
N HIS A 1179 -32.90 27.73 25.37
CA HIS A 1179 -33.49 26.97 24.24
C HIS A 1179 -33.47 25.43 24.39
N LEU A 1180 -33.38 24.91 25.62
CA LEU A 1180 -33.15 23.47 25.86
C LEU A 1180 -34.23 22.57 25.26
N LYS A 1181 -35.52 22.91 25.41
CA LYS A 1181 -36.62 22.12 24.85
C LYS A 1181 -36.62 22.14 23.32
N TYR A 1182 -36.37 23.30 22.72
CA TYR A 1182 -36.17 23.43 21.27
C TYR A 1182 -35.06 22.49 20.78
N LEU A 1183 -33.90 22.51 21.46
CA LEU A 1183 -32.78 21.64 21.14
C LEU A 1183 -33.13 20.14 21.31
N VAL A 1184 -33.89 19.75 22.35
CA VAL A 1184 -34.39 18.37 22.47
C VAL A 1184 -35.24 17.98 21.25
N GLY A 1185 -36.10 18.88 20.77
CA GLY A 1185 -36.90 18.65 19.56
C GLY A 1185 -36.03 18.42 18.33
N VAL A 1186 -35.11 19.34 18.03
CA VAL A 1186 -34.25 19.25 16.84
C VAL A 1186 -33.30 18.05 16.93
N LEU A 1187 -32.68 17.80 18.08
CA LEU A 1187 -31.69 16.72 18.25
C LEU A 1187 -32.29 15.31 18.14
N ASN A 1188 -33.60 15.15 18.39
CA ASN A 1188 -34.29 13.86 18.21
C ASN A 1188 -34.89 13.67 16.81
N SER A 1189 -34.77 14.66 15.91
CA SER A 1189 -35.30 14.63 14.55
C SER A 1189 -34.52 13.70 13.61
N LYS A 1190 -35.15 13.28 12.52
CA LYS A 1190 -34.52 12.44 11.49
C LYS A 1190 -33.35 13.13 10.78
N VAL A 1191 -33.37 14.46 10.65
CA VAL A 1191 -32.26 15.21 10.03
C VAL A 1191 -30.99 15.05 10.86
N ILE A 1192 -31.08 15.28 12.17
CA ILE A 1192 -29.94 15.13 13.08
C ILE A 1192 -29.55 13.66 13.23
N GLU A 1193 -30.52 12.75 13.20
CA GLU A 1193 -30.24 11.32 13.21
C GLU A 1193 -29.42 10.87 12.00
N ASN A 1194 -29.78 11.35 10.81
CA ASN A 1194 -28.99 11.11 9.60
C ASN A 1194 -27.58 11.72 9.71
N GLU A 1195 -27.44 12.96 10.18
CA GLU A 1195 -26.12 13.61 10.37
C GLU A 1195 -25.23 12.81 11.34
N LEU A 1196 -25.72 12.47 12.52
CA LEU A 1196 -24.90 11.74 13.50
C LEU A 1196 -24.57 10.32 13.02
N ASN A 1197 -25.46 9.65 12.29
CA ASN A 1197 -25.15 8.37 11.66
C ASN A 1197 -24.03 8.45 10.62
N ARG A 1198 -23.87 9.61 9.97
CA ARG A 1198 -22.86 9.90 8.95
C ARG A 1198 -21.52 10.33 9.56
N PHE A 1199 -21.54 11.22 10.57
CA PHE A 1199 -20.33 11.92 11.04
C PHE A 1199 -19.85 11.48 12.44
N ALA A 1200 -20.70 10.90 13.29
CA ALA A 1200 -20.29 10.52 14.64
C ALA A 1200 -19.39 9.26 14.63
N PRO A 1201 -18.35 9.19 15.48
CA PRO A 1201 -17.52 8.00 15.60
C PRO A 1201 -18.34 6.77 16.02
N LYS A 1202 -17.94 5.57 15.56
CA LYS A 1202 -18.59 4.30 15.92
C LYS A 1202 -17.66 3.39 16.73
N THR A 1203 -18.23 2.56 17.62
CA THR A 1203 -17.49 1.49 18.30
C THR A 1203 -17.18 0.35 17.32
N GLY A 1204 -16.31 -0.60 17.71
CA GLY A 1204 -16.03 -1.79 16.91
C GLY A 1204 -17.26 -2.68 16.63
N THR A 1205 -18.34 -2.50 17.40
CA THR A 1205 -19.64 -3.17 17.22
C THR A 1205 -20.64 -2.37 16.38
N GLY A 1206 -20.29 -1.15 15.96
CA GLY A 1206 -21.13 -0.29 15.13
C GLY A 1206 -22.00 0.73 15.89
N ASP A 1207 -21.95 0.79 17.22
CA ASP A 1207 -22.71 1.77 18.02
C ASP A 1207 -22.13 3.19 17.89
N LEU A 1208 -22.98 4.21 17.85
CA LEU A 1208 -22.54 5.61 17.79
C LEU A 1208 -21.93 6.06 19.13
N ILE A 1209 -20.85 6.83 19.06
CA ILE A 1209 -20.20 7.50 20.18
C ILE A 1209 -20.53 8.99 20.09
N ILE A 1210 -21.54 9.40 20.85
CA ILE A 1210 -22.08 10.76 20.89
C ILE A 1210 -21.43 11.50 22.06
N SER A 1211 -20.11 11.71 21.97
CA SER A 1211 -19.37 12.50 22.95
C SER A 1211 -19.62 14.00 22.74
N VAL A 1212 -19.14 14.83 23.69
CA VAL A 1212 -19.16 16.30 23.54
C VAL A 1212 -18.53 16.71 22.21
N GLN A 1213 -17.38 16.12 21.85
CA GLN A 1213 -16.69 16.41 20.60
C GLN A 1213 -17.48 16.03 19.35
N ALA A 1214 -18.35 15.03 19.43
CA ALA A 1214 -19.21 14.63 18.32
C ALA A 1214 -20.42 15.57 18.16
N LEU A 1215 -20.94 16.13 19.26
CA LEU A 1215 -22.10 17.02 19.25
C LEU A 1215 -21.73 18.48 18.96
N SER A 1216 -20.57 18.95 19.42
CA SER A 1216 -20.11 20.34 19.25
C SER A 1216 -20.15 20.89 17.81
N PRO A 1217 -19.73 20.15 16.76
CA PRO A 1217 -19.74 20.65 15.39
C PRO A 1217 -21.11 20.56 14.70
N LEU A 1218 -22.13 19.98 15.36
CA LEU A 1218 -23.44 19.79 14.78
C LEU A 1218 -24.11 21.15 14.52
N GLN A 1219 -24.53 21.38 13.29
CA GLN A 1219 -25.18 22.63 12.89
C GLN A 1219 -26.66 22.57 13.27
N ILE A 1220 -27.14 23.57 14.01
CA ILE A 1220 -28.54 23.68 14.44
C ILE A 1220 -29.05 25.12 14.20
N PRO A 1221 -30.18 25.31 13.48
CA PRO A 1221 -30.78 26.62 13.24
C PRO A 1221 -31.16 27.34 14.53
N ILE A 1222 -30.87 28.64 14.59
CA ILE A 1222 -31.35 29.50 15.69
C ILE A 1222 -32.84 29.80 15.42
N PRO A 1223 -33.77 29.46 16.34
CA PRO A 1223 -35.19 29.64 16.11
C PRO A 1223 -35.62 31.11 16.26
N THR A 1224 -36.68 31.48 15.56
CA THR A 1224 -37.49 32.65 15.94
C THR A 1224 -38.29 32.33 17.21
N THR A 1225 -38.76 33.36 17.92
CA THR A 1225 -39.60 33.17 19.13
C THR A 1225 -40.84 32.31 18.85
N GLU A 1226 -41.46 32.46 17.68
CA GLU A 1226 -42.63 31.66 17.28
C GLU A 1226 -42.25 30.19 17.05
N GLN A 1227 -41.15 29.92 16.35
CA GLN A 1227 -40.64 28.57 16.12
C GLN A 1227 -40.23 27.89 17.43
N GLU A 1228 -39.57 28.61 18.33
CA GLU A 1228 -39.21 28.07 19.64
C GLU A 1228 -40.46 27.68 20.44
N ASN A 1229 -41.47 28.55 20.48
CA ASN A 1229 -42.71 28.27 21.20
C ASN A 1229 -43.44 27.05 20.62
N GLN A 1230 -43.57 26.96 19.29
CA GLN A 1230 -44.19 25.80 18.63
C GLN A 1230 -43.44 24.50 18.92
N MET A 1231 -42.11 24.50 18.85
CA MET A 1231 -41.29 23.33 19.16
C MET A 1231 -41.43 22.92 20.63
N ASN A 1232 -41.40 23.89 21.55
CA ASN A 1232 -41.53 23.64 22.99
C ASN A 1232 -42.90 23.03 23.33
N GLU A 1233 -43.99 23.52 22.72
CA GLU A 1233 -45.34 22.94 22.88
C GLU A 1233 -45.41 21.48 22.39
N LEU A 1234 -44.79 21.17 21.25
CA LEU A 1234 -44.73 19.80 20.73
C LEU A 1234 -43.91 18.88 21.66
N VAL A 1235 -42.78 19.35 22.16
CA VAL A 1235 -41.94 18.59 23.11
C VAL A 1235 -42.67 18.36 24.42
N ASP A 1236 -43.35 19.36 24.97
CA ASP A 1236 -44.14 19.24 26.19
C ASP A 1236 -45.30 18.27 26.02
N LYS A 1237 -45.96 18.30 24.86
CA LYS A 1237 -46.99 17.33 24.49
C LYS A 1237 -46.42 15.91 24.45
N ILE A 1238 -45.26 15.70 23.82
CA ILE A 1238 -44.61 14.39 23.77
C ILE A 1238 -44.27 13.89 25.17
N ILE A 1239 -43.65 14.72 26.00
CA ILE A 1239 -43.29 14.35 27.38
C ILE A 1239 -44.55 13.95 28.17
N ALA A 1240 -45.63 14.75 28.10
CA ALA A 1240 -46.88 14.46 28.80
C ALA A 1240 -47.56 13.17 28.30
N GLN A 1241 -47.46 12.86 27.00
CA GLN A 1241 -47.97 11.61 26.41
C GLN A 1241 -47.16 10.40 26.86
N LYS A 1242 -45.83 10.50 26.87
CA LYS A 1242 -44.95 9.38 27.30
C LYS A 1242 -45.09 9.04 28.78
N GLN A 1243 -45.26 10.04 29.63
CA GLN A 1243 -45.56 9.84 31.05
C GLN A 1243 -46.87 9.06 31.29
N LYS A 1244 -47.80 9.09 30.34
CA LYS A 1244 -49.05 8.30 30.36
C LYS A 1244 -48.94 6.95 29.63
N GLY A 1245 -47.81 6.67 28.99
CA GLY A 1245 -47.61 5.48 28.14
C GLY A 1245 -48.31 5.55 26.79
N GLU A 1246 -48.63 6.74 26.27
CA GLU A 1246 -49.28 6.93 24.97
C GLU A 1246 -48.26 6.95 23.80
N ASP A 1247 -48.72 6.65 22.57
CA ASP A 1247 -47.88 6.70 21.36
C ASP A 1247 -47.63 8.15 20.92
N THR A 1248 -46.36 8.51 20.73
CA THR A 1248 -45.91 9.86 20.37
C THR A 1248 -45.50 10.02 18.91
N LYS A 1249 -45.53 8.95 18.10
CA LYS A 1249 -45.07 8.98 16.70
C LYS A 1249 -45.70 10.08 15.85
N ALA A 1250 -47.01 10.33 16.02
CA ALA A 1250 -47.70 11.37 15.26
C ALA A 1250 -47.15 12.78 15.58
N THR A 1251 -46.86 13.06 16.85
CA THR A 1251 -46.28 14.33 17.30
C THR A 1251 -44.80 14.43 16.91
N GLU A 1252 -44.04 13.33 17.01
CA GLU A 1252 -42.64 13.27 16.54
C GLU A 1252 -42.54 13.56 15.02
N ASN A 1253 -43.46 13.03 14.21
CA ASN A 1253 -43.52 13.36 12.78
C ASN A 1253 -43.82 14.84 12.49
N LEU A 1254 -44.53 15.54 13.39
CA LEU A 1254 -44.74 16.99 13.26
C LEU A 1254 -43.44 17.76 13.54
N ILE A 1255 -42.66 17.31 14.53
CA ILE A 1255 -41.31 17.84 14.78
C ILE A 1255 -40.43 17.62 13.55
N ASP A 1256 -40.40 16.42 12.97
CA ASP A 1256 -39.61 16.15 11.76
C ASP A 1256 -39.98 17.09 10.60
N LYS A 1257 -41.27 17.30 10.34
CA LYS A 1257 -41.74 18.24 9.31
C LYS A 1257 -41.28 19.67 9.58
N MET A 1258 -41.33 20.10 10.83
CA MET A 1258 -40.85 21.41 11.24
C MET A 1258 -39.34 21.55 11.04
N VAL A 1259 -38.56 20.52 11.39
CA VAL A 1259 -37.10 20.52 11.20
C VAL A 1259 -36.73 20.48 9.71
N TYR A 1260 -37.45 19.72 8.88
CA TYR A 1260 -37.27 19.78 7.43
C TYR A 1260 -37.48 21.18 6.87
N ALA A 1261 -38.49 21.91 7.36
CA ALA A 1261 -38.74 23.29 6.95
C ALA A 1261 -37.62 24.25 7.39
N LEU A 1262 -37.07 24.07 8.60
CA LEU A 1262 -35.95 24.89 9.12
C LEU A 1262 -34.69 24.82 8.24
N TYR A 1263 -34.41 23.65 7.65
CA TYR A 1263 -33.27 23.44 6.74
C TYR A 1263 -33.62 23.51 5.25
N GLN A 1264 -34.87 23.87 4.90
CA GLN A 1264 -35.36 23.88 3.52
C GLN A 1264 -35.16 22.54 2.78
N ILE A 1265 -35.44 21.42 3.46
CA ILE A 1265 -35.35 20.06 2.90
C ILE A 1265 -36.60 19.74 2.07
N THR A 1266 -36.38 19.41 0.81
CA THR A 1266 -37.40 19.05 -0.19
C THR A 1266 -37.98 17.65 0.04
N PRO A 1267 -39.17 17.32 -0.49
CA PRO A 1267 -39.75 15.97 -0.37
C PRO A 1267 -38.85 14.85 -0.91
N GLU A 1268 -38.07 15.12 -1.97
CA GLU A 1268 -37.09 14.18 -2.52
C GLU A 1268 -35.94 13.93 -1.54
N GLU A 1269 -35.41 14.99 -0.94
CA GLU A 1269 -34.34 14.90 0.08
C GLU A 1269 -34.84 14.23 1.37
N GLN A 1270 -36.11 14.42 1.73
CA GLN A 1270 -36.73 13.72 2.88
C GLN A 1270 -36.68 12.21 2.70
N LYS A 1271 -36.99 11.68 1.51
CA LYS A 1271 -36.89 10.23 1.24
C LYS A 1271 -35.48 9.71 1.46
N ILE A 1272 -34.47 10.48 1.05
CA ILE A 1272 -33.05 10.14 1.23
C ILE A 1272 -32.68 10.10 2.72
N ILE A 1273 -33.11 11.10 3.49
CA ILE A 1273 -32.88 11.16 4.95
C ILE A 1273 -33.57 9.98 5.67
N GLU A 1274 -34.75 9.59 5.20
CA GLU A 1274 -35.55 8.51 5.79
C GLU A 1274 -35.11 7.11 5.38
N GLY A 1275 -34.15 6.98 4.45
CA GLY A 1275 -33.64 5.70 3.96
C GLY A 1275 -34.60 4.95 3.03
N ASN A 1276 -35.44 5.68 2.28
CA ASN A 1276 -36.39 5.15 1.29
C ASN A 1276 -35.87 5.22 -0.15
#